data_AF-A0A9D6UKX0-F1
#
_entry.id   AF-A0A9D6UKX0-F1
#
_cell.length_a   1.000
_cell.length_b   1.000
_cell.length_c   1.000
_cell.angle_alpha   90.00
_cell.angle_beta   90.00
_cell.angle_gamma   90.00
#
_symmetry.space_group_name_H-M   'P 1'
#
loop_
_entity.id
_entity.type
_entity.pdbx_description
1 polymer ?
#
loop_
_entity_poly.entity_id
_entity_poly.type
_entity_poly.pdbx_seq_one_letter_code
_entity_poly.pdbx_strand_id
1 'polypeptide(L)'
;MPFKKIEEKEFNFLKIGLASPEQVLTWSHGEVEKPETINYRTFKPERRGLFCERIFGPVKDWECYCGKYRRVRYRGIICERCGVEITTSRVRRERMGHIRLVEPVVHVWFLRGVPGYLSLLLDISTRSLEEVVYYDAYIVTDVSTEAKALKVGRVLRESDYQEAVEKYGNAFKAETGARGVKTLLSRIDLAQLVTKLRRELKGSTGQKRMKIVKRLRVAEAFHNSGNRPEWMAFDVLPVIPPDLRPMVQLEGGRFATSDLNDLYRRVLNRNNRLKKMINMGAPEMIIRNEKRMLQEAVDVLIDNGRRKRAVTGTSGRPLKSLTDIIEGKQGRFRQNLLGKRTDYSGRSVIVVGPSLKLHQCGLPKEMALELFKPFVIRKLLDRGVAQNVKSAKRMIEQHDVIVWDLLEEVIKGHPVLLNRAPTLHRLGIQAFEPVLVEGKAIQIHPLVCPAFNADFDGDQMAVHVPLLSEAQVEARILMLSSNNLLSPASGRPVVTPTQDMVLGTYYMTVEDERATPGQGMVFSGDWEAMVANDLDEVHLHAKVKVRRGGELVETTVGRIKFNYTLNRVLKKWGIREEYAYFNKVLGKKELEKLVTDCYHRYGNAATAEIADEIKRLGFKYATLAGVSISLEDLVVPPRKKEIVDKATKQVADLEHHFRAGTISAKEKFIRSLDIWSGVTEEITESMLKGFDKLNSVYMMAFSGARGNVQQVRQLSGIRGLMADPAGNIIDIPIKTNFKEGLDVTEYFISSYGARKGLVDTALRTADSGYLTRRLVDVAQDVIITEDDCGAKEGVELATVREGYEEVIPLAQRLLHRIPTKNVTDPLSGKVLAKAGEMLDIAGVQNIADAGVEKVSVRSPLTCRTKRGLCQKCYGIDLSSLGIVNIGEAIGIIAAQSIGEPGTQLTMRTFHIGGVALHKAAKVSIKTKHKGVVKFGEGTEIKEITDEFGAKQKLIARSSTVYVKIVEKKEEYLLPGGSVLKVKEGDKLEVGEVIAEYDPTYEYVISSSAGRCMFIGLDVSEKRGDRIAKRDGEIFVYNLSVKKEYEIPKEAAVFVKVGNKVAAGDEIAAGLVCKAPGVVIEVKKDVAVVAPGESFLIVAGSRLFAEDEGKVDSYDVMARVESIRRDPSKTRDIIQGLPKVEELFEGRRPKDPAILSDIEGVVEISEREGIRAVTVRGSRGEHKEYLVPYETRLRVITNDKVHQGMQLTEGTVNPHDVLRILGVKAAQLFLVDEIQKIYRSQGVTISDKHIEVIVRQMTR
;
A
#
# COMPACT_ATOMS: atom_id res chain seq x y z
N MET A 1 -28.19 33.84 -35.89
CA MET A 1 -26.89 33.77 -36.61
C MET A 1 -26.03 32.70 -35.94
N PRO A 2 -25.64 31.62 -36.63
CA PRO A 2 -24.80 30.60 -36.05
C PRO A 2 -23.36 31.12 -36.00
N PHE A 3 -22.75 31.02 -34.83
CA PHE A 3 -21.30 31.12 -34.66
C PHE A 3 -20.65 30.19 -35.69
N LYS A 4 -19.73 30.68 -36.52
CA LYS A 4 -18.79 29.82 -37.23
C LYS A 4 -18.12 28.96 -36.16
N LYS A 5 -18.48 27.67 -36.11
CA LYS A 5 -17.75 26.66 -35.35
C LYS A 5 -16.28 26.86 -35.71
N ILE A 6 -15.46 27.15 -34.71
CA ILE A 6 -14.02 26.94 -34.83
C ILE A 6 -13.93 25.45 -35.18
N GLU A 7 -13.43 25.11 -36.36
CA GLU A 7 -13.06 23.73 -36.66
C GLU A 7 -12.02 23.35 -35.60
N GLU A 8 -12.45 22.66 -34.55
CA GLU A 8 -11.55 21.95 -33.67
C GLU A 8 -10.84 20.96 -34.57
N LYS A 9 -9.58 21.26 -34.91
CA LYS A 9 -8.74 20.32 -35.65
C LYS A 9 -8.60 19.09 -34.78
N GLU A 10 -9.36 18.04 -35.08
CA GLU A 10 -9.17 16.73 -34.47
C GLU A 10 -7.71 16.31 -34.69
N PHE A 11 -7.03 15.99 -33.59
CA PHE A 11 -5.65 15.55 -33.61
C PHE A 11 -5.54 14.20 -32.88
N ASN A 12 -4.78 13.28 -33.46
CA ASN A 12 -4.66 11.92 -32.91
C ASN A 12 -3.45 11.75 -32.00
N PHE A 13 -2.44 12.63 -32.12
CA PHE A 13 -1.18 12.54 -31.39
C PHE A 13 -0.66 13.92 -30.98
N LEU A 14 0.00 13.97 -29.83
CA LEU A 14 0.77 15.12 -29.37
C LEU A 14 2.26 14.79 -29.47
N LYS A 15 3.04 15.68 -30.07
CA LYS A 15 4.50 15.56 -30.16
C LYS A 15 5.15 16.66 -29.33
N ILE A 16 6.18 16.28 -28.56
CA ILE A 16 7.05 17.21 -27.84
C ILE A 16 8.46 17.16 -28.41
N GLY A 17 9.11 18.31 -28.50
CA GLY A 17 10.48 18.47 -29.01
C GLY A 17 11.10 19.75 -28.48
N LEU A 18 12.41 19.93 -28.70
CA LEU A 18 13.08 21.18 -28.39
C LEU A 18 12.71 22.23 -29.45
N ALA A 19 12.48 23.46 -29.01
CA ALA A 19 12.18 24.57 -29.92
C ALA A 19 13.48 25.17 -30.46
N SER A 20 13.64 25.18 -31.78
CA SER A 20 14.77 25.90 -32.40
C SER A 20 14.55 27.42 -32.31
N PRO A 21 15.62 28.24 -32.36
CA PRO A 21 15.48 29.69 -32.40
C PRO A 21 14.57 30.18 -33.54
N GLU A 22 14.67 29.55 -34.71
CA GLU A 22 13.82 29.85 -35.87
C GLU A 22 12.35 29.53 -35.58
N GLN A 23 12.04 28.38 -34.96
CA GLN A 23 10.68 28.04 -34.58
C GLN A 23 10.10 29.03 -33.57
N VAL A 24 10.87 29.46 -32.58
CA VAL A 24 10.42 30.49 -31.62
C VAL A 24 10.07 31.80 -32.33
N LEU A 25 10.84 32.19 -33.35
CA LEU A 25 10.53 33.37 -34.17
C LEU A 25 9.25 33.19 -34.99
N THR A 26 8.95 31.98 -35.50
CA THR A 26 7.68 31.73 -36.22
C THR A 26 6.46 31.83 -35.32
N TRP A 27 6.56 31.47 -34.04
CA TRP A 27 5.46 31.62 -33.08
C TRP A 27 5.27 33.07 -32.62
N SER A 28 6.35 33.85 -32.64
CA SER A 28 6.34 35.20 -32.12
C SER A 28 5.70 36.20 -33.07
N HIS A 29 4.88 37.08 -32.51
CA HIS A 29 4.25 38.19 -33.25
C HIS A 29 5.03 39.51 -33.10
N GLY A 30 6.16 39.50 -32.41
CA GLY A 30 7.05 40.66 -32.30
C GLY A 30 8.03 40.59 -31.12
N GLU A 31 9.09 41.38 -31.22
CA GLU A 31 10.13 41.50 -30.20
C GLU A 31 9.70 42.44 -29.06
N VAL A 32 9.89 42.00 -27.82
CA VAL A 32 9.70 42.79 -26.61
C VAL A 32 11.04 43.41 -26.22
N GLU A 33 11.15 44.73 -26.35
CA GLU A 33 12.40 45.47 -26.09
C GLU A 33 12.40 46.13 -24.71
N LYS A 34 11.20 46.50 -24.23
CA LYS A 34 11.00 47.38 -23.08
C LYS A 34 10.49 46.62 -21.85
N PRO A 35 11.07 46.82 -20.66
CA PRO A 35 10.62 46.18 -19.41
C PRO A 35 9.29 46.73 -18.88
N GLU A 36 8.86 47.91 -19.35
CA GLU A 36 7.65 48.55 -18.87
C GLU A 36 6.38 47.77 -19.26
N THR A 37 5.38 47.78 -18.38
CA THR A 37 4.11 47.07 -18.56
C THR A 37 3.02 48.00 -19.09
N ILE A 38 2.55 48.89 -18.22
CA ILE A 38 1.53 49.91 -18.49
C ILE A 38 2.06 51.29 -18.13
N ASN A 39 1.53 52.31 -18.78
CA ASN A 39 1.82 53.68 -18.44
C ASN A 39 1.01 54.09 -17.20
N TYR A 40 1.69 54.54 -16.14
CA TYR A 40 1.07 54.84 -14.85
C TYR A 40 0.04 55.98 -14.87
N ARG A 41 0.08 56.88 -15.88
CA ARG A 41 -0.88 57.99 -16.01
C ARG A 41 -2.13 57.59 -16.81
N THR A 42 -1.95 56.82 -17.88
CA THR A 42 -3.04 56.49 -18.81
C THR A 42 -3.63 55.10 -18.59
N PHE A 43 -2.97 54.27 -17.77
CA PHE A 43 -3.24 52.84 -17.57
C PHE A 43 -3.27 52.02 -18.86
N LYS A 44 -2.77 52.58 -19.97
CA LYS A 44 -2.67 51.89 -21.26
C LYS A 44 -1.36 51.11 -21.36
N PRO A 45 -1.33 49.99 -22.08
CA PRO A 45 -0.10 49.23 -22.31
C PRO A 45 0.99 50.06 -22.99
N GLU A 46 2.24 49.84 -22.60
CA GLU A 46 3.38 50.54 -23.18
C GLU A 46 3.77 49.94 -24.54
N ARG A 47 4.16 50.80 -25.50
CA ARG A 47 4.58 50.36 -26.85
C ARG A 47 5.91 49.61 -26.77
N ARG A 48 5.97 48.41 -27.37
CA ARG A 48 7.09 47.45 -27.29
C ARG A 48 7.39 46.92 -25.87
N GLY A 49 6.53 47.22 -24.90
CA GLY A 49 6.62 46.71 -23.54
C GLY A 49 6.00 45.31 -23.37
N LEU A 50 6.00 44.81 -22.14
CA LEU A 50 5.52 43.47 -21.78
C LEU A 50 4.01 43.27 -22.03
N PHE A 51 3.21 44.33 -22.19
CA PHE A 51 1.77 44.26 -22.46
C PHE A 51 1.37 44.85 -23.82
N CYS A 52 2.34 45.14 -24.69
CA CYS A 52 2.20 45.85 -25.96
C CYS A 52 1.06 45.29 -26.83
N GLU A 53 0.09 46.14 -27.18
CA GLU A 53 -1.05 45.75 -28.02
C GLU A 53 -0.66 45.39 -29.46
N ARG A 54 0.44 45.93 -29.97
CA ARG A 54 0.92 45.59 -31.31
C ARG A 54 1.40 44.14 -31.40
N ILE A 55 2.01 43.63 -30.34
CA ILE A 55 2.58 42.28 -30.30
C ILE A 55 1.50 41.28 -29.92
N PHE A 56 0.79 41.55 -28.82
CA PHE A 56 -0.13 40.58 -28.21
C PHE A 56 -1.59 40.72 -28.70
N GLY A 57 -1.96 41.84 -29.31
CA GLY A 57 -3.34 42.15 -29.72
C GLY A 57 -4.04 43.17 -28.81
N PRO A 58 -5.26 43.59 -29.17
CA PRO A 58 -5.97 44.70 -28.52
C PRO A 58 -6.51 44.33 -27.14
N VAL A 59 -6.52 45.28 -26.19
CA VAL A 59 -7.07 45.05 -24.83
C VAL A 59 -8.59 44.94 -24.82
N LYS A 60 -9.26 45.71 -25.70
CA LYS A 60 -10.71 45.71 -25.86
C LYS A 60 -11.10 45.06 -27.18
N ASP A 61 -12.24 44.38 -27.20
CA ASP A 61 -12.74 43.74 -28.42
C ASP A 61 -12.99 44.77 -29.52
N TRP A 62 -12.40 44.54 -30.70
CA TRP A 62 -12.60 45.35 -31.91
C TRP A 62 -12.23 46.84 -31.76
N GLU A 63 -11.29 47.16 -30.87
CA GLU A 63 -10.78 48.52 -30.66
C GLU A 63 -9.25 48.55 -30.73
N CYS A 64 -8.70 49.48 -31.50
CA CYS A 64 -7.25 49.71 -31.55
C CYS A 64 -6.77 50.67 -30.43
N TYR A 65 -5.50 50.58 -30.04
CA TYR A 65 -4.87 51.41 -28.99
C TYR A 65 -5.19 52.92 -29.04
N CYS A 66 -5.17 53.51 -30.24
CA CYS A 66 -5.38 54.95 -30.44
C CYS A 66 -6.87 55.36 -30.53
N GLY A 67 -7.80 54.40 -30.60
CA GLY A 67 -9.24 54.66 -30.72
C GLY A 67 -9.73 55.11 -32.11
N LYS A 68 -8.85 55.22 -33.14
CA LYS A 68 -9.24 55.59 -34.52
C LYS A 68 -10.26 54.60 -35.09
N TYR A 69 -10.00 53.31 -34.92
CA TYR A 69 -10.89 52.24 -35.34
C TYR A 69 -11.53 51.57 -34.12
N ARG A 70 -12.87 51.50 -34.17
CA ARG A 70 -13.75 50.93 -33.13
C ARG A 70 -14.90 50.18 -33.81
N ARG A 71 -15.35 49.09 -33.19
CA ARG A 71 -16.46 48.20 -33.63
C ARG A 71 -16.04 47.14 -34.65
N VAL A 72 -16.84 46.08 -34.73
CA VAL A 72 -16.62 44.85 -35.51
C VAL A 72 -16.38 45.10 -37.01
N ARG A 73 -16.93 46.19 -37.58
CA ARG A 73 -16.84 46.50 -39.01
C ARG A 73 -15.40 46.66 -39.55
N TYR A 74 -14.44 46.96 -38.67
CA TYR A 74 -13.01 47.12 -39.05
C TYR A 74 -12.17 45.87 -38.76
N ARG A 75 -12.82 44.71 -38.61
CA ARG A 75 -12.16 43.42 -38.35
C ARG A 75 -11.01 43.15 -39.32
N GLY A 76 -9.85 42.78 -38.77
CA GLY A 76 -8.67 42.38 -39.54
C GLY A 76 -7.84 43.54 -40.10
N ILE A 77 -8.29 44.79 -39.96
CA ILE A 77 -7.52 45.95 -40.39
C ILE A 77 -6.44 46.25 -39.33
N ILE A 78 -5.20 46.48 -39.79
CA ILE A 78 -4.10 46.97 -38.96
C ILE A 78 -4.14 48.49 -38.95
N CYS A 79 -4.21 49.10 -37.76
CA CYS A 79 -4.31 50.54 -37.66
C CYS A 79 -3.00 51.23 -38.10
N GLU A 80 -3.05 52.11 -39.09
CA GLU A 80 -1.89 52.88 -39.58
C GLU A 80 -1.21 53.72 -38.48
N ARG A 81 -2.00 54.22 -37.50
CA ARG A 81 -1.49 55.13 -36.46
C ARG A 81 -0.74 54.41 -35.34
N CYS A 82 -1.27 53.27 -34.88
CA CYS A 82 -0.70 52.54 -33.74
C CYS A 82 -0.13 51.16 -34.07
N GLY A 83 -0.37 50.65 -35.28
CA GLY A 83 0.05 49.33 -35.75
C GLY A 83 -0.68 48.16 -35.09
N VAL A 84 -1.77 48.40 -34.36
CA VAL A 84 -2.55 47.35 -33.68
C VAL A 84 -3.59 46.80 -34.64
N GLU A 85 -3.63 45.48 -34.74
CA GLU A 85 -4.63 44.73 -35.50
C GLU A 85 -5.98 44.70 -34.76
N ILE A 86 -7.06 44.93 -35.48
CA ILE A 86 -8.41 44.99 -34.90
C ILE A 86 -9.01 43.58 -34.89
N THR A 87 -8.87 42.92 -33.74
CA THR A 87 -9.39 41.57 -33.48
C THR A 87 -10.11 41.53 -32.13
N THR A 88 -10.55 40.34 -31.72
CA THR A 88 -11.00 40.10 -30.35
C THR A 88 -9.83 40.15 -29.38
N SER A 89 -10.06 40.59 -28.15
CA SER A 89 -9.08 40.62 -27.05
C SER A 89 -8.55 39.22 -26.70
N ARG A 90 -9.33 38.16 -26.95
CA ARG A 90 -8.95 36.76 -26.72
C ARG A 90 -7.60 36.35 -27.31
N VAL A 91 -7.18 36.95 -28.43
CA VAL A 91 -5.88 36.66 -29.06
C VAL A 91 -4.70 36.97 -28.13
N ARG A 92 -4.88 37.84 -27.12
CA ARG A 92 -3.88 38.16 -26.08
C ARG A 92 -3.57 37.00 -25.14
N ARG A 93 -4.33 35.91 -25.22
CA ARG A 93 -4.06 34.65 -24.53
C ARG A 93 -3.25 33.67 -25.38
N GLU A 94 -3.18 33.88 -26.69
CA GLU A 94 -2.58 32.95 -27.67
C GLU A 94 -1.28 33.51 -28.28
N ARG A 95 -1.24 34.80 -28.63
CA ARG A 95 -0.10 35.43 -29.31
C ARG A 95 1.12 35.52 -28.39
N MET A 96 2.25 34.99 -28.84
CA MET A 96 3.52 35.03 -28.09
C MET A 96 4.41 36.19 -28.53
N GLY A 97 5.25 36.68 -27.62
CA GLY A 97 6.35 37.60 -27.92
C GLY A 97 7.70 36.86 -27.86
N HIS A 98 8.79 37.53 -28.19
CA HIS A 98 10.14 37.00 -27.96
C HIS A 98 11.10 38.10 -27.49
N ILE A 99 12.21 37.68 -26.88
CA ILE A 99 13.36 38.52 -26.49
C ILE A 99 14.58 37.94 -27.19
N ARG A 100 15.30 38.77 -27.96
CA ARG A 100 16.58 38.38 -28.54
C ARG A 100 17.67 38.56 -27.49
N LEU A 101 18.35 37.48 -27.12
CA LEU A 101 19.41 37.52 -26.13
C LEU A 101 20.70 38.02 -26.79
N VAL A 102 21.43 38.88 -26.09
CA VAL A 102 22.72 39.44 -26.58
C VAL A 102 23.82 38.37 -26.57
N GLU A 103 23.75 37.46 -25.60
CA GLU A 103 24.63 36.32 -25.43
C GLU A 103 23.77 35.06 -25.31
N PRO A 104 24.17 33.90 -25.87
CA PRO A 104 23.46 32.64 -25.64
C PRO A 104 23.39 32.33 -24.15
N VAL A 105 22.33 31.65 -23.73
CA VAL A 105 22.09 31.27 -22.33
C VAL A 105 21.77 29.78 -22.28
N VAL A 106 22.46 29.03 -21.43
CA VAL A 106 22.18 27.59 -21.27
C VAL A 106 20.88 27.40 -20.49
N HIS A 107 20.04 26.46 -20.92
CA HIS A 107 18.79 26.18 -20.21
C HIS A 107 19.04 25.37 -18.92
N VAL A 108 18.55 25.88 -17.78
CA VAL A 108 18.78 25.31 -16.44
C VAL A 108 18.36 23.84 -16.26
N TRP A 109 17.24 23.40 -16.85
CA TRP A 109 16.81 22.00 -16.79
C TRP A 109 17.82 21.00 -17.36
N PHE A 110 18.58 21.35 -18.41
CA PHE A 110 19.59 20.44 -18.98
C PHE A 110 20.94 20.51 -18.25
N LEU A 111 21.20 21.62 -17.55
CA LEU A 111 22.40 21.83 -16.74
C LEU A 111 22.29 21.17 -15.35
N ARG A 112 21.24 21.54 -14.59
CA ARG A 112 20.98 21.07 -13.21
C ARG A 112 19.94 19.95 -13.12
N GLY A 113 19.63 19.30 -14.24
CA GLY A 113 18.81 18.10 -14.27
C GLY A 113 19.49 16.94 -13.54
N VAL A 114 18.70 16.04 -12.96
CA VAL A 114 19.18 14.73 -12.49
C VAL A 114 18.50 13.68 -13.36
N PRO A 115 19.20 13.07 -14.34
CA PRO A 115 20.61 13.25 -14.68
C PRO A 115 20.91 14.54 -15.46
N GLY A 116 22.16 15.02 -15.42
CA GLY A 116 22.60 16.20 -16.17
C GLY A 116 22.85 15.85 -17.64
N TYR A 117 21.94 16.23 -18.53
CA TYR A 117 21.99 15.87 -19.96
C TYR A 117 23.21 16.45 -20.69
N LEU A 118 23.57 17.70 -20.38
CA LEU A 118 24.77 18.34 -20.94
C LEU A 118 26.06 17.63 -20.50
N SER A 119 26.13 17.27 -19.22
CA SER A 119 27.24 16.52 -18.63
C SER A 119 27.43 15.16 -19.30
N LEU A 120 26.34 14.43 -19.54
CA LEU A 120 26.39 13.13 -20.20
C LEU A 120 26.85 13.23 -21.66
N LEU A 121 26.33 14.18 -22.43
CA LEU A 121 26.70 14.33 -23.85
C LEU A 121 28.17 14.75 -24.02
N LEU A 122 28.62 15.75 -23.26
CA LEU A 122 29.99 16.28 -23.33
C LEU A 122 31.03 15.43 -22.60
N ASP A 123 30.60 14.51 -21.72
CA ASP A 123 31.47 13.70 -20.84
C ASP A 123 32.29 14.53 -19.84
N ILE A 124 31.71 15.65 -19.40
CA ILE A 124 32.31 16.58 -18.43
C ILE A 124 31.47 16.56 -17.16
N SER A 125 32.10 16.69 -15.99
CA SER A 125 31.36 16.73 -14.73
C SER A 125 30.39 17.92 -14.68
N THR A 126 29.21 17.74 -14.07
CA THR A 126 28.21 18.82 -13.94
C THR A 126 28.80 20.06 -13.26
N ARG A 127 29.62 19.86 -12.21
CA ARG A 127 30.28 20.94 -11.48
C ARG A 127 31.21 21.75 -12.38
N SER A 128 32.04 21.09 -13.18
CA SER A 128 32.95 21.78 -14.11
C SER A 128 32.19 22.53 -15.20
N LEU A 129 31.06 21.99 -15.68
CA LEU A 129 30.19 22.71 -16.63
C LEU A 129 29.54 23.94 -15.99
N GLU A 130 29.12 23.87 -14.72
CA GLU A 130 28.61 25.05 -14.01
C GLU A 130 29.67 26.15 -13.90
N GLU A 131 30.91 25.80 -13.55
CA GLU A 131 32.03 26.75 -13.49
C GLU A 131 32.23 27.46 -14.85
N VAL A 132 32.11 26.74 -15.96
CA VAL A 132 32.19 27.34 -17.32
C VAL A 132 30.97 28.22 -17.63
N VAL A 133 29.74 27.73 -17.39
CA VAL A 133 28.49 28.45 -17.74
C VAL A 133 28.36 29.76 -16.95
N TYR A 134 28.78 29.79 -15.69
CA TYR A 134 28.76 30.98 -14.85
C TYR A 134 30.01 31.87 -14.96
N TYR A 135 30.85 31.65 -15.98
CA TYR A 135 32.01 32.47 -16.33
C TYR A 135 33.17 32.45 -15.32
N ASP A 136 33.30 31.38 -14.52
CA ASP A 136 34.41 31.19 -13.57
C ASP A 136 35.58 30.40 -14.20
N ALA A 137 35.34 29.69 -15.31
CA ALA A 137 36.34 28.90 -16.02
C ALA A 137 36.17 28.97 -17.55
N TYR A 138 37.19 28.51 -18.27
CA TYR A 138 37.21 28.38 -19.72
C TYR A 138 37.14 26.91 -20.13
N ILE A 139 36.57 26.64 -21.29
CA ILE A 139 36.54 25.32 -21.88
C ILE A 139 37.22 25.33 -23.24
N VAL A 140 38.13 24.37 -23.46
CA VAL A 140 38.84 24.23 -24.74
C VAL A 140 37.87 23.75 -25.81
N THR A 141 37.64 24.58 -26.82
CA THR A 141 36.73 24.33 -27.94
C THR A 141 37.46 23.78 -29.17
N ASP A 142 38.70 24.22 -29.38
CA ASP A 142 39.52 23.84 -30.52
C ASP A 142 41.01 23.70 -30.14
N VAL A 143 41.71 22.78 -30.80
CA VAL A 143 43.13 22.51 -30.56
C VAL A 143 43.81 22.19 -31.88
N SER A 144 44.90 22.90 -32.21
CA SER A 144 45.74 22.60 -33.37
C SER A 144 46.77 21.50 -33.06
N THR A 145 47.44 21.00 -34.09
CA THR A 145 48.44 19.92 -33.97
C THR A 145 49.65 20.25 -33.08
N GLU A 146 49.92 21.53 -32.83
CA GLU A 146 51.05 22.02 -32.03
C GLU A 146 50.79 21.93 -30.51
N ALA A 147 49.52 21.88 -30.09
CA ALA A 147 49.11 21.88 -28.68
C ALA A 147 48.53 20.53 -28.21
N LYS A 148 49.16 19.39 -28.57
CA LYS A 148 48.70 18.02 -28.24
C LYS A 148 48.46 17.76 -26.74
N ALA A 149 49.07 18.54 -25.85
CA ALA A 149 48.88 18.43 -24.40
C ALA A 149 47.48 18.87 -23.94
N LEU A 150 46.78 19.68 -24.73
CA LEU A 150 45.41 20.11 -24.47
C LEU A 150 44.41 19.23 -25.24
N LYS A 151 43.31 18.88 -24.59
CA LYS A 151 42.21 18.11 -25.19
C LYS A 151 40.96 18.98 -25.26
N VAL A 152 40.21 18.86 -26.36
CA VAL A 152 38.88 19.47 -26.49
C VAL A 152 37.98 18.99 -25.34
N GLY A 153 37.29 19.93 -24.70
CA GLY A 153 36.47 19.68 -23.51
C GLY A 153 37.23 19.74 -22.17
N ARG A 154 38.56 19.97 -22.17
CA ARG A 154 39.29 20.27 -20.94
C ARG A 154 38.86 21.64 -20.41
N VAL A 155 38.55 21.70 -19.12
CA VAL A 155 38.22 22.94 -18.41
C VAL A 155 39.52 23.53 -17.83
N LEU A 156 39.75 24.82 -18.06
CA LEU A 156 40.92 25.57 -17.61
C LEU A 156 40.44 26.69 -16.69
N ARG A 157 41.06 26.81 -15.51
CA ARG A 157 40.87 27.97 -14.62
C ARG A 157 41.70 29.15 -15.14
N GLU A 158 41.49 30.35 -14.58
CA GLU A 158 42.17 31.57 -15.06
C GLU A 158 43.70 31.42 -15.12
N SER A 159 44.32 30.84 -14.07
CA SER A 159 45.77 30.58 -14.04
C SER A 159 46.22 29.62 -15.13
N ASP A 160 45.53 28.49 -15.27
CA ASP A 160 45.86 27.45 -16.25
C ASP A 160 45.64 27.95 -17.68
N TYR A 161 44.64 28.82 -17.87
CA TYR A 161 44.36 29.47 -19.14
C TYR A 161 45.47 30.45 -19.51
N GLN A 162 45.93 31.29 -18.58
CA GLN A 162 47.06 32.20 -18.81
C GLN A 162 48.33 31.43 -19.15
N GLU A 163 48.68 30.40 -18.39
CA GLU A 163 49.83 29.54 -18.71
C GLU A 163 49.70 28.88 -20.09
N ALA A 164 48.50 28.41 -20.44
CA ALA A 164 48.27 27.78 -21.74
C ALA A 164 48.40 28.81 -22.88
N VAL A 165 47.89 30.04 -22.70
CA VAL A 165 48.03 31.13 -23.66
C VAL A 165 49.49 31.54 -23.82
N GLU A 166 50.26 31.62 -22.73
CA GLU A 166 51.70 31.90 -22.79
C GLU A 166 52.48 30.79 -23.50
N LYS A 167 52.16 29.52 -23.24
CA LYS A 167 52.86 28.36 -23.82
C LYS A 167 52.51 28.09 -25.27
N TYR A 168 51.25 28.25 -25.65
CA TYR A 168 50.71 27.78 -26.94
C TYR A 168 50.16 28.91 -27.82
N GLY A 169 50.03 30.14 -27.31
CA GLY A 169 49.51 31.28 -28.07
C GLY A 169 48.17 30.97 -28.75
N ASN A 170 48.12 31.15 -30.07
CA ASN A 170 46.94 30.91 -30.90
C ASN A 170 46.74 29.44 -31.32
N ALA A 171 47.58 28.51 -30.85
CA ALA A 171 47.51 27.10 -31.23
C ALA A 171 46.31 26.35 -30.60
N PHE A 172 45.54 26.98 -29.71
CA PHE A 172 44.28 26.46 -29.18
C PHE A 172 43.26 27.58 -28.99
N LYS A 173 41.97 27.22 -28.92
CA LYS A 173 40.88 28.16 -28.64
C LYS A 173 40.10 27.68 -27.42
N ALA A 174 40.04 28.50 -26.38
CA ALA A 174 39.15 28.29 -25.25
C ALA A 174 38.10 29.39 -25.17
N GLU A 175 36.86 29.00 -24.89
CA GLU A 175 35.73 29.92 -24.73
C GLU A 175 35.16 29.78 -23.32
N THR A 176 34.46 30.80 -22.83
CA THR A 176 33.78 30.76 -21.52
C THR A 176 32.28 30.98 -21.69
N GLY A 177 31.51 30.62 -20.67
CA GLY A 177 30.06 30.78 -20.66
C GLY A 177 29.31 29.79 -21.55
N ALA A 178 28.03 30.10 -21.75
CA ALA A 178 27.12 29.34 -22.59
C ALA A 178 27.58 29.22 -24.06
N ARG A 179 28.34 30.20 -24.57
CA ARG A 179 28.88 30.19 -25.93
C ARG A 179 29.83 29.00 -26.15
N GLY A 180 30.80 28.80 -25.24
CA GLY A 180 31.74 27.68 -25.34
C GLY A 180 31.03 26.32 -25.30
N VAL A 181 30.02 26.18 -24.44
CA VAL A 181 29.20 24.96 -24.35
C VAL A 181 28.43 24.74 -25.67
N LYS A 182 27.80 25.77 -26.23
CA LYS A 182 27.07 25.68 -27.50
C LYS A 182 27.99 25.32 -28.68
N THR A 183 29.18 25.92 -28.75
CA THR A 183 30.20 25.61 -29.77
C THR A 183 30.57 24.13 -29.72
N LEU A 184 30.83 23.58 -28.53
CA LEU A 184 31.12 22.15 -28.38
C LEU A 184 29.96 21.26 -28.80
N LEU A 185 28.73 21.60 -28.39
CA LEU A 185 27.52 20.84 -28.76
C LEU A 185 27.30 20.80 -30.27
N SER A 186 27.57 21.90 -30.98
CA SER A 186 27.41 21.98 -32.44
C SER A 186 28.42 21.13 -33.22
N ARG A 187 29.57 20.81 -32.61
CA ARG A 187 30.60 19.96 -33.22
C ARG A 187 30.33 18.45 -33.05
N ILE A 188 29.35 18.06 -32.24
CA ILE A 188 29.07 16.65 -31.98
C ILE A 188 28.32 16.03 -33.17
N ASP A 189 28.99 15.10 -33.86
CA ASP A 189 28.31 14.17 -34.76
C ASP A 189 27.68 13.03 -33.94
N LEU A 190 26.35 13.06 -33.83
CA LEU A 190 25.58 12.08 -33.07
C LEU A 190 25.72 10.66 -33.64
N ALA A 191 25.80 10.49 -34.96
CA ALA A 191 25.89 9.17 -35.59
C ALA A 191 27.24 8.50 -35.29
N GLN A 192 28.32 9.27 -35.37
CA GLN A 192 29.66 8.81 -35.00
C GLN A 192 29.75 8.50 -33.50
N LEU A 193 29.19 9.35 -32.65
CA LEU A 193 29.21 9.18 -31.20
C LEU A 193 28.48 7.90 -30.76
N VAL A 194 27.29 7.62 -31.31
CA VAL A 194 26.53 6.39 -31.03
C VAL A 194 27.33 5.15 -31.42
N THR A 195 27.96 5.16 -32.61
CA THR A 195 28.77 4.05 -33.11
C THR A 195 29.98 3.79 -32.20
N LYS A 196 30.66 4.86 -31.77
CA LYS A 196 31.78 4.80 -30.83
C LYS A 196 31.37 4.20 -29.48
N LEU A 197 30.29 4.71 -28.88
CA LEU A 197 29.81 4.26 -27.57
C LEU A 197 29.36 2.79 -27.58
N ARG A 198 28.73 2.32 -28.67
CA ARG A 198 28.38 0.89 -28.85
C ARG A 198 29.63 0.00 -28.88
N ARG A 199 30.73 0.47 -29.49
CA ARG A 199 32.01 -0.25 -29.52
C ARG A 199 32.64 -0.31 -28.13
N GLU A 200 32.70 0.82 -27.42
CA GLU A 200 33.26 0.90 -26.06
C GLU A 200 32.45 0.08 -25.04
N LEU A 201 31.13 -0.03 -25.24
CA LEU A 201 30.24 -0.80 -24.37
C LEU A 201 30.59 -2.29 -24.36
N LYS A 202 31.06 -2.87 -25.48
CA LYS A 202 31.42 -4.29 -25.58
C LYS A 202 32.60 -4.68 -24.68
N GLY A 203 33.54 -3.75 -24.44
CA GLY A 203 34.74 -3.99 -23.65
C GLY A 203 34.71 -3.46 -22.21
N SER A 204 33.59 -2.90 -21.75
CA SER A 204 33.51 -2.21 -20.45
C SER A 204 32.72 -3.01 -19.41
N THR A 205 33.27 -3.11 -18.19
CA THR A 205 32.64 -3.74 -17.01
C THR A 205 32.42 -2.74 -15.87
N GLY A 206 31.59 -3.11 -14.89
CA GLY A 206 31.35 -2.31 -13.68
C GLY A 206 30.74 -0.92 -13.90
N GLN A 207 31.21 0.08 -13.16
CA GLN A 207 30.68 1.46 -13.19
C GLN A 207 30.88 2.16 -14.53
N LYS A 208 31.99 1.88 -15.23
CA LYS A 208 32.29 2.45 -16.55
C LYS A 208 31.23 2.06 -17.58
N ARG A 209 30.81 0.78 -17.57
CA ARG A 209 29.70 0.28 -18.40
C ARG A 209 28.41 1.07 -18.13
N MET A 210 28.07 1.28 -16.86
CA MET A 210 26.84 2.00 -16.49
C MET A 210 26.85 3.46 -16.95
N LYS A 211 28.01 4.14 -16.91
CA LYS A 211 28.16 5.51 -17.44
C LYS A 211 27.98 5.55 -18.96
N ILE A 212 28.60 4.61 -19.69
CA ILE A 212 28.47 4.50 -21.15
C ILE A 212 27.03 4.22 -21.57
N VAL A 213 26.32 3.32 -20.88
CA VAL A 213 24.90 3.02 -21.16
C VAL A 213 24.03 4.28 -21.02
N LYS A 214 24.21 5.04 -19.94
CA LYS A 214 23.46 6.30 -19.73
C LYS A 214 23.73 7.31 -20.85
N ARG A 215 24.99 7.46 -21.24
CA ARG A 215 25.39 8.37 -22.33
C ARG A 215 24.86 7.93 -23.69
N LEU A 216 24.98 6.64 -24.01
CA LEU A 216 24.49 6.06 -25.25
C LEU A 216 22.98 6.26 -25.41
N ARG A 217 22.21 6.03 -24.33
CA ARG A 217 20.75 6.23 -24.33
C ARG A 217 20.35 7.66 -24.69
N VAL A 218 21.08 8.66 -24.16
CA VAL A 218 20.81 10.08 -24.47
C VAL A 218 21.20 10.38 -25.92
N ALA A 219 22.37 9.93 -26.38
CA ALA A 219 22.82 10.17 -27.76
C ALA A 219 21.89 9.53 -28.80
N GLU A 220 21.43 8.30 -28.57
CA GLU A 220 20.45 7.62 -29.44
C GLU A 220 19.09 8.34 -29.44
N ALA A 221 18.62 8.84 -28.29
CA ALA A 221 17.38 9.60 -28.21
C ALA A 221 17.44 10.91 -29.01
N PHE A 222 18.56 11.64 -28.97
CA PHE A 222 18.77 12.83 -29.81
C PHE A 222 18.81 12.47 -31.29
N HIS A 223 19.55 11.42 -31.66
CA HIS A 223 19.63 10.97 -33.05
C HIS A 223 18.25 10.58 -33.62
N ASN A 224 17.46 9.80 -32.87
CA ASN A 224 16.14 9.34 -33.31
C ASN A 224 15.07 10.44 -33.31
N SER A 225 15.18 11.42 -32.41
CA SER A 225 14.17 12.50 -32.31
C SER A 225 14.36 13.61 -33.35
N GLY A 226 15.52 13.69 -33.99
CA GLY A 226 15.88 14.75 -34.94
C GLY A 226 16.20 16.09 -34.27
N ASN A 227 16.24 16.15 -32.93
CA ASN A 227 16.64 17.36 -32.21
C ASN A 227 18.15 17.57 -32.31
N ARG A 228 18.59 18.84 -32.41
CA ARG A 228 20.02 19.18 -32.33
C ARG A 228 20.44 19.49 -30.89
N PRO A 229 21.62 19.03 -30.43
CA PRO A 229 22.09 19.29 -29.07
C PRO A 229 22.24 20.78 -28.74
N GLU A 230 22.61 21.60 -29.73
CA GLU A 230 22.78 23.05 -29.57
C GLU A 230 21.50 23.80 -29.17
N TRP A 231 20.31 23.23 -29.38
CA TRP A 231 19.03 23.83 -28.97
C TRP A 231 18.80 23.82 -27.45
N MET A 232 19.69 23.17 -26.68
CA MET A 232 19.70 23.28 -25.21
C MET A 232 20.22 24.65 -24.71
N ALA A 233 20.77 25.49 -25.59
CA ALA A 233 21.13 26.87 -25.32
C ALA A 233 20.20 27.82 -26.09
N PHE A 234 19.65 28.82 -25.39
CA PHE A 234 18.77 29.82 -25.96
C PHE A 234 19.53 30.98 -26.58
N ASP A 235 19.21 31.28 -27.85
CA ASP A 235 19.53 32.56 -28.49
C ASP A 235 18.33 33.53 -28.44
N VAL A 236 17.13 32.96 -28.46
CA VAL A 236 15.85 33.68 -28.45
C VAL A 236 14.99 33.10 -27.34
N LEU A 237 14.55 33.95 -26.43
CA LEU A 237 13.70 33.56 -25.30
C LEU A 237 12.23 33.91 -25.63
N PRO A 238 11.31 32.94 -25.69
CA PRO A 238 9.88 33.22 -25.88
C PRO A 238 9.29 33.96 -24.66
N VAL A 239 8.33 34.84 -24.91
CA VAL A 239 7.57 35.56 -23.88
C VAL A 239 6.12 35.10 -23.91
N ILE A 240 5.67 34.55 -22.78
CA ILE A 240 4.29 34.07 -22.62
C ILE A 240 3.27 35.22 -22.78
N PRO A 241 2.09 34.95 -23.36
CA PRO A 241 1.03 35.95 -23.55
C PRO A 241 0.60 36.64 -22.23
N PRO A 242 0.24 37.93 -22.27
CA PRO A 242 -0.06 38.73 -21.08
C PRO A 242 -1.27 38.24 -20.27
N ASP A 243 -2.29 37.65 -20.90
CA ASP A 243 -3.47 37.14 -20.18
C ASP A 243 -3.17 35.89 -19.33
N LEU A 244 -2.04 35.22 -19.59
CA LEU A 244 -1.52 34.14 -18.75
C LEU A 244 -0.65 34.67 -17.59
N ARG A 245 -0.34 35.97 -17.58
CA ARG A 245 0.40 36.70 -16.54
C ARG A 245 -0.28 38.04 -16.22
N PRO A 246 -1.56 38.01 -15.79
CA PRO A 246 -2.40 39.21 -15.74
C PRO A 246 -1.89 40.23 -14.73
N MET A 247 -2.29 41.48 -14.97
CA MET A 247 -2.18 42.58 -14.04
C MET A 247 -3.60 43.09 -13.78
N VAL A 248 -4.10 42.91 -12.55
CA VAL A 248 -5.48 43.23 -12.20
C VAL A 248 -5.48 44.44 -11.26
N GLN A 249 -6.32 45.42 -11.57
CA GLN A 249 -6.51 46.57 -10.69
C GLN A 249 -7.34 46.15 -9.47
N LEU A 250 -6.84 46.45 -8.28
CA LEU A 250 -7.55 46.31 -7.02
C LEU A 250 -8.21 47.63 -6.63
N GLU A 251 -9.16 47.56 -5.69
CA GLU A 251 -9.72 48.75 -5.06
C GLU A 251 -8.61 49.61 -4.43
N GLY A 252 -8.69 50.93 -4.59
CA GLY A 252 -7.66 51.87 -4.14
C GLY A 252 -6.49 52.10 -5.12
N GLY A 253 -6.64 51.75 -6.40
CA GLY A 253 -5.66 52.09 -7.45
C GLY A 253 -4.37 51.28 -7.44
N ARG A 254 -4.28 50.24 -6.59
CA ARG A 254 -3.18 49.29 -6.55
C ARG A 254 -3.35 48.24 -7.67
N PHE A 255 -2.24 47.65 -8.10
CA PHE A 255 -2.25 46.56 -9.09
C PHE A 255 -1.70 45.29 -8.47
N ALA A 256 -2.45 44.19 -8.61
CA ALA A 256 -1.95 42.84 -8.37
C ALA A 256 -1.25 42.36 -9.65
N THR A 257 0.06 42.14 -9.57
CA THR A 257 0.88 41.70 -10.70
C THR A 257 1.31 40.25 -10.54
N SER A 258 1.24 39.47 -11.61
CA SER A 258 1.86 38.13 -11.64
C SER A 258 3.39 38.21 -11.46
N ASP A 259 3.95 37.34 -10.61
CA ASP A 259 5.39 37.20 -10.35
C ASP A 259 6.23 37.04 -11.64
N LEU A 260 5.66 36.42 -12.69
CA LEU A 260 6.33 36.25 -13.99
C LEU A 260 6.70 37.59 -14.63
N ASN A 261 5.88 38.62 -14.48
CA ASN A 261 6.16 39.93 -15.06
C ASN A 261 7.44 40.53 -14.44
N ASP A 262 7.67 40.32 -13.14
CA ASP A 262 8.89 40.76 -12.47
C ASP A 262 10.12 40.00 -12.95
N LEU A 263 9.98 38.69 -13.20
CA LEU A 263 11.06 37.86 -13.72
C LEU A 263 11.43 38.25 -15.15
N TYR A 264 10.47 38.44 -16.06
CA TYR A 264 10.72 38.94 -17.41
C TYR A 264 11.35 40.34 -17.40
N ARG A 265 10.89 41.22 -16.51
CA ARG A 265 11.47 42.56 -16.34
C ARG A 265 12.94 42.50 -15.94
N ARG A 266 13.31 41.59 -15.02
CA ARG A 266 14.72 41.37 -14.64
C ARG A 266 15.56 40.92 -15.83
N VAL A 267 15.07 39.95 -16.63
CA VAL A 267 15.78 39.48 -17.84
C VAL A 267 15.98 40.61 -18.85
N LEU A 268 14.92 41.36 -19.16
CA LEU A 268 14.99 42.49 -20.09
C LEU A 268 15.96 43.58 -19.64
N ASN A 269 15.91 43.96 -18.36
CA ASN A 269 16.82 44.96 -17.79
C ASN A 269 18.28 44.53 -17.92
N ARG A 270 18.59 43.26 -17.62
CA ARG A 270 19.95 42.70 -17.74
C ARG A 270 20.41 42.61 -19.19
N ASN A 271 19.55 42.11 -20.08
CA ASN A 271 19.86 42.00 -21.50
C ASN A 271 20.12 43.38 -22.14
N ASN A 272 19.28 44.37 -21.83
CA ASN A 272 19.44 45.74 -22.32
C ASN A 272 20.68 46.42 -21.75
N ARG A 273 21.01 46.17 -20.47
CA ARG A 273 22.24 46.68 -19.84
C ARG A 273 23.49 46.09 -20.48
N LEU A 274 23.51 44.77 -20.72
CA LEU A 274 24.59 44.09 -21.42
C LEU A 274 24.78 44.63 -22.84
N LYS A 275 23.69 44.82 -23.59
CA LYS A 275 23.71 45.42 -24.94
C LYS A 275 24.37 46.80 -24.93
N LYS A 276 23.99 47.66 -23.98
CA LYS A 276 24.58 48.99 -23.81
C LYS A 276 26.07 48.91 -23.46
N MET A 277 26.46 48.04 -22.53
CA MET A 277 27.87 47.89 -22.11
C MET A 277 28.79 47.45 -23.25
N ILE A 278 28.33 46.51 -24.08
CA ILE A 278 29.09 46.06 -25.25
C ILE A 278 29.26 47.19 -26.27
N ASN A 279 28.19 47.95 -26.55
CA ASN A 279 28.24 49.07 -27.49
C ASN A 279 29.15 50.21 -27.01
N MET A 280 29.33 50.37 -25.69
CA MET A 280 30.21 51.36 -25.08
C MET A 280 31.66 50.87 -24.94
N GLY A 281 31.98 49.63 -25.32
CA GLY A 281 33.33 49.07 -25.18
C GLY A 281 33.77 48.88 -23.73
N ALA A 282 32.86 48.51 -22.82
CA ALA A 282 33.18 48.32 -21.41
C ALA A 282 34.23 47.20 -21.17
N PRO A 283 35.02 47.27 -20.08
CA PRO A 283 36.01 46.23 -19.73
C PRO A 283 35.41 44.82 -19.64
N GLU A 284 36.20 43.81 -20.03
CA GLU A 284 35.73 42.43 -20.16
C GLU A 284 35.22 41.84 -18.84
N MET A 285 35.83 42.18 -17.70
CA MET A 285 35.40 41.73 -16.37
C MET A 285 33.95 42.16 -16.06
N ILE A 286 33.57 43.39 -16.43
CA ILE A 286 32.21 43.92 -16.22
C ILE A 286 31.23 43.21 -17.16
N ILE A 287 31.62 43.01 -18.42
CA ILE A 287 30.82 42.29 -19.40
C ILE A 287 30.57 40.84 -18.94
N ARG A 288 31.60 40.13 -18.46
CA ARG A 288 31.48 38.75 -17.93
C ARG A 288 30.52 38.69 -16.75
N ASN A 289 30.62 39.63 -15.81
CA ASN A 289 29.69 39.70 -14.69
C ASN A 289 28.25 39.93 -15.17
N GLU A 290 28.00 40.84 -16.11
CA GLU A 290 26.64 41.09 -16.61
C GLU A 290 26.10 39.91 -17.44
N LYS A 291 26.96 39.18 -18.18
CA LYS A 291 26.60 37.90 -18.83
C LYS A 291 26.20 36.83 -17.81
N ARG A 292 26.95 36.69 -16.71
CA ARG A 292 26.59 35.81 -15.58
C ARG A 292 25.25 36.21 -14.98
N MET A 293 25.03 37.51 -14.73
CA MET A 293 23.75 38.00 -14.20
C MET A 293 22.57 37.76 -15.15
N LEU A 294 22.80 37.80 -16.47
CA LEU A 294 21.77 37.46 -17.47
C LEU A 294 21.44 35.96 -17.43
N GLN A 295 22.46 35.09 -17.39
CA GLN A 295 22.27 33.64 -17.23
C GLN A 295 21.45 33.34 -15.96
N GLU A 296 21.82 33.94 -14.83
CA GLU A 296 21.07 33.79 -13.58
C GLU A 296 19.63 34.31 -13.66
N ALA A 297 19.39 35.43 -14.34
CA ALA A 297 18.04 36.00 -14.48
C ALA A 297 17.13 35.08 -15.29
N VAL A 298 17.65 34.47 -16.36
CA VAL A 298 16.92 33.49 -17.17
C VAL A 298 16.72 32.18 -16.40
N ASP A 299 17.73 31.72 -15.65
CA ASP A 299 17.60 30.54 -14.78
C ASP A 299 16.44 30.73 -13.81
N VAL A 300 16.36 31.88 -13.13
CA VAL A 300 15.29 32.20 -12.16
C VAL A 300 13.91 32.30 -12.82
N LEU A 301 13.83 32.83 -14.04
CA LEU A 301 12.56 32.88 -14.80
C LEU A 301 12.03 31.46 -15.08
N ILE A 302 12.92 30.55 -15.46
CA ILE A 302 12.57 29.17 -15.80
C ILE A 302 12.31 28.37 -14.51
N ASP A 303 13.26 28.37 -13.58
CA ASP A 303 13.25 27.61 -12.34
C ASP A 303 13.96 28.37 -11.20
N ASN A 304 13.18 28.94 -10.29
CA ASN A 304 13.69 29.66 -9.12
C ASN A 304 14.09 28.71 -7.96
N GLY A 305 13.56 27.47 -7.95
CA GLY A 305 13.70 26.53 -6.84
C GLY A 305 15.03 25.77 -6.83
N ARG A 306 15.65 25.53 -7.98
CA ARG A 306 16.93 24.79 -8.08
C ARG A 306 18.17 25.59 -7.69
N ARG A 307 18.02 26.84 -7.25
CA ARG A 307 19.12 27.66 -6.74
C ARG A 307 19.27 27.47 -5.23
N LYS A 308 20.50 27.54 -4.70
CA LYS A 308 20.74 27.51 -3.24
C LYS A 308 19.92 28.56 -2.47
N ARG A 309 19.66 29.72 -3.09
CA ARG A 309 18.82 30.79 -2.54
C ARG A 309 17.85 31.27 -3.62
N ALA A 310 16.56 31.07 -3.37
CA ALA A 310 15.50 31.55 -4.25
C ALA A 310 15.45 33.09 -4.23
N VAL A 311 15.15 33.67 -5.39
CA VAL A 311 14.93 35.11 -5.51
C VAL A 311 13.56 35.46 -4.94
N THR A 312 13.54 36.43 -4.03
CA THR A 312 12.33 36.88 -3.33
C THR A 312 11.80 38.19 -3.88
N GLY A 313 10.49 38.38 -3.72
CA GLY A 313 9.80 39.65 -3.95
C GLY A 313 9.89 40.59 -2.74
N THR A 314 9.18 41.71 -2.80
CA THR A 314 9.13 42.72 -1.73
C THR A 314 8.55 42.18 -0.41
N SER A 315 7.70 41.16 -0.46
CA SER A 315 7.11 40.50 0.71
C SER A 315 7.98 39.41 1.34
N GLY A 316 9.21 39.21 0.85
CA GLY A 316 10.11 38.13 1.32
C GLY A 316 9.75 36.73 0.81
N ARG A 317 8.59 36.55 0.16
CA ARG A 317 8.21 35.31 -0.52
C ARG A 317 9.06 35.07 -1.78
N PRO A 318 9.42 33.81 -2.11
CA PRO A 318 10.03 33.48 -3.39
C PRO A 318 9.07 33.74 -4.55
N LEU A 319 9.59 34.32 -5.64
CA LEU A 319 8.81 34.55 -6.87
C LEU A 319 8.52 33.22 -7.58
N LYS A 320 7.28 33.02 -8.05
CA LYS A 320 6.89 31.84 -8.82
C LYS A 320 7.46 31.89 -10.24
N SER A 321 8.23 30.86 -10.59
CA SER A 321 8.84 30.66 -11.92
C SER A 321 7.90 29.93 -12.89
N LEU A 322 8.33 29.74 -14.15
CA LEU A 322 7.57 28.95 -15.14
C LEU A 322 7.43 27.49 -14.72
N THR A 323 8.46 26.90 -14.11
CA THR A 323 8.42 25.53 -13.59
C THR A 323 7.39 25.39 -12.47
N ASP A 324 7.30 26.35 -11.54
CA ASP A 324 6.33 26.34 -10.43
C ASP A 324 4.87 26.42 -10.88
N ILE A 325 4.61 26.96 -12.07
CA ILE A 325 3.26 27.01 -12.67
C ILE A 325 2.85 25.64 -13.24
N ILE A 326 3.83 24.82 -13.60
CA ILE A 326 3.61 23.50 -14.20
C ILE A 326 3.62 22.41 -13.12
N GLU A 327 4.66 22.44 -12.28
CA GLU A 327 4.94 21.44 -11.25
C GLU A 327 4.27 21.75 -9.90
N GLY A 328 4.32 20.78 -8.98
CA GLY A 328 3.80 20.92 -7.63
C GLY A 328 2.29 20.76 -7.52
N LYS A 329 1.77 20.83 -6.28
CA LYS A 329 0.33 20.64 -5.99
C LYS A 329 -0.54 21.75 -6.57
N GLN A 330 -0.02 22.98 -6.62
CA GLN A 330 -0.68 24.13 -7.25
C GLN A 330 -0.36 24.28 -8.74
N GLY A 331 0.42 23.37 -9.32
CA GLY A 331 0.76 23.37 -10.73
C GLY A 331 -0.45 23.03 -11.60
N ARG A 332 -0.41 23.48 -12.87
CA ARG A 332 -1.52 23.34 -13.83
C ARG A 332 -1.98 21.89 -14.01
N PHE A 333 -1.05 20.93 -14.08
CA PHE A 333 -1.41 19.51 -14.27
C PHE A 333 -2.29 18.98 -13.14
N ARG A 334 -1.98 19.33 -11.88
CA ARG A 334 -2.72 18.80 -10.72
C ARG A 334 -3.97 19.64 -10.40
N GLN A 335 -3.85 20.96 -10.38
CA GLN A 335 -4.92 21.84 -9.88
C GLN A 335 -5.95 22.25 -10.94
N ASN A 336 -5.56 22.28 -12.22
CA ASN A 336 -6.40 22.86 -13.28
C ASN A 336 -6.75 21.87 -14.41
N LEU A 337 -5.99 20.79 -14.58
CA LEU A 337 -6.27 19.76 -15.57
C LEU A 337 -6.99 18.57 -14.94
N LEU A 338 -6.37 17.95 -13.93
CA LEU A 338 -6.95 16.81 -13.21
C LEU A 338 -8.03 17.26 -12.22
N GLY A 339 -7.70 18.19 -11.32
CA GLY A 339 -8.69 18.90 -10.52
C GLY A 339 -9.27 20.06 -11.31
N LYS A 340 -10.59 20.24 -11.31
CA LYS A 340 -11.26 21.42 -11.87
C LYS A 340 -12.44 21.80 -11.00
N ARG A 341 -12.73 23.09 -10.93
CA ARG A 341 -14.04 23.55 -10.43
C ARG A 341 -15.07 23.31 -11.52
N THR A 342 -16.20 22.76 -11.14
CA THR A 342 -17.30 22.42 -12.04
C THR A 342 -18.51 23.26 -11.69
N ASP A 343 -19.14 23.82 -12.70
CA ASP A 343 -20.47 24.43 -12.58
C ASP A 343 -21.53 23.32 -12.41
N TYR A 344 -22.78 23.69 -12.10
CA TYR A 344 -23.87 22.74 -11.84
C TYR A 344 -23.54 21.74 -10.73
N SER A 345 -22.89 22.25 -9.67
CA SER A 345 -22.56 21.50 -8.48
C SER A 345 -22.92 22.24 -7.20
N GLY A 346 -23.22 21.49 -6.15
CA GLY A 346 -23.56 22.01 -4.83
C GLY A 346 -23.01 21.11 -3.73
N ARG A 347 -23.00 21.59 -2.48
CA ARG A 347 -22.60 20.78 -1.32
C ARG A 347 -23.47 21.13 -0.13
N SER A 348 -23.88 20.12 0.64
CA SER A 348 -24.49 20.32 1.95
C SER A 348 -24.17 19.17 2.90
N VAL A 349 -24.53 19.35 4.16
CA VAL A 349 -24.48 18.31 5.20
C VAL A 349 -25.46 17.20 4.86
N ILE A 350 -25.07 15.96 5.14
CA ILE A 350 -25.93 14.79 4.95
C ILE A 350 -26.72 14.44 6.20
N VAL A 351 -27.93 13.94 5.98
CA VAL A 351 -28.81 13.38 7.01
C VAL A 351 -29.40 12.06 6.52
N VAL A 352 -29.87 11.23 7.44
CA VAL A 352 -30.45 9.93 7.09
C VAL A 352 -31.83 10.08 6.44
N GLY A 353 -32.06 9.40 5.32
CA GLY A 353 -33.36 9.31 4.65
C GLY A 353 -33.89 7.87 4.69
N PRO A 354 -34.49 7.39 5.80
CA PRO A 354 -34.87 5.99 5.96
C PRO A 354 -36.05 5.56 5.06
N SER A 355 -36.88 6.52 4.64
CA SER A 355 -38.02 6.31 3.73
C SER A 355 -37.64 6.26 2.25
N LEU A 356 -36.43 6.72 1.90
CA LEU A 356 -35.95 6.69 0.53
C LEU A 356 -35.76 5.24 0.05
N LYS A 357 -35.93 5.01 -1.25
CA LYS A 357 -35.50 3.77 -1.90
C LYS A 357 -34.00 3.82 -2.21
N LEU A 358 -33.39 2.67 -2.44
CA LEU A 358 -31.94 2.60 -2.67
C LEU A 358 -31.42 3.51 -3.79
N HIS A 359 -32.18 3.68 -4.87
CA HIS A 359 -31.82 4.52 -6.03
C HIS A 359 -32.16 6.01 -5.86
N GLN A 360 -32.71 6.43 -4.72
CA GLN A 360 -33.18 7.80 -4.49
C GLN A 360 -32.28 8.56 -3.52
N CYS A 361 -32.21 9.88 -3.69
CA CYS A 361 -31.63 10.80 -2.71
C CYS A 361 -32.55 11.99 -2.48
N GLY A 362 -32.60 12.55 -1.27
CA GLY A 362 -33.34 13.78 -1.00
C GLY A 362 -32.49 15.02 -1.28
N LEU A 363 -32.95 15.89 -2.19
CA LEU A 363 -32.34 17.19 -2.45
C LEU A 363 -33.19 18.33 -1.87
N PRO A 364 -32.57 19.25 -1.11
CA PRO A 364 -33.22 20.49 -0.68
C PRO A 364 -33.83 21.26 -1.85
N LYS A 365 -35.06 21.75 -1.68
CA LYS A 365 -35.77 22.56 -2.68
C LYS A 365 -34.95 23.74 -3.21
N GLU A 366 -34.36 24.55 -2.33
CA GLU A 366 -33.52 25.70 -2.72
C GLU A 366 -32.30 25.27 -3.54
N MET A 367 -31.63 24.19 -3.14
CA MET A 367 -30.46 23.66 -3.84
C MET A 367 -30.85 23.15 -5.23
N ALA A 368 -31.93 22.37 -5.31
CA ALA A 368 -32.42 21.81 -6.56
C ALA A 368 -32.83 22.93 -7.54
N LEU A 369 -33.51 23.97 -7.05
CA LEU A 369 -33.90 25.11 -7.88
C LEU A 369 -32.68 25.78 -8.53
N GLU A 370 -31.59 25.95 -7.79
CA GLU A 370 -30.41 26.63 -8.32
C GLU A 370 -29.55 25.74 -9.24
N LEU A 371 -29.50 24.43 -8.96
CA LEU A 371 -28.85 23.45 -9.83
C LEU A 371 -29.58 23.28 -11.17
N PHE A 372 -30.92 23.27 -11.15
CA PHE A 372 -31.76 23.05 -12.33
C PHE A 372 -32.30 24.33 -12.97
N LYS A 373 -31.85 25.50 -12.50
CA LYS A 373 -32.35 26.83 -12.91
C LYS A 373 -32.49 27.00 -14.43
N PRO A 374 -31.52 26.62 -15.29
CA PRO A 374 -31.68 26.80 -16.74
C PRO A 374 -32.78 25.94 -17.36
N PHE A 375 -33.02 24.75 -16.82
CA PHE A 375 -34.07 23.84 -17.26
C PHE A 375 -35.45 24.37 -16.89
N VAL A 376 -35.59 24.91 -15.67
CA VAL A 376 -36.81 25.56 -15.21
C VAL A 376 -37.13 26.80 -16.05
N ILE A 377 -36.12 27.66 -16.32
CA ILE A 377 -36.29 28.83 -17.21
C ILE A 377 -36.80 28.40 -18.59
N ARG A 378 -36.23 27.33 -19.16
CA ARG A 378 -36.66 26.81 -20.46
C ARG A 378 -38.11 26.34 -20.42
N LYS A 379 -38.50 25.55 -19.42
CA LYS A 379 -39.88 25.07 -19.25
C LYS A 379 -40.89 26.20 -19.04
N LEU A 380 -40.54 27.25 -18.31
CA LEU A 380 -41.38 28.45 -18.14
C LEU A 380 -41.64 29.19 -19.45
N LEU A 381 -40.65 29.25 -20.34
CA LEU A 381 -40.78 29.82 -21.68
C LEU A 381 -41.61 28.90 -22.59
N ASP A 382 -41.33 27.59 -22.58
CA ASP A 382 -42.01 26.61 -23.42
C ASP A 382 -43.51 26.53 -23.11
N ARG A 383 -43.91 26.74 -21.85
CA ARG A 383 -45.33 26.80 -21.42
C ARG A 383 -45.97 28.18 -21.60
N GLY A 384 -45.22 29.19 -22.03
CA GLY A 384 -45.73 30.57 -22.16
C GLY A 384 -46.05 31.27 -20.84
N VAL A 385 -45.67 30.70 -19.70
CA VAL A 385 -45.84 31.31 -18.35
C VAL A 385 -44.96 32.54 -18.22
N ALA A 386 -43.74 32.49 -18.78
CA ALA A 386 -42.84 33.63 -18.89
C ALA A 386 -42.67 34.05 -20.35
N GLN A 387 -42.64 35.36 -20.62
CA GLN A 387 -42.45 35.89 -21.98
C GLN A 387 -40.99 35.91 -22.43
N ASN A 388 -40.06 36.06 -21.48
CA ASN A 388 -38.62 36.15 -21.75
C ASN A 388 -37.79 35.66 -20.56
N VAL A 389 -36.50 35.40 -20.79
CA VAL A 389 -35.58 34.86 -19.77
C VAL A 389 -35.50 35.75 -18.52
N LYS A 390 -35.63 37.07 -18.66
CA LYS A 390 -35.60 37.99 -17.51
C LYS A 390 -36.85 37.85 -16.64
N SER A 391 -38.03 37.75 -17.26
CA SER A 391 -39.30 37.49 -16.58
C SER A 391 -39.25 36.12 -15.87
N ALA A 392 -38.76 35.08 -16.54
CA ALA A 392 -38.60 33.75 -15.93
C ALA A 392 -37.65 33.79 -14.71
N LYS A 393 -36.51 34.50 -14.81
CA LYS A 393 -35.60 34.69 -13.66
C LYS A 393 -36.27 35.39 -12.50
N ARG A 394 -37.08 36.42 -12.76
CA ARG A 394 -37.82 37.14 -11.71
C ARG A 394 -38.82 36.23 -10.98
N MET A 395 -39.56 35.39 -11.71
CA MET A 395 -40.49 34.42 -11.10
C MET A 395 -39.77 33.39 -10.23
N ILE A 396 -38.59 32.93 -10.67
CA ILE A 396 -37.73 32.02 -9.89
C ILE A 396 -37.21 32.70 -8.63
N GLU A 397 -36.73 33.95 -8.73
CA GLU A 397 -36.25 34.73 -7.57
C GLU A 397 -37.36 35.04 -6.55
N GLN A 398 -38.60 35.20 -7.03
CA GLN A 398 -39.79 35.40 -6.18
C GLN A 398 -40.35 34.09 -5.60
N HIS A 399 -39.82 32.93 -6.00
CA HIS A 399 -40.26 31.60 -5.55
C HIS A 399 -41.75 31.33 -5.80
N ASP A 400 -42.27 31.74 -6.96
CA ASP A 400 -43.67 31.51 -7.35
C ASP A 400 -44.05 30.02 -7.26
N VAL A 401 -45.28 29.70 -6.84
CA VAL A 401 -45.73 28.31 -6.59
C VAL A 401 -45.53 27.41 -7.81
N ILE A 402 -45.82 27.93 -9.01
CA ILE A 402 -45.70 27.19 -10.28
C ILE A 402 -44.25 26.72 -10.58
N VAL A 403 -43.26 27.39 -10.00
CA VAL A 403 -41.84 27.05 -10.17
C VAL A 403 -41.55 25.70 -9.51
N TRP A 404 -42.19 25.39 -8.38
CA TRP A 404 -41.98 24.13 -7.67
C TRP A 404 -42.55 22.93 -8.42
N ASP A 405 -43.75 23.07 -8.98
CA ASP A 405 -44.38 22.02 -9.80
C ASP A 405 -43.53 21.72 -11.05
N LEU A 406 -43.00 22.78 -11.69
CA LEU A 406 -42.11 22.64 -12.84
C LEU A 406 -40.76 22.03 -12.46
N LEU A 407 -40.23 22.38 -11.28
CA LEU A 407 -38.98 21.82 -10.79
C LEU A 407 -39.13 20.30 -10.55
N GLU A 408 -40.24 19.86 -9.96
CA GLU A 408 -40.52 18.44 -9.75
C GLU A 408 -40.61 17.67 -11.06
N GLU A 409 -41.26 18.24 -12.08
CA GLU A 409 -41.31 17.66 -13.44
C GLU A 409 -39.93 17.57 -14.09
N VAL A 410 -39.09 18.61 -13.95
CA VAL A 410 -37.73 18.62 -14.52
C VAL A 410 -36.83 17.59 -13.86
N ILE A 411 -36.98 17.40 -12.55
CA ILE A 411 -36.17 16.45 -11.76
C ILE A 411 -36.56 15.01 -12.02
N LYS A 412 -37.83 14.75 -12.35
CA LYS A 412 -38.34 13.39 -12.55
C LYS A 412 -37.61 12.70 -13.71
N GLY A 413 -36.88 11.64 -13.38
CA GLY A 413 -36.09 10.87 -14.35
C GLY A 413 -34.72 11.49 -14.69
N HIS A 414 -34.32 12.58 -14.04
CA HIS A 414 -33.00 13.19 -14.21
C HIS A 414 -32.04 12.75 -13.09
N PRO A 415 -31.06 11.86 -13.36
CA PRO A 415 -30.16 11.39 -12.32
C PRO A 415 -29.20 12.48 -11.87
N VAL A 416 -28.82 12.48 -10.59
CA VAL A 416 -27.76 13.32 -10.02
C VAL A 416 -26.65 12.47 -9.46
N LEU A 417 -25.41 12.98 -9.48
CA LEU A 417 -24.26 12.30 -8.90
C LEU A 417 -23.98 12.84 -7.52
N LEU A 418 -23.97 11.95 -6.52
CA LEU A 418 -23.49 12.27 -5.18
C LEU A 418 -22.03 11.82 -5.02
N ASN A 419 -21.22 12.68 -4.43
CA ASN A 419 -19.80 12.45 -4.20
C ASN A 419 -19.41 12.78 -2.76
N ARG A 420 -18.73 11.85 -2.08
CA ARG A 420 -18.06 12.11 -0.80
C ARG A 420 -16.54 12.21 -1.02
N ALA A 421 -15.98 13.35 -0.61
CA ALA A 421 -14.54 13.59 -0.68
C ALA A 421 -13.88 13.25 0.67
N PRO A 422 -12.70 12.61 0.69
CA PRO A 422 -11.90 12.14 -0.45
C PRO A 422 -12.45 10.84 -1.08
N THR A 423 -12.47 10.78 -2.41
CA THR A 423 -12.93 9.60 -3.16
C THR A 423 -11.79 8.56 -3.29
N LEU A 424 -11.75 7.58 -2.38
CA LEU A 424 -10.70 6.55 -2.37
C LEU A 424 -10.96 5.39 -3.34
N HIS A 425 -12.23 5.10 -3.63
CA HIS A 425 -12.67 4.05 -4.54
C HIS A 425 -13.86 4.53 -5.39
N ARG A 426 -14.22 3.78 -6.43
CA ARG A 426 -15.32 4.14 -7.33
C ARG A 426 -16.67 4.37 -6.64
N LEU A 427 -17.00 3.60 -5.59
CA LEU A 427 -18.29 3.69 -4.90
C LEU A 427 -18.48 5.01 -4.12
N GLY A 428 -17.44 5.84 -4.02
CA GLY A 428 -17.53 7.18 -3.43
C GLY A 428 -18.22 8.19 -4.34
N ILE A 429 -18.56 7.80 -5.58
CA ILE A 429 -19.42 8.54 -6.49
C ILE A 429 -20.50 7.59 -7.01
N GLN A 430 -21.77 7.92 -6.80
CA GLN A 430 -22.90 7.15 -7.31
C GLN A 430 -24.00 8.07 -7.83
N ALA A 431 -24.81 7.54 -8.75
CA ALA A 431 -25.98 8.23 -9.28
C ALA A 431 -27.24 7.87 -8.48
N PHE A 432 -28.10 8.86 -8.31
CA PHE A 432 -29.39 8.75 -7.63
C PHE A 432 -30.46 9.56 -8.38
N GLU A 433 -31.72 9.20 -8.20
CA GLU A 433 -32.85 10.03 -8.61
C GLU A 433 -33.22 11.00 -7.46
N PRO A 434 -33.30 12.32 -7.72
CA PRO A 434 -33.61 13.27 -6.67
C PRO A 434 -35.09 13.24 -6.28
N VAL A 435 -35.34 13.34 -4.99
CA VAL A 435 -36.63 13.61 -4.39
C VAL A 435 -36.54 14.95 -3.68
N LEU A 436 -37.50 15.85 -3.93
CA LEU A 436 -37.51 17.16 -3.28
C LEU A 436 -37.82 17.00 -1.79
N VAL A 437 -36.96 17.55 -0.95
CA VAL A 437 -37.13 17.56 0.52
C VAL A 437 -37.07 18.97 1.07
N GLU A 438 -37.74 19.17 2.20
CA GLU A 438 -37.67 20.42 2.96
C GLU A 438 -36.35 20.54 3.73
N GLY A 439 -35.96 21.78 4.04
CA GLY A 439 -34.72 22.09 4.75
C GLY A 439 -33.53 22.30 3.82
N LYS A 440 -32.31 22.21 4.38
CA LYS A 440 -31.05 22.53 3.67
C LYS A 440 -30.08 21.35 3.57
N ALA A 441 -30.40 20.21 4.17
CA ALA A 441 -29.53 19.04 4.22
C ALA A 441 -29.90 18.00 3.15
N ILE A 442 -28.90 17.30 2.62
CA ILE A 442 -29.10 16.22 1.64
C ILE A 442 -29.49 14.96 2.41
N GLN A 443 -30.60 14.31 2.03
CA GLN A 443 -30.97 13.02 2.60
C GLN A 443 -30.34 11.90 1.77
N ILE A 444 -29.64 10.99 2.44
CA ILE A 444 -29.05 9.80 1.79
C ILE A 444 -29.63 8.51 2.33
N HIS A 445 -29.63 7.50 1.48
CA HIS A 445 -30.10 6.17 1.83
C HIS A 445 -29.14 5.46 2.82
N PRO A 446 -29.59 4.87 3.93
CA PRO A 446 -28.69 4.30 4.95
C PRO A 446 -27.84 3.12 4.44
N LEU A 447 -28.33 2.32 3.48
CA LEU A 447 -27.55 1.21 2.92
C LEU A 447 -26.37 1.64 2.03
N VAL A 448 -26.34 2.90 1.57
CA VAL A 448 -25.18 3.40 0.79
C VAL A 448 -24.11 4.05 1.67
N CYS A 449 -24.38 4.29 2.96
CA CYS A 449 -23.41 4.89 3.87
C CYS A 449 -22.10 4.09 3.98
N PRO A 450 -22.11 2.73 4.07
CA PRO A 450 -20.87 1.95 4.03
C PRO A 450 -20.09 2.13 2.72
N ALA A 451 -20.80 2.30 1.60
CA ALA A 451 -20.18 2.52 0.29
C ALA A 451 -19.55 3.91 0.19
N PHE A 452 -20.12 4.95 0.79
CA PHE A 452 -19.49 6.27 0.87
C PHE A 452 -18.48 6.40 2.03
N ASN A 453 -18.45 5.41 2.93
CA ASN A 453 -17.82 5.47 4.24
C ASN A 453 -18.28 6.71 5.04
N ALA A 454 -19.56 7.06 4.92
CA ALA A 454 -20.16 8.30 5.42
C ALA A 454 -20.85 8.11 6.76
N ASP A 455 -20.67 9.09 7.65
CA ASP A 455 -21.32 9.15 8.95
C ASP A 455 -22.20 10.41 9.06
N PHE A 456 -23.05 10.50 10.08
CA PHE A 456 -24.02 11.60 10.25
C PHE A 456 -23.60 12.59 11.36
N ASP A 457 -22.31 12.92 11.45
CA ASP A 457 -21.72 13.80 12.48
C ASP A 457 -21.41 15.22 11.97
N GLY A 458 -21.83 15.56 10.76
CA GLY A 458 -21.54 16.84 10.10
C GLY A 458 -20.85 16.69 8.74
N ASP A 459 -20.61 15.45 8.30
CA ASP A 459 -20.14 15.11 6.97
C ASP A 459 -20.95 15.81 5.86
N GLN A 460 -20.26 16.15 4.78
CA GLN A 460 -20.84 16.85 3.64
C GLN A 460 -20.64 16.05 2.36
N MET A 461 -21.64 16.07 1.50
CA MET A 461 -21.56 15.48 0.16
C MET A 461 -21.78 16.54 -0.92
N ALA A 462 -21.07 16.38 -2.03
CA ALA A 462 -21.24 17.20 -3.21
C ALA A 462 -22.23 16.55 -4.18
N VAL A 463 -23.06 17.37 -4.81
CA VAL A 463 -24.03 17.00 -5.86
C VAL A 463 -23.52 17.53 -7.19
N HIS A 464 -23.59 16.75 -8.25
CA HIS A 464 -23.32 17.17 -9.62
C HIS A 464 -24.47 16.76 -10.54
N VAL A 465 -24.86 17.66 -11.46
CA VAL A 465 -25.95 17.40 -12.42
C VAL A 465 -25.37 17.04 -13.79
N PRO A 466 -25.56 15.80 -14.30
CA PRO A 466 -25.20 15.45 -15.67
C PRO A 466 -26.14 16.17 -16.65
N LEU A 467 -25.57 16.94 -17.59
CA LEU A 467 -26.34 17.78 -18.51
C LEU A 467 -26.63 17.08 -19.85
N LEU A 468 -25.64 16.40 -20.41
CA LEU A 468 -25.76 15.71 -21.71
C LEU A 468 -26.63 14.45 -21.60
N SER A 469 -27.35 14.10 -22.66
CA SER A 469 -28.17 12.89 -22.73
C SER A 469 -27.33 11.63 -22.52
N GLU A 470 -26.16 11.58 -23.12
CA GLU A 470 -25.22 10.46 -23.02
C GLU A 470 -24.76 10.28 -21.57
N ALA A 471 -24.44 11.38 -20.89
CA ALA A 471 -24.01 11.36 -19.48
C ALA A 471 -25.15 10.93 -18.53
N GLN A 472 -26.40 11.30 -18.83
CA GLN A 472 -27.56 10.85 -18.04
C GLN A 472 -27.81 9.35 -18.22
N VAL A 473 -27.69 8.85 -19.45
CA VAL A 473 -27.83 7.42 -19.77
C VAL A 473 -26.70 6.62 -19.11
N GLU A 474 -25.46 7.09 -19.22
CA GLU A 474 -24.29 6.49 -18.56
C GLU A 474 -24.48 6.44 -17.04
N ALA A 475 -24.90 7.54 -16.42
CA ALA A 475 -25.16 7.60 -14.98
C ALA A 475 -26.23 6.59 -14.56
N ARG A 476 -27.30 6.43 -15.33
CA ARG A 476 -28.42 5.51 -15.04
C ARG A 476 -28.01 4.04 -15.21
N ILE A 477 -27.22 3.71 -16.22
CA ILE A 477 -26.83 2.32 -16.51
C ILE A 477 -25.67 1.88 -15.62
N LEU A 478 -24.62 2.71 -15.49
CA LEU A 478 -23.37 2.31 -14.84
C LEU A 478 -23.27 2.76 -13.38
N MET A 479 -23.75 3.97 -13.05
CA MET A 479 -23.46 4.62 -11.76
C MET A 479 -24.60 4.54 -10.74
N LEU A 480 -25.79 4.11 -11.14
CA LEU A 480 -26.95 4.03 -10.25
C LEU A 480 -26.64 3.14 -9.05
N SER A 481 -26.99 3.58 -7.84
CA SER A 481 -26.68 2.87 -6.59
C SER A 481 -27.24 1.44 -6.56
N SER A 482 -28.41 1.19 -7.15
CA SER A 482 -29.02 -0.14 -7.24
C SER A 482 -28.24 -1.14 -8.09
N ASN A 483 -27.38 -0.65 -8.99
CA ASN A 483 -26.54 -1.50 -9.84
C ASN A 483 -25.19 -1.81 -9.18
N ASN A 484 -24.79 -0.99 -8.19
CA ASN A 484 -23.48 -1.02 -7.56
C ASN A 484 -23.55 -1.58 -6.13
N LEU A 485 -23.99 -2.85 -6.00
CA LEU A 485 -24.20 -3.51 -4.71
C LEU A 485 -22.93 -4.15 -4.13
N LEU A 486 -21.96 -4.48 -4.97
CA LEU A 486 -20.78 -5.27 -4.62
C LEU A 486 -19.50 -4.44 -4.54
N SER A 487 -18.55 -4.93 -3.74
CA SER A 487 -17.21 -4.37 -3.60
C SER A 487 -16.35 -4.75 -4.81
N PRO A 488 -15.76 -3.79 -5.54
CA PRO A 488 -14.82 -4.09 -6.63
C PRO A 488 -13.57 -4.85 -6.16
N ALA A 489 -13.20 -4.76 -4.88
CA ALA A 489 -12.00 -5.39 -4.34
C ALA A 489 -12.17 -6.90 -4.07
N SER A 490 -13.37 -7.32 -3.66
CA SER A 490 -13.62 -8.67 -3.11
C SER A 490 -14.84 -9.39 -3.69
N GLY A 491 -15.76 -8.69 -4.34
CA GLY A 491 -17.04 -9.25 -4.81
C GLY A 491 -18.08 -9.45 -3.70
N ARG A 492 -17.78 -9.04 -2.46
CA ARG A 492 -18.75 -9.08 -1.35
C ARG A 492 -19.73 -7.92 -1.43
N PRO A 493 -20.98 -8.08 -0.97
CA PRO A 493 -21.94 -6.98 -0.96
C PRO A 493 -21.48 -5.89 0.02
N VAL A 494 -21.44 -4.65 -0.48
CA VAL A 494 -21.17 -3.44 0.32
C VAL A 494 -22.47 -2.87 0.88
N VAL A 495 -23.56 -3.01 0.11
CA VAL A 495 -24.91 -2.58 0.46
C VAL A 495 -25.57 -3.63 1.36
N THR A 496 -24.92 -3.93 2.48
CA THR A 496 -25.45 -4.80 3.53
C THR A 496 -26.12 -3.98 4.63
N PRO A 497 -27.21 -4.46 5.25
CA PRO A 497 -27.73 -3.85 6.46
C PRO A 497 -26.65 -3.74 7.54
N THR A 498 -26.59 -2.59 8.21
CA THR A 498 -25.62 -2.28 9.27
C THR A 498 -26.32 -1.73 10.50
N GLN A 499 -25.62 -1.77 11.65
CA GLN A 499 -26.06 -1.14 12.90
C GLN A 499 -27.49 -1.56 13.28
N ASP A 500 -28.39 -0.61 13.46
CA ASP A 500 -29.77 -0.79 13.94
C ASP A 500 -30.58 -1.77 13.07
N MET A 501 -30.33 -1.78 11.77
CA MET A 501 -31.02 -2.72 10.87
C MET A 501 -30.68 -4.18 11.22
N VAL A 502 -29.41 -4.45 11.54
CA VAL A 502 -28.94 -5.77 11.97
C VAL A 502 -29.47 -6.11 13.36
N LEU A 503 -29.50 -5.13 14.25
CA LEU A 503 -30.02 -5.31 15.60
C LEU A 503 -31.50 -5.70 15.59
N GLY A 504 -32.31 -5.03 14.76
CA GLY A 504 -33.73 -5.35 14.62
C GLY A 504 -33.99 -6.72 14.00
N THR A 505 -33.22 -7.13 12.98
CA THR A 505 -33.33 -8.48 12.42
C THR A 505 -32.85 -9.55 13.39
N TYR A 506 -31.80 -9.26 14.17
CA TYR A 506 -31.31 -10.17 15.20
C TYR A 506 -32.35 -10.36 16.29
N TYR A 507 -32.90 -9.26 16.83
CA TYR A 507 -33.98 -9.29 17.82
C TYR A 507 -35.18 -10.08 17.31
N MET A 508 -35.65 -9.80 16.09
CA MET A 508 -36.77 -10.54 15.50
C MET A 508 -36.53 -12.06 15.38
N THR A 509 -35.29 -12.51 15.26
CA THR A 509 -34.97 -13.93 14.99
C THR A 509 -34.37 -14.69 16.17
N VAL A 510 -34.08 -13.99 17.27
CA VAL A 510 -33.59 -14.59 18.51
C VAL A 510 -34.68 -15.47 19.13
N GLU A 511 -34.25 -16.53 19.79
CA GLU A 511 -35.12 -17.36 20.62
C GLU A 511 -34.98 -16.89 22.06
N ASP A 512 -36.11 -16.72 22.74
CA ASP A 512 -36.14 -16.56 24.18
C ASP A 512 -36.26 -17.95 24.83
N GLU A 513 -35.45 -18.19 25.85
CA GLU A 513 -35.49 -19.43 26.65
C GLU A 513 -36.48 -19.31 27.82
N ARG A 514 -36.96 -18.10 28.11
CA ARG A 514 -37.97 -17.81 29.14
C ARG A 514 -39.37 -18.18 28.65
N ALA A 515 -40.28 -18.44 29.59
CA ALA A 515 -41.69 -18.70 29.29
C ALA A 515 -42.32 -17.45 28.65
N THR A 516 -42.73 -17.56 27.40
CA THR A 516 -43.36 -16.47 26.64
C THR A 516 -44.82 -16.79 26.29
N PRO A 517 -45.71 -15.78 26.20
CA PRO A 517 -47.09 -15.98 25.77
C PRO A 517 -47.17 -16.72 24.42
N GLY A 518 -47.98 -17.78 24.36
CA GLY A 518 -48.18 -18.59 23.14
C GLY A 518 -47.10 -19.65 22.85
N GLN A 519 -46.18 -19.90 23.78
CA GLN A 519 -45.15 -20.93 23.61
C GLN A 519 -45.75 -22.35 23.50
N GLY A 520 -45.30 -23.10 22.50
CA GLY A 520 -45.76 -24.46 22.21
C GLY A 520 -47.04 -24.55 21.37
N MET A 521 -47.65 -23.42 21.00
CA MET A 521 -48.83 -23.40 20.14
C MET A 521 -48.53 -23.97 18.75
N VAL A 522 -49.56 -24.58 18.15
CA VAL A 522 -49.49 -25.20 16.82
C VAL A 522 -50.40 -24.44 15.87
N PHE A 523 -49.86 -24.02 14.74
CA PHE A 523 -50.58 -23.26 13.71
C PHE A 523 -50.71 -24.05 12.40
N SER A 524 -51.82 -23.83 11.71
CA SER A 524 -52.14 -24.43 10.42
C SER A 524 -51.29 -23.89 9.27
N GLY A 525 -50.74 -22.68 9.41
CA GLY A 525 -49.82 -22.07 8.44
C GLY A 525 -49.23 -20.74 8.91
N ASP A 526 -48.28 -20.20 8.13
CA ASP A 526 -47.54 -18.97 8.45
C ASP A 526 -48.45 -17.77 8.75
N TRP A 527 -49.54 -17.63 7.98
CA TRP A 527 -50.47 -16.50 8.11
C TRP A 527 -51.17 -16.47 9.47
N GLU A 528 -51.63 -17.64 9.96
CA GLU A 528 -52.33 -17.74 11.25
C GLU A 528 -51.42 -17.35 12.41
N ALA A 529 -50.16 -17.81 12.39
CA ALA A 529 -49.16 -17.43 13.39
C ALA A 529 -48.84 -15.93 13.37
N MET A 530 -48.81 -15.31 12.18
CA MET A 530 -48.60 -13.87 12.04
C MET A 530 -49.77 -13.06 12.59
N VAL A 531 -51.01 -13.46 12.29
CA VAL A 531 -52.23 -12.83 12.80
C VAL A 531 -52.31 -12.96 14.32
N ALA A 532 -52.00 -14.13 14.87
CA ALA A 532 -51.99 -14.35 16.31
C ALA A 532 -50.99 -13.42 17.04
N ASN A 533 -49.83 -13.16 16.43
CA ASN A 533 -48.88 -12.17 16.97
C ASN A 533 -49.34 -10.71 16.77
N ASP A 534 -50.04 -10.39 15.68
CA ASP A 534 -50.61 -9.05 15.48
C ASP A 534 -51.79 -8.76 16.42
N LEU A 535 -52.42 -9.80 16.97
CA LEU A 535 -53.44 -9.74 18.03
C LEU A 535 -52.85 -9.82 19.45
N ASP A 536 -51.52 -9.83 19.59
CA ASP A 536 -50.79 -9.95 20.86
C ASP A 536 -51.05 -11.26 21.65
N GLU A 537 -51.66 -12.28 21.04
CA GLU A 537 -51.90 -13.61 21.64
C GLU A 537 -50.63 -14.46 21.73
N VAL A 538 -49.65 -14.21 20.85
CA VAL A 538 -48.36 -14.89 20.81
C VAL A 538 -47.22 -13.90 20.74
N HIS A 539 -46.20 -14.08 21.56
CA HIS A 539 -45.02 -13.23 21.57
C HIS A 539 -44.11 -13.47 20.35
N LEU A 540 -43.36 -12.45 19.91
CA LEU A 540 -42.49 -12.53 18.72
C LEU A 540 -41.45 -13.65 18.80
N HIS A 541 -40.91 -13.89 20.01
CA HIS A 541 -39.89 -14.89 20.30
C HIS A 541 -40.45 -16.24 20.75
N ALA A 542 -41.78 -16.40 20.81
CA ALA A 542 -42.40 -17.65 21.24
C ALA A 542 -42.05 -18.79 20.28
N LYS A 543 -41.68 -19.95 20.84
CA LYS A 543 -41.44 -21.18 20.07
C LYS A 543 -42.78 -21.79 19.68
N VAL A 544 -43.06 -21.85 18.39
CA VAL A 544 -44.33 -22.32 17.82
C VAL A 544 -44.07 -23.41 16.77
N LYS A 545 -45.04 -24.28 16.57
CA LYS A 545 -45.00 -25.30 15.51
C LYS A 545 -45.93 -24.90 14.38
N VAL A 546 -45.43 -24.80 13.17
CA VAL A 546 -46.24 -24.39 12.01
C VAL A 546 -46.19 -25.48 10.95
N ARG A 547 -47.36 -25.82 10.39
CA ARG A 547 -47.44 -26.77 9.28
C ARG A 547 -46.98 -26.12 7.98
N ARG A 548 -45.89 -26.64 7.38
CA ARG A 548 -45.37 -26.22 6.06
C ARG A 548 -45.08 -27.45 5.21
N GLY A 549 -45.60 -27.47 3.97
CA GLY A 549 -45.34 -28.57 3.04
C GLY A 549 -45.79 -29.96 3.51
N GLY A 550 -46.73 -30.03 4.47
CA GLY A 550 -47.18 -31.29 5.09
C GLY A 550 -46.45 -31.66 6.39
N GLU A 551 -45.34 -31.01 6.72
CA GLU A 551 -44.54 -31.27 7.93
C GLU A 551 -44.74 -30.17 8.98
N LEU A 552 -44.58 -30.53 10.27
CA LEU A 552 -44.59 -29.57 11.38
C LEU A 552 -43.17 -29.07 11.62
N VAL A 553 -42.92 -27.79 11.36
CA VAL A 553 -41.63 -27.14 11.57
C VAL A 553 -41.69 -26.31 12.85
N GLU A 554 -40.73 -26.52 13.76
CA GLU A 554 -40.57 -25.71 14.97
C GLU A 554 -39.78 -24.44 14.66
N THR A 555 -40.34 -23.26 14.98
CA THR A 555 -39.76 -21.96 14.64
C THR A 555 -40.27 -20.86 15.58
N THR A 556 -39.91 -19.59 15.32
CA THR A 556 -40.44 -18.42 16.04
C THR A 556 -41.28 -17.55 15.12
N VAL A 557 -42.23 -16.79 15.66
CA VAL A 557 -43.10 -15.92 14.85
C VAL A 557 -42.31 -14.86 14.11
N GLY A 558 -41.24 -14.32 14.71
CA GLY A 558 -40.39 -13.36 14.03
C GLY A 558 -39.63 -13.95 12.82
N ARG A 559 -39.20 -15.21 12.88
CA ARG A 559 -38.63 -15.92 11.71
C ARG A 559 -39.67 -16.10 10.61
N ILE A 560 -40.92 -16.40 10.95
CA ILE A 560 -42.02 -16.51 9.97
C ILE A 560 -42.21 -15.16 9.25
N LYS A 561 -42.32 -14.05 10.00
CA LYS A 561 -42.50 -12.70 9.43
C LYS A 561 -41.36 -12.28 8.50
N PHE A 562 -40.13 -12.64 8.85
CA PHE A 562 -38.97 -12.39 7.99
C PHE A 562 -39.05 -13.16 6.66
N ASN A 563 -39.26 -14.48 6.73
CA ASN A 563 -39.33 -15.34 5.55
C ASN A 563 -40.52 -14.97 4.63
N TYR A 564 -41.67 -14.64 5.22
CA TYR A 564 -42.84 -14.17 4.46
C TYR A 564 -42.54 -12.91 3.64
N THR A 565 -41.80 -11.96 4.22
CA THR A 565 -41.44 -10.71 3.53
C THR A 565 -40.52 -10.96 2.34
N LEU A 566 -39.52 -11.85 2.49
CA LEU A 566 -38.65 -12.25 1.38
C LEU A 566 -39.45 -12.87 0.23
N ASN A 567 -40.31 -13.85 0.54
CA ASN A 567 -41.14 -14.52 -0.47
C ASN A 567 -42.12 -13.58 -1.15
N ARG A 568 -42.63 -12.54 -0.45
CA ARG A 568 -43.48 -11.51 -1.04
C ARG A 568 -42.76 -10.71 -2.12
N VAL A 569 -41.49 -10.33 -1.88
CA VAL A 569 -40.68 -9.60 -2.88
C VAL A 569 -40.41 -10.50 -4.09
N LEU A 570 -40.03 -11.77 -3.86
CA LEU A 570 -39.79 -12.72 -4.96
C LEU A 570 -41.05 -12.92 -5.83
N LYS A 571 -42.23 -13.10 -5.20
CA LYS A 571 -43.51 -13.23 -5.91
C LYS A 571 -43.84 -11.98 -6.75
N LYS A 572 -43.53 -10.78 -6.24
CA LYS A 572 -43.72 -9.51 -6.97
C LYS A 572 -42.89 -9.44 -8.25
N TRP A 573 -41.69 -10.02 -8.25
CA TRP A 573 -40.82 -10.11 -9.43
C TRP A 573 -41.16 -11.29 -10.36
N GLY A 574 -42.25 -12.02 -10.09
CA GLY A 574 -42.69 -13.16 -10.90
C GLY A 574 -41.91 -14.45 -10.64
N ILE A 575 -41.06 -14.48 -9.60
CA ILE A 575 -40.29 -15.67 -9.20
C ILE A 575 -41.21 -16.57 -8.37
N ARG A 576 -41.48 -17.79 -8.87
CA ARG A 576 -42.38 -18.76 -8.23
C ARG A 576 -41.69 -19.64 -7.18
N GLU A 577 -40.36 -19.70 -7.22
CA GLU A 577 -39.57 -20.43 -6.24
C GLU A 577 -39.55 -19.67 -4.90
N GLU A 578 -39.86 -20.37 -3.81
CA GLU A 578 -39.71 -19.82 -2.47
C GLU A 578 -38.25 -19.93 -2.01
N TYR A 579 -37.77 -18.92 -1.29
CA TYR A 579 -36.44 -18.97 -0.71
C TYR A 579 -36.41 -20.02 0.42
N ALA A 580 -35.26 -20.70 0.58
CA ALA A 580 -35.08 -21.71 1.63
C ALA A 580 -35.37 -21.14 3.03
N TYR A 581 -36.23 -21.81 3.81
CA TYR A 581 -36.70 -21.29 5.09
C TYR A 581 -35.56 -21.03 6.08
N PHE A 582 -35.39 -19.77 6.50
CA PHE A 582 -34.39 -19.41 7.51
C PHE A 582 -34.91 -19.67 8.92
N ASN A 583 -34.44 -20.76 9.52
CA ASN A 583 -34.71 -21.09 10.92
C ASN A 583 -33.48 -20.92 11.83
N LYS A 584 -32.80 -19.78 11.71
CA LYS A 584 -31.62 -19.44 12.51
C LYS A 584 -31.61 -17.95 12.85
N VAL A 585 -30.82 -17.57 13.85
CA VAL A 585 -30.61 -16.17 14.21
C VAL A 585 -29.87 -15.45 13.08
N LEU A 586 -30.36 -14.26 12.72
CA LEU A 586 -29.82 -13.46 11.62
C LEU A 586 -28.99 -12.29 12.17
N GLY A 587 -27.68 -12.50 12.25
CA GLY A 587 -26.70 -11.43 12.48
C GLY A 587 -26.17 -10.86 11.17
N LYS A 588 -25.18 -9.97 11.27
CA LYS A 588 -24.56 -9.30 10.12
C LYS A 588 -24.01 -10.29 9.09
N LYS A 589 -23.34 -11.36 9.54
CA LYS A 589 -22.70 -12.35 8.66
C LYS A 589 -23.73 -13.16 7.87
N GLU A 590 -24.84 -13.51 8.49
CA GLU A 590 -25.93 -14.25 7.86
C GLU A 590 -26.66 -13.39 6.84
N LEU A 591 -26.89 -12.11 7.13
CA LEU A 591 -27.45 -11.15 6.18
C LEU A 591 -26.55 -10.90 4.98
N GLU A 592 -25.23 -10.80 5.18
CA GLU A 592 -24.26 -10.68 4.09
C GLU A 592 -24.33 -11.89 3.16
N LYS A 593 -24.40 -13.11 3.72
CA LYS A 593 -24.58 -14.36 2.96
C LYS A 593 -25.91 -14.37 2.20
N LEU A 594 -27.00 -13.92 2.83
CA LEU A 594 -28.31 -13.83 2.21
C LEU A 594 -28.29 -12.89 0.99
N VAL A 595 -27.76 -11.67 1.16
CA VAL A 595 -27.67 -10.70 0.05
C VAL A 595 -26.81 -11.24 -1.08
N THR A 596 -25.70 -11.92 -0.76
CA THR A 596 -24.82 -12.54 -1.75
C THR A 596 -25.54 -13.64 -2.54
N ASP A 597 -26.24 -14.54 -1.86
CA ASP A 597 -26.98 -15.63 -2.52
C ASP A 597 -28.15 -15.09 -3.36
N CYS A 598 -28.89 -14.10 -2.85
CA CYS A 598 -29.93 -13.41 -3.61
C CYS A 598 -29.38 -12.75 -4.88
N TYR A 599 -28.21 -12.14 -4.79
CA TYR A 599 -27.54 -11.53 -5.94
C TYR A 599 -27.24 -12.56 -7.03
N HIS A 600 -26.66 -13.70 -6.65
CA HIS A 600 -26.31 -14.78 -7.58
C HIS A 600 -27.53 -15.43 -8.25
N ARG A 601 -28.65 -15.57 -7.52
CA ARG A 601 -29.84 -16.26 -8.04
C ARG A 601 -30.82 -15.35 -8.77
N TYR A 602 -31.03 -14.14 -8.27
CA TYR A 602 -32.14 -13.26 -8.70
C TYR A 602 -31.65 -11.95 -9.33
N GLY A 603 -30.35 -11.65 -9.28
CA GLY A 603 -29.74 -10.47 -9.89
C GLY A 603 -29.93 -9.16 -9.11
N ASN A 604 -29.50 -8.05 -9.70
CA ASN A 604 -29.37 -6.74 -9.04
C ASN A 604 -30.70 -6.16 -8.53
N ALA A 605 -31.72 -6.09 -9.40
CA ALA A 605 -32.94 -5.35 -9.11
C ALA A 605 -33.76 -5.97 -7.98
N ALA A 606 -33.95 -7.30 -8.00
CA ALA A 606 -34.64 -8.02 -6.94
C ALA A 606 -33.85 -7.95 -5.61
N THR A 607 -32.52 -8.07 -5.67
CA THR A 607 -31.66 -8.00 -4.47
C THR A 607 -31.69 -6.61 -3.82
N ALA A 608 -31.71 -5.54 -4.61
CA ALA A 608 -31.84 -4.18 -4.11
C ALA A 608 -33.17 -3.96 -3.35
N GLU A 609 -34.29 -4.48 -3.89
CA GLU A 609 -35.60 -4.38 -3.22
C GLU A 609 -35.67 -5.26 -1.96
N ILE A 610 -35.06 -6.45 -1.98
CA ILE A 610 -34.93 -7.30 -0.79
C ILE A 610 -34.15 -6.54 0.30
N ALA A 611 -33.04 -5.90 -0.04
CA ALA A 611 -32.25 -5.12 0.92
C ALA A 611 -33.05 -3.94 1.50
N ASP A 612 -33.87 -3.26 0.68
CA ASP A 612 -34.76 -2.19 1.12
C ASP A 612 -35.87 -2.68 2.08
N GLU A 613 -36.43 -3.86 1.84
CA GLU A 613 -37.41 -4.46 2.76
C GLU A 613 -36.76 -4.93 4.07
N ILE A 614 -35.55 -5.49 4.01
CA ILE A 614 -34.77 -5.84 5.21
C ILE A 614 -34.48 -4.59 6.04
N LYS A 615 -34.09 -3.47 5.41
CA LYS A 615 -33.95 -2.16 6.07
C LYS A 615 -35.24 -1.76 6.79
N ARG A 616 -36.39 -1.84 6.11
CA ARG A 616 -37.70 -1.46 6.68
C ARG A 616 -38.05 -2.31 7.90
N LEU A 617 -37.87 -3.64 7.81
CA LEU A 617 -38.11 -4.54 8.93
C LEU A 617 -37.13 -4.28 10.08
N GLY A 618 -35.84 -4.15 9.76
CA GLY A 618 -34.77 -3.88 10.72
C GLY A 618 -35.06 -2.64 11.56
N PHE A 619 -35.39 -1.51 10.94
CA PHE A 619 -35.75 -0.30 11.70
C PHE A 619 -37.02 -0.49 12.53
N LYS A 620 -38.08 -1.08 11.98
CA LYS A 620 -39.34 -1.30 12.73
C LYS A 620 -39.09 -2.13 13.99
N TYR A 621 -38.42 -3.27 13.86
CA TYR A 621 -38.19 -4.17 14.99
C TYR A 621 -37.09 -3.68 15.93
N ALA A 622 -36.11 -2.89 15.46
CA ALA A 622 -35.17 -2.22 16.35
C ALA A 622 -35.87 -1.19 17.25
N THR A 623 -36.82 -0.42 16.72
CA THR A 623 -37.63 0.51 17.51
C THR A 623 -38.51 -0.24 18.52
N LEU A 624 -39.18 -1.31 18.10
CA LEU A 624 -40.03 -2.12 18.99
C LEU A 624 -39.23 -2.85 20.07
N ALA A 625 -38.00 -3.25 19.78
CA ALA A 625 -37.12 -3.91 20.75
C ALA A 625 -36.78 -3.01 21.94
N GLY A 626 -36.85 -1.68 21.80
CA GLY A 626 -36.56 -0.74 22.88
C GLY A 626 -35.16 -0.88 23.46
N VAL A 627 -34.18 -1.30 22.63
CA VAL A 627 -32.82 -1.57 23.10
C VAL A 627 -32.19 -0.29 23.67
N SER A 628 -31.76 -0.37 24.92
CA SER A 628 -31.10 0.71 25.66
C SER A 628 -29.80 0.20 26.29
N ILE A 629 -28.90 1.10 26.68
CA ILE A 629 -27.69 0.74 27.41
C ILE A 629 -27.72 1.44 28.76
N SER A 630 -27.66 0.66 29.82
CA SER A 630 -27.55 1.11 31.21
C SER A 630 -26.28 0.56 31.87
N LEU A 631 -25.96 1.05 33.07
CA LEU A 631 -24.86 0.49 33.87
C LEU A 631 -25.15 -0.93 34.34
N GLU A 632 -26.43 -1.32 34.47
CA GLU A 632 -26.83 -2.67 34.89
C GLU A 632 -26.59 -3.70 33.79
N ASP A 633 -26.72 -3.29 32.52
CA ASP A 633 -26.44 -4.16 31.37
C ASP A 633 -24.98 -4.62 31.32
N LEU A 634 -24.06 -3.88 31.94
CA LEU A 634 -22.65 -4.22 32.00
C LEU A 634 -22.35 -5.21 33.14
N VAL A 635 -22.53 -6.49 32.91
CA VAL A 635 -22.32 -7.54 33.93
C VAL A 635 -20.82 -7.80 34.11
N VAL A 636 -20.32 -7.56 35.33
CA VAL A 636 -18.94 -7.90 35.72
C VAL A 636 -18.92 -9.34 36.22
N PRO A 637 -18.02 -10.21 35.73
CA PRO A 637 -17.99 -11.60 36.17
C PRO A 637 -17.61 -11.70 37.66
N PRO A 638 -18.38 -12.44 38.49
CA PRO A 638 -18.14 -12.50 39.94
C PRO A 638 -16.78 -13.13 40.27
N ARG A 639 -16.31 -14.08 39.45
CA ARG A 639 -15.00 -14.73 39.59
C ARG A 639 -13.81 -13.83 39.22
N LYS A 640 -14.04 -12.60 38.73
CA LYS A 640 -12.96 -11.69 38.32
C LYS A 640 -11.93 -11.49 39.43
N LYS A 641 -12.40 -11.20 40.64
CA LYS A 641 -11.53 -10.90 41.79
C LYS A 641 -10.60 -12.07 42.12
N GLU A 642 -11.14 -13.29 42.13
CA GLU A 642 -10.38 -14.51 42.37
C GLU A 642 -9.28 -14.73 41.31
N ILE A 643 -9.60 -14.53 40.03
CA ILE A 643 -8.65 -14.69 38.92
C ILE A 643 -7.52 -13.65 39.01
N VAL A 644 -7.86 -12.39 39.25
CA VAL A 644 -6.88 -11.29 39.35
C VAL A 644 -5.99 -11.45 40.58
N ASP A 645 -6.54 -11.90 41.71
CA ASP A 645 -5.77 -12.14 42.94
C ASP A 645 -4.81 -13.33 42.76
N LYS A 646 -5.24 -14.40 42.09
CA LYS A 646 -4.38 -15.54 41.73
C LYS A 646 -3.20 -15.10 40.86
N ALA A 647 -3.46 -14.31 39.82
CA ALA A 647 -2.42 -13.79 38.95
C ALA A 647 -1.45 -12.83 39.66
N THR A 648 -1.98 -11.97 40.53
CA THR A 648 -1.15 -11.04 41.31
C THR A 648 -0.20 -11.80 42.24
N LYS A 649 -0.63 -12.93 42.83
CA LYS A 649 0.24 -13.83 43.59
C LYS A 649 1.32 -14.47 42.73
N GLN A 650 0.96 -15.00 41.55
CA GLN A 650 1.94 -15.60 40.62
C GLN A 650 3.01 -14.59 40.18
N VAL A 651 2.64 -13.34 39.93
CA VAL A 651 3.60 -12.29 39.58
C VAL A 651 4.47 -11.89 40.77
N ALA A 652 3.93 -11.90 42.00
CA ALA A 652 4.73 -11.70 43.22
C ALA A 652 5.73 -12.85 43.44
N ASP A 653 5.35 -14.09 43.12
CA ASP A 653 6.27 -15.23 43.15
C ASP A 653 7.39 -15.07 42.13
N LEU A 654 7.08 -14.61 40.90
CA LEU A 654 8.10 -14.28 39.90
C LEU A 654 9.05 -13.18 40.38
N GLU A 655 8.56 -12.17 41.07
CA GLU A 655 9.39 -11.13 41.69
C GLU A 655 10.33 -11.72 42.76
N HIS A 656 9.84 -12.65 43.57
CA HIS A 656 10.67 -13.38 44.53
C HIS A 656 11.75 -14.22 43.81
N HIS A 657 11.39 -14.93 42.75
CA HIS A 657 12.32 -15.69 41.91
C HIS A 657 13.39 -14.81 41.25
N PHE A 658 13.02 -13.60 40.81
CA PHE A 658 13.94 -12.62 40.26
C PHE A 658 14.92 -12.12 41.33
N ARG A 659 14.43 -11.73 42.50
CA ARG A 659 15.28 -11.31 43.64
C ARG A 659 16.20 -12.43 44.14
N ALA A 660 15.75 -13.67 44.07
CA ALA A 660 16.55 -14.85 44.42
C ALA A 660 17.61 -15.23 43.38
N GLY A 661 17.62 -14.54 42.22
CA GLY A 661 18.53 -14.76 41.09
C GLY A 661 18.23 -16.02 40.28
N THR A 662 17.00 -16.55 40.36
CA THR A 662 16.59 -17.77 39.63
C THR A 662 16.03 -17.51 38.23
N ILE A 663 15.57 -16.28 37.95
CA ILE A 663 15.10 -15.87 36.63
C ILE A 663 15.71 -14.52 36.25
N SER A 664 15.86 -14.25 34.96
CA SER A 664 16.35 -12.96 34.47
C SER A 664 15.27 -11.87 34.50
N ALA A 665 15.65 -10.59 34.42
CA ALA A 665 14.70 -9.48 34.35
C ALA A 665 13.80 -9.57 33.11
N LYS A 666 14.37 -10.01 31.99
CA LYS A 666 13.66 -10.20 30.72
C LYS A 666 12.67 -11.37 30.80
N GLU A 667 13.08 -12.46 31.42
CA GLU A 667 12.23 -13.64 31.63
C GLU A 667 11.07 -13.34 32.59
N LYS A 668 11.33 -12.61 33.68
CA LYS A 668 10.28 -12.11 34.57
C LYS A 668 9.24 -11.32 33.78
N PHE A 669 9.69 -10.40 32.93
CA PHE A 669 8.81 -9.56 32.12
C PHE A 669 7.95 -10.39 31.15
N ILE A 670 8.54 -11.33 30.40
CA ILE A 670 7.80 -12.20 29.46
C ILE A 670 6.74 -13.04 30.19
N ARG A 671 7.13 -13.68 31.29
CA ARG A 671 6.20 -14.53 32.06
C ARG A 671 5.09 -13.70 32.70
N SER A 672 5.39 -12.49 33.17
CA SER A 672 4.38 -11.53 33.64
C SER A 672 3.35 -11.25 32.54
N LEU A 673 3.80 -10.97 31.31
CA LEU A 673 2.92 -10.75 30.16
C LEU A 673 2.05 -11.97 29.85
N ASP A 674 2.61 -13.18 29.83
CA ASP A 674 1.84 -14.41 29.57
C ASP A 674 0.77 -14.67 30.62
N ILE A 675 1.08 -14.45 31.91
CA ILE A 675 0.11 -14.55 33.01
C ILE A 675 -1.04 -13.57 32.79
N TRP A 676 -0.73 -12.29 32.54
CA TRP A 676 -1.77 -11.27 32.35
C TRP A 676 -2.57 -11.46 31.05
N SER A 677 -1.97 -12.03 30.01
CA SER A 677 -2.69 -12.39 28.78
C SER A 677 -3.68 -13.52 29.04
N GLY A 678 -3.25 -14.58 29.74
CA GLY A 678 -4.11 -15.69 30.13
C GLY A 678 -5.28 -15.25 31.03
N VAL A 679 -5.01 -14.37 32.00
CA VAL A 679 -6.06 -13.74 32.84
C VAL A 679 -7.09 -13.00 32.00
N THR A 680 -6.62 -12.26 31.00
CA THR A 680 -7.50 -11.49 30.13
C THR A 680 -8.43 -12.41 29.34
N GLU A 681 -7.94 -13.55 28.84
CA GLU A 681 -8.75 -14.57 28.16
C GLU A 681 -9.74 -15.25 29.12
N GLU A 682 -9.29 -15.69 30.30
CA GLU A 682 -10.13 -16.35 31.31
C GLU A 682 -11.29 -15.44 31.79
N ILE A 683 -11.00 -14.15 32.04
CA ILE A 683 -12.04 -13.16 32.38
C ILE A 683 -13.01 -12.97 31.22
N THR A 684 -12.53 -12.96 29.98
CA THR A 684 -13.40 -12.81 28.79
C THR A 684 -14.38 -13.98 28.69
N GLU A 685 -13.91 -15.21 28.85
CA GLU A 685 -14.79 -16.39 28.81
C GLU A 685 -15.81 -16.40 29.95
N SER A 686 -15.38 -16.06 31.17
CA SER A 686 -16.25 -15.96 32.34
C SER A 686 -17.32 -14.88 32.16
N MET A 687 -16.94 -13.73 31.61
CA MET A 687 -17.84 -12.63 31.27
C MET A 687 -18.90 -13.07 30.24
N LEU A 688 -18.49 -13.76 29.16
CA LEU A 688 -19.41 -14.22 28.12
C LEU A 688 -20.44 -15.22 28.62
N LYS A 689 -20.08 -16.08 29.57
CA LYS A 689 -21.01 -17.02 30.21
C LYS A 689 -22.01 -16.33 31.14
N GLY A 690 -21.66 -15.15 31.68
CA GLY A 690 -22.51 -14.38 32.60
C GLY A 690 -23.55 -13.50 31.91
N PHE A 691 -23.45 -13.29 30.59
CA PHE A 691 -24.41 -12.47 29.84
C PHE A 691 -25.65 -13.28 29.43
N ASP A 692 -26.83 -12.66 29.58
CA ASP A 692 -28.05 -13.14 28.93
C ASP A 692 -28.03 -12.80 27.43
N LYS A 693 -28.62 -13.66 26.60
CA LYS A 693 -28.70 -13.48 25.14
C LYS A 693 -29.52 -12.24 24.74
N LEU A 694 -30.47 -11.83 25.58
CA LEU A 694 -31.30 -10.64 25.40
C LEU A 694 -30.74 -9.38 26.06
N ASN A 695 -29.58 -9.46 26.73
CA ASN A 695 -28.91 -8.26 27.24
C ASN A 695 -28.52 -7.35 26.06
N SER A 696 -28.78 -6.05 26.17
CA SER A 696 -28.56 -5.09 25.09
C SER A 696 -27.12 -5.06 24.59
N VAL A 697 -26.14 -5.07 25.50
CA VAL A 697 -24.71 -5.02 25.16
C VAL A 697 -24.29 -6.32 24.48
N TYR A 698 -24.80 -7.45 24.96
CA TYR A 698 -24.61 -8.74 24.31
C TYR A 698 -25.20 -8.74 22.89
N MET A 699 -26.46 -8.35 22.73
CA MET A 699 -27.13 -8.28 21.44
C MET A 699 -26.38 -7.40 20.44
N MET A 700 -25.92 -6.21 20.84
CA MET A 700 -25.17 -5.31 19.95
C MET A 700 -23.86 -5.93 19.46
N ALA A 701 -23.09 -6.54 20.36
CA ALA A 701 -21.80 -7.13 20.03
C ALA A 701 -21.92 -8.44 19.24
N PHE A 702 -22.84 -9.33 19.60
CA PHE A 702 -23.01 -10.65 18.97
C PHE A 702 -23.80 -10.62 17.67
N SER A 703 -24.76 -9.70 17.54
CA SER A 703 -25.41 -9.45 16.24
C SER A 703 -24.44 -8.91 15.19
N GLY A 704 -23.33 -8.30 15.63
CA GLY A 704 -22.39 -7.60 14.78
C GLY A 704 -22.91 -6.23 14.30
N ALA A 705 -23.95 -5.69 14.96
CA ALA A 705 -24.49 -4.36 14.70
C ALA A 705 -23.46 -3.28 15.04
N ARG A 706 -22.97 -3.29 16.28
CA ARG A 706 -21.92 -2.39 16.78
C ARG A 706 -21.29 -2.98 18.03
N GLY A 707 -19.97 -2.84 18.15
CA GLY A 707 -19.24 -3.45 19.26
C GLY A 707 -18.54 -4.74 18.86
N ASN A 708 -17.46 -5.07 19.56
CA ASN A 708 -16.83 -6.39 19.50
C ASN A 708 -16.61 -6.92 20.91
N VAL A 709 -16.32 -8.22 21.03
CA VAL A 709 -16.08 -8.87 22.33
C VAL A 709 -14.96 -8.20 23.12
N GLN A 710 -13.94 -7.65 22.44
CA GLN A 710 -12.83 -6.93 23.08
C GLN A 710 -13.27 -5.61 23.72
N GLN A 711 -14.20 -4.89 23.09
CA GLN A 711 -14.78 -3.65 23.62
C GLN A 711 -15.69 -3.95 24.81
N VAL A 712 -16.52 -5.00 24.72
CA VAL A 712 -17.34 -5.46 25.85
C VAL A 712 -16.45 -5.87 27.03
N ARG A 713 -15.34 -6.57 26.76
CA ARG A 713 -14.33 -6.91 27.78
C ARG A 713 -13.76 -5.68 28.48
N GLN A 714 -13.49 -4.60 27.75
CA GLN A 714 -12.99 -3.37 28.38
C GLN A 714 -14.07 -2.67 29.22
N LEU A 715 -15.35 -2.82 28.86
CA LEU A 715 -16.46 -2.22 29.61
C LEU A 715 -16.74 -2.93 30.93
N SER A 716 -16.83 -4.27 30.94
CA SER A 716 -17.24 -5.04 32.12
C SER A 716 -16.27 -6.14 32.60
N GLY A 717 -15.23 -6.45 31.82
CA GLY A 717 -14.21 -7.44 32.18
C GLY A 717 -12.97 -6.78 32.79
N ILE A 718 -11.93 -6.64 31.96
CA ILE A 718 -10.63 -6.06 32.29
C ILE A 718 -10.09 -5.30 31.07
N ARG A 719 -9.39 -4.19 31.29
CA ARG A 719 -8.75 -3.46 30.19
C ARG A 719 -7.47 -4.15 29.71
N GLY A 720 -6.64 -4.62 30.64
CA GLY A 720 -5.49 -5.49 30.38
C GLY A 720 -4.18 -4.72 30.10
N LEU A 721 -3.31 -5.32 29.29
CA LEU A 721 -1.98 -4.80 28.96
C LEU A 721 -2.04 -3.61 28.00
N MET A 722 -1.13 -2.64 28.20
CA MET A 722 -1.03 -1.42 27.41
C MET A 722 0.33 -1.27 26.73
N ALA A 723 0.38 -0.57 25.60
CA ALA A 723 1.62 -0.24 24.91
C ALA A 723 2.03 1.23 25.10
N ASP A 724 3.34 1.47 25.20
CA ASP A 724 3.94 2.80 25.22
C ASP A 724 3.94 3.45 23.81
N PRO A 725 4.35 4.74 23.69
CA PRO A 725 4.45 5.39 22.38
C PRO A 725 5.45 4.72 21.42
N ALA A 726 6.45 4.01 21.92
CA ALA A 726 7.43 3.27 21.13
C ALA A 726 6.90 1.89 20.64
N GLY A 727 5.78 1.40 21.19
CA GLY A 727 5.18 0.09 20.88
C GLY A 727 5.61 -1.03 21.83
N ASN A 728 6.35 -0.73 22.90
CA ASN A 728 6.70 -1.70 23.93
C ASN A 728 5.54 -1.89 24.89
N ILE A 729 5.32 -3.12 25.35
CA ILE A 729 4.28 -3.41 26.33
C ILE A 729 4.72 -2.92 27.72
N ILE A 730 3.81 -2.29 28.45
CA ILE A 730 4.02 -1.81 29.82
C ILE A 730 3.71 -2.98 30.79
N ASP A 731 4.65 -3.29 31.69
CA ASP A 731 4.54 -4.40 32.67
C ASP A 731 3.39 -4.22 33.67
N ILE A 732 2.87 -3.00 33.82
CA ILE A 732 1.77 -2.67 34.72
C ILE A 732 0.44 -2.76 33.94
N PRO A 733 -0.37 -3.82 34.14
CA PRO A 733 -1.68 -3.94 33.49
C PRO A 733 -2.71 -3.07 34.20
N ILE A 734 -3.77 -2.73 33.46
CA ILE A 734 -4.97 -2.08 34.01
C ILE A 734 -5.95 -3.18 34.42
N LYS A 735 -6.15 -3.33 35.74
CA LYS A 735 -6.93 -4.42 36.36
C LYS A 735 -8.43 -4.12 36.38
N THR A 736 -8.76 -2.85 36.39
CA THR A 736 -10.12 -2.31 36.39
C THR A 736 -10.74 -2.32 34.99
N ASN A 737 -12.03 -2.01 34.92
CA ASN A 737 -12.79 -1.82 33.69
C ASN A 737 -13.53 -0.47 33.72
N PHE A 738 -14.17 -0.09 32.62
CA PHE A 738 -14.85 1.22 32.56
C PHE A 738 -16.06 1.33 33.50
N LYS A 739 -16.73 0.22 33.84
CA LYS A 739 -17.84 0.24 34.81
C LYS A 739 -17.35 0.50 36.24
N GLU A 740 -16.23 -0.10 36.62
CA GLU A 740 -15.61 0.07 37.94
C GLU A 740 -14.91 1.44 38.08
N GLY A 741 -14.48 2.03 36.96
CA GLY A 741 -13.68 3.26 36.93
C GLY A 741 -12.18 2.97 36.85
N LEU A 742 -11.41 3.95 36.38
CA LEU A 742 -9.95 3.87 36.26
C LEU A 742 -9.30 4.82 37.25
N ASP A 743 -8.23 4.36 37.90
CA ASP A 743 -7.39 5.24 38.72
C ASP A 743 -6.59 6.22 37.83
N VAL A 744 -6.10 7.32 38.42
CA VAL A 744 -5.33 8.34 37.69
C VAL A 744 -4.14 7.74 36.93
N THR A 745 -3.42 6.81 37.57
CA THR A 745 -2.28 6.10 36.96
C THR A 745 -2.72 5.22 35.79
N GLU A 746 -3.80 4.44 35.95
CA GLU A 746 -4.34 3.58 34.90
C GLU A 746 -4.85 4.39 33.71
N TYR A 747 -5.54 5.51 33.98
CA TYR A 747 -5.99 6.44 32.95
C TYR A 747 -4.80 7.06 32.20
N PHE A 748 -3.76 7.48 32.91
CA PHE A 748 -2.56 8.05 32.29
C PHE A 748 -1.81 7.03 31.41
N ILE A 749 -1.64 5.79 31.88
CA ILE A 749 -1.06 4.70 31.09
C ILE A 749 -1.88 4.46 29.81
N SER A 750 -3.21 4.45 29.93
CA SER A 750 -4.09 4.31 28.77
C SER A 750 -3.97 5.47 27.77
N SER A 751 -3.59 6.67 28.21
CA SER A 751 -3.54 7.85 27.35
C SER A 751 -2.42 7.77 26.30
N TYR A 752 -1.32 7.05 26.60
CA TYR A 752 -0.21 6.89 25.67
C TYR A 752 -0.62 6.19 24.38
N GLY A 753 -1.27 5.02 24.52
CA GLY A 753 -1.74 4.23 23.39
C GLY A 753 -2.81 4.96 22.56
N ALA A 754 -3.75 5.63 23.24
CA ALA A 754 -4.81 6.41 22.58
C ALA A 754 -4.23 7.60 21.79
N ARG A 755 -3.28 8.35 22.38
CA ARG A 755 -2.63 9.49 21.71
C ARG A 755 -1.81 9.05 20.51
N LYS A 756 -1.05 7.95 20.63
CA LYS A 756 -0.30 7.38 19.50
C LYS A 756 -1.25 7.01 18.35
N GLY A 757 -2.35 6.30 18.65
CA GLY A 757 -3.36 5.93 17.66
C GLY A 757 -3.96 7.14 16.93
N LEU A 758 -4.27 8.22 17.66
CA LEU A 758 -4.75 9.48 17.07
C LEU A 758 -3.72 10.13 16.14
N VAL A 759 -2.47 10.23 16.58
CA VAL A 759 -1.38 10.85 15.81
C VAL A 759 -1.08 10.04 14.55
N ASP A 760 -0.98 8.71 14.66
CA ASP A 760 -0.76 7.82 13.52
C ASP A 760 -1.91 7.94 12.50
N THR A 761 -3.16 8.02 12.96
CA THR A 761 -4.32 8.21 12.08
C THR A 761 -4.24 9.54 11.32
N ALA A 762 -3.88 10.63 12.00
CA ALA A 762 -3.80 11.95 11.39
C ALA A 762 -2.65 12.06 10.36
N LEU A 763 -1.50 11.43 10.62
CA LEU A 763 -0.33 11.52 9.75
C LEU A 763 -0.38 10.51 8.60
N ARG A 764 -0.69 9.24 8.87
CA ARG A 764 -0.55 8.15 7.89
C ARG A 764 -1.64 8.10 6.83
N THR A 765 -2.77 8.77 7.08
CA THR A 765 -3.84 8.90 6.07
C THR A 765 -3.32 9.58 4.80
N ALA A 766 -2.39 10.54 4.94
CA ALA A 766 -1.78 11.21 3.79
C ALA A 766 -0.89 10.25 2.96
N ASP A 767 -0.14 9.37 3.62
CA ASP A 767 0.77 8.42 2.98
C ASP A 767 -0.02 7.37 2.17
N SER A 768 -1.13 6.87 2.71
CA SER A 768 -1.99 5.92 1.99
C SER A 768 -2.64 6.53 0.74
N GLY A 769 -3.12 7.78 0.83
CA GLY A 769 -3.63 8.51 -0.32
C GLY A 769 -2.55 8.75 -1.39
N TYR A 770 -1.31 8.99 -0.96
CA TYR A 770 -0.16 9.14 -1.86
C TYR A 770 0.22 7.83 -2.55
N LEU A 771 0.23 6.70 -1.83
CA LEU A 771 0.44 5.37 -2.40
C LEU A 771 -0.62 5.06 -3.45
N THR A 772 -1.91 5.26 -3.12
CA THR A 772 -3.03 5.03 -4.04
C THR A 772 -2.86 5.80 -5.35
N ARG A 773 -2.46 7.07 -5.25
CA ARG A 773 -2.16 7.89 -6.42
C ARG A 773 -1.01 7.31 -7.25
N ARG A 774 0.09 6.89 -6.62
CA ARG A 774 1.23 6.28 -7.33
C ARG A 774 0.82 4.99 -8.05
N LEU A 775 -0.01 4.17 -7.40
CA LEU A 775 -0.56 2.96 -8.02
C LEU A 775 -1.41 3.30 -9.25
N VAL A 776 -2.26 4.32 -9.16
CA VAL A 776 -3.04 4.83 -10.30
C VAL A 776 -2.13 5.33 -11.42
N ASP A 777 -1.13 6.15 -11.11
CA ASP A 777 -0.18 6.70 -12.10
C ASP A 777 0.55 5.58 -12.88
N VAL A 778 0.82 4.43 -12.23
CA VAL A 778 1.46 3.25 -12.86
C VAL A 778 0.47 2.36 -13.62
N ALA A 779 -0.77 2.24 -13.14
CA ALA A 779 -1.73 1.26 -13.65
C ALA A 779 -2.81 1.83 -14.60
N GLN A 780 -2.93 3.16 -14.74
CA GLN A 780 -4.01 3.80 -15.50
C GLN A 780 -4.14 3.33 -16.96
N ASP A 781 -3.04 2.91 -17.60
CA ASP A 781 -3.02 2.46 -18.99
C ASP A 781 -3.47 0.99 -19.16
N VAL A 782 -3.80 0.30 -18.07
CA VAL A 782 -4.22 -1.11 -18.08
C VAL A 782 -5.73 -1.21 -18.22
N ILE A 783 -6.17 -1.51 -19.45
CA ILE A 783 -7.57 -1.66 -19.85
C ILE A 783 -7.76 -3.08 -20.44
N ILE A 784 -8.98 -3.62 -20.41
CA ILE A 784 -9.31 -4.83 -21.17
C ILE A 784 -9.45 -4.50 -22.66
N THR A 785 -8.61 -5.10 -23.51
CA THR A 785 -8.54 -4.73 -24.94
C THR A 785 -8.94 -5.84 -25.90
N GLU A 786 -8.87 -7.10 -25.48
CA GLU A 786 -9.21 -8.27 -26.30
C GLU A 786 -9.87 -9.36 -25.43
N ASP A 787 -10.55 -10.33 -26.05
CA ASP A 787 -11.16 -11.46 -25.33
C ASP A 787 -10.09 -12.46 -24.82
N ASP A 788 -9.26 -12.96 -25.75
CA ASP A 788 -8.26 -13.99 -25.45
C ASP A 788 -6.90 -13.71 -26.09
N CYS A 789 -5.85 -13.63 -25.26
CA CYS A 789 -4.46 -13.47 -25.73
C CYS A 789 -3.80 -14.79 -26.20
N GLY A 790 -4.50 -15.94 -26.10
CA GLY A 790 -3.98 -17.26 -26.51
C GLY A 790 -2.88 -17.82 -25.61
N ALA A 791 -2.73 -17.31 -24.38
CA ALA A 791 -1.73 -17.79 -23.43
C ALA A 791 -2.05 -19.22 -22.96
N LYS A 792 -1.16 -20.16 -23.27
CA LYS A 792 -1.21 -21.56 -22.77
C LYS A 792 -0.51 -21.73 -21.42
N GLU A 793 0.30 -20.75 -21.03
CA GLU A 793 1.04 -20.75 -19.76
C GLU A 793 0.26 -20.00 -18.68
N GLY A 794 0.15 -20.65 -17.53
CA GLY A 794 -0.51 -20.11 -16.34
C GLY A 794 0.45 -19.89 -15.18
N VAL A 795 -0.14 -19.50 -14.06
CA VAL A 795 0.48 -19.38 -12.75
C VAL A 795 -0.03 -20.52 -11.88
N GLU A 796 0.86 -21.19 -11.17
CA GLU A 796 0.48 -22.23 -10.20
C GLU A 796 0.12 -21.57 -8.87
N LEU A 797 -1.16 -21.63 -8.50
CA LEU A 797 -1.64 -21.14 -7.22
C LEU A 797 -1.68 -22.27 -6.21
N ALA A 798 -1.26 -21.97 -4.99
CA ALA A 798 -1.27 -22.86 -3.83
C ALA A 798 -1.86 -22.14 -2.60
N THR A 799 -2.23 -22.91 -1.59
CA THR A 799 -2.59 -22.37 -0.26
C THR A 799 -1.42 -21.56 0.31
N VAL A 800 -1.68 -20.33 0.76
CA VAL A 800 -0.64 -19.50 1.40
C VAL A 800 -0.59 -19.83 2.88
N ARG A 801 0.58 -20.30 3.34
CA ARG A 801 0.83 -20.67 4.73
C ARG A 801 1.86 -19.73 5.37
N GLU A 802 1.68 -19.42 6.66
CA GLU A 802 2.69 -18.78 7.50
C GLU A 802 3.10 -19.78 8.60
N GLY A 803 4.23 -20.44 8.43
CA GLY A 803 4.58 -21.61 9.24
C GLY A 803 3.55 -22.73 9.05
N TYR A 804 2.78 -23.03 10.10
CA TYR A 804 1.74 -24.06 10.11
C TYR A 804 0.32 -23.51 9.96
N GLU A 805 0.13 -22.20 10.02
CA GLU A 805 -1.18 -21.57 9.92
C GLU A 805 -1.54 -21.32 8.45
N GLU A 806 -2.74 -21.76 8.04
CA GLU A 806 -3.26 -21.45 6.71
C GLU A 806 -3.87 -20.05 6.69
N VAL A 807 -3.16 -19.11 6.05
CA VAL A 807 -3.61 -17.73 5.96
C VAL A 807 -4.67 -17.59 4.86
N ILE A 808 -4.49 -18.28 3.73
CA ILE A 808 -5.39 -18.19 2.57
C ILE A 808 -5.60 -19.56 1.94
N PRO A 809 -6.81 -20.14 2.06
CA PRO A 809 -7.17 -21.39 1.41
C PRO A 809 -7.12 -21.28 -0.12
N LEU A 810 -6.69 -22.36 -0.79
CA LEU A 810 -6.64 -22.44 -2.25
C LEU A 810 -8.01 -22.14 -2.90
N ALA A 811 -9.10 -22.64 -2.31
CA ALA A 811 -10.46 -22.43 -2.80
C ALA A 811 -10.77 -20.95 -3.07
N GLN A 812 -10.40 -20.08 -2.13
CA GLN A 812 -10.66 -18.65 -2.25
C GLN A 812 -9.82 -17.99 -3.38
N ARG A 813 -8.64 -18.52 -3.68
CA ARG A 813 -7.76 -18.00 -4.73
C ARG A 813 -8.20 -18.42 -6.14
N LEU A 814 -8.81 -19.60 -6.26
CA LEU A 814 -9.25 -20.19 -7.52
C LEU A 814 -10.59 -19.66 -8.02
N LEU A 815 -11.40 -19.07 -7.14
CA LEU A 815 -12.71 -18.57 -7.49
C LEU A 815 -12.66 -17.61 -8.69
N HIS A 816 -13.47 -17.91 -9.71
CA HIS A 816 -13.58 -17.13 -10.96
C HIS A 816 -12.30 -17.06 -11.81
N ARG A 817 -11.41 -18.04 -11.67
CA ARG A 817 -10.22 -18.22 -12.53
C ARG A 817 -10.47 -19.32 -13.56
N ILE A 818 -9.66 -19.31 -14.61
CA ILE A 818 -9.70 -20.30 -15.69
C ILE A 818 -8.48 -21.21 -15.56
N PRO A 819 -8.64 -22.54 -15.35
CA PRO A 819 -7.54 -23.49 -15.34
C PRO A 819 -6.89 -23.60 -16.72
N THR A 820 -5.56 -23.74 -16.74
CA THR A 820 -4.80 -23.99 -17.99
C THR A 820 -4.73 -25.47 -18.36
N LYS A 821 -4.88 -26.35 -17.36
CA LYS A 821 -4.89 -27.81 -17.47
C LYS A 821 -6.13 -28.36 -16.78
N ASN A 822 -6.57 -29.56 -17.18
CA ASN A 822 -7.65 -30.26 -16.49
C ASN A 822 -7.24 -30.53 -15.04
N VAL A 823 -8.10 -30.18 -14.10
CA VAL A 823 -7.90 -30.50 -12.68
C VAL A 823 -8.55 -31.85 -12.43
N THR A 824 -7.75 -32.83 -12.05
CA THR A 824 -8.20 -34.20 -11.75
C THR A 824 -8.08 -34.48 -10.26
N ASP A 825 -9.02 -35.27 -9.74
CA ASP A 825 -8.92 -35.83 -8.41
C ASP A 825 -7.66 -36.72 -8.29
N PRO A 826 -6.76 -36.47 -7.33
CA PRO A 826 -5.55 -37.28 -7.13
C PRO A 826 -5.81 -38.75 -6.85
N LEU A 827 -6.98 -39.10 -6.29
CA LEU A 827 -7.33 -40.47 -5.91
C LEU A 827 -8.09 -41.20 -7.02
N SER A 828 -9.18 -40.61 -7.51
CA SER A 828 -10.07 -41.27 -8.48
C SER A 828 -9.68 -41.02 -9.94
N GLY A 829 -8.81 -40.05 -10.22
CA GLY A 829 -8.48 -39.62 -11.59
C GLY A 829 -9.62 -38.91 -12.32
N LYS A 830 -10.77 -38.70 -11.67
CA LYS A 830 -11.94 -38.01 -12.24
C LYS A 830 -11.62 -36.53 -12.50
N VAL A 831 -11.99 -36.02 -13.67
CA VAL A 831 -11.86 -34.58 -13.98
C VAL A 831 -12.85 -33.78 -13.13
N LEU A 832 -12.33 -32.92 -12.26
CA LEU A 832 -13.08 -32.01 -11.39
C LEU A 832 -13.40 -30.69 -12.10
N ALA A 833 -12.46 -30.19 -12.93
CA ALA A 833 -12.65 -29.00 -13.75
C ALA A 833 -11.86 -29.12 -15.06
N LYS A 834 -12.46 -28.67 -16.17
CA LYS A 834 -11.81 -28.69 -17.49
C LYS A 834 -10.93 -27.46 -17.71
N ALA A 835 -9.88 -27.63 -18.51
CA ALA A 835 -9.04 -26.54 -18.97
C ALA A 835 -9.86 -25.57 -19.84
N GLY A 836 -9.68 -24.27 -19.64
CA GLY A 836 -10.34 -23.22 -20.43
C GLY A 836 -11.74 -22.83 -19.97
N GLU A 837 -12.36 -23.61 -19.07
CA GLU A 837 -13.65 -23.26 -18.45
C GLU A 837 -13.42 -22.46 -17.16
N MET A 838 -14.34 -21.54 -16.85
CA MET A 838 -14.23 -20.73 -15.63
C MET A 838 -14.66 -21.55 -14.41
N LEU A 839 -13.94 -21.38 -13.29
CA LEU A 839 -14.27 -22.04 -12.03
C LEU A 839 -15.41 -21.32 -11.30
N ASP A 840 -16.53 -22.03 -11.20
CA ASP A 840 -17.69 -21.65 -10.37
C ASP A 840 -17.51 -22.10 -8.91
N ILE A 841 -18.37 -21.60 -8.01
CA ILE A 841 -18.34 -21.92 -6.57
C ILE A 841 -18.37 -23.44 -6.34
N ALA A 842 -19.23 -24.17 -7.05
CA ALA A 842 -19.34 -25.62 -6.94
C ALA A 842 -18.06 -26.34 -7.44
N GLY A 843 -17.49 -25.88 -8.55
CA GLY A 843 -16.25 -26.43 -9.09
C GLY A 843 -15.07 -26.24 -8.14
N VAL A 844 -14.97 -25.07 -7.51
CA VAL A 844 -13.95 -24.77 -6.50
C VAL A 844 -14.12 -25.64 -5.25
N GLN A 845 -15.35 -25.83 -4.77
CA GLN A 845 -15.62 -26.67 -3.60
C GLN A 845 -15.22 -28.13 -3.86
N ASN A 846 -15.54 -28.67 -5.04
CA ASN A 846 -15.11 -30.01 -5.45
C ASN A 846 -13.59 -30.17 -5.45
N ILE A 847 -12.85 -29.13 -5.90
CA ILE A 847 -11.38 -29.11 -5.88
C ILE A 847 -10.84 -29.10 -4.43
N ALA A 848 -11.49 -28.34 -3.55
CA ALA A 848 -11.12 -28.25 -2.15
C ALA A 848 -11.36 -29.59 -1.41
N ASP A 849 -12.52 -30.22 -1.62
CA ASP A 849 -12.90 -31.49 -0.98
C ASP A 849 -12.01 -32.65 -1.45
N ALA A 850 -11.56 -32.60 -2.71
CA ALA A 850 -10.60 -33.55 -3.27
C ALA A 850 -9.18 -33.40 -2.70
N GLY A 851 -8.88 -32.31 -1.97
CA GLY A 851 -7.57 -32.08 -1.35
C GLY A 851 -6.46 -31.72 -2.35
N VAL A 852 -6.80 -31.07 -3.47
CA VAL A 852 -5.80 -30.63 -4.45
C VAL A 852 -4.98 -29.47 -3.88
N GLU A 853 -3.64 -29.60 -3.87
CA GLU A 853 -2.77 -28.58 -3.27
C GLU A 853 -2.39 -27.43 -4.21
N LYS A 854 -2.31 -27.70 -5.52
CA LYS A 854 -1.84 -26.75 -6.53
C LYS A 854 -2.68 -26.84 -7.79
N VAL A 855 -3.04 -25.69 -8.34
CA VAL A 855 -3.78 -25.61 -9.62
C VAL A 855 -3.16 -24.52 -10.50
N SER A 856 -2.92 -24.86 -11.76
CA SER A 856 -2.42 -23.90 -12.76
C SER A 856 -3.58 -23.14 -13.39
N VAL A 857 -3.58 -21.82 -13.26
CA VAL A 857 -4.63 -20.93 -13.77
C VAL A 857 -4.08 -19.82 -14.64
N ARG A 858 -4.94 -19.26 -15.50
CA ARG A 858 -4.64 -18.01 -16.21
C ARG A 858 -4.58 -16.84 -15.22
N SER A 859 -3.64 -15.94 -15.46
CA SER A 859 -3.41 -14.77 -14.61
C SER A 859 -3.10 -13.54 -15.47
N PRO A 860 -3.36 -12.32 -14.99
CA PRO A 860 -2.85 -11.08 -15.59
C PRO A 860 -1.33 -11.12 -15.80
N LEU A 861 -0.58 -11.80 -14.93
CA LEU A 861 0.89 -11.89 -15.00
C LEU A 861 1.38 -12.56 -16.29
N THR A 862 0.70 -13.59 -16.78
CA THR A 862 1.09 -14.36 -17.98
C THR A 862 0.40 -13.88 -19.27
N CYS A 863 -0.33 -12.76 -19.21
CA CYS A 863 -1.10 -12.26 -20.32
C CYS A 863 -0.20 -11.67 -21.43
N ARG A 864 -0.36 -12.18 -22.67
CA ARG A 864 0.46 -11.83 -23.84
C ARG A 864 0.01 -10.55 -24.57
N THR A 865 -1.09 -9.95 -24.15
CA THR A 865 -1.61 -8.69 -24.70
C THR A 865 -0.59 -7.56 -24.56
N LYS A 866 -0.24 -6.91 -25.67
CA LYS A 866 0.80 -5.85 -25.72
C LYS A 866 0.40 -4.57 -24.99
N ARG A 867 -0.88 -4.18 -25.08
CA ARG A 867 -1.46 -3.01 -24.43
C ARG A 867 -2.74 -3.43 -23.72
N GLY A 868 -2.76 -3.32 -22.40
CA GLY A 868 -3.87 -3.81 -21.60
C GLY A 868 -3.80 -5.32 -21.29
N LEU A 869 -4.96 -5.92 -21.05
CA LEU A 869 -5.14 -7.32 -20.69
C LEU A 869 -6.30 -7.93 -21.48
N CYS A 870 -6.33 -9.26 -21.58
CA CYS A 870 -7.48 -9.97 -22.17
C CYS A 870 -8.52 -10.36 -21.11
N GLN A 871 -9.78 -10.51 -21.53
CA GLN A 871 -10.90 -10.93 -20.66
C GLN A 871 -10.59 -12.24 -19.93
N LYS A 872 -10.11 -13.28 -20.63
CA LYS A 872 -9.85 -14.60 -20.02
C LYS A 872 -8.70 -14.63 -19.00
N CYS A 873 -7.71 -13.74 -19.12
CA CYS A 873 -6.63 -13.67 -18.12
C CYS A 873 -7.07 -12.96 -16.83
N TYR A 874 -8.03 -12.04 -16.92
CA TYR A 874 -8.57 -11.33 -15.75
C TYR A 874 -9.76 -12.07 -15.10
N GLY A 875 -10.61 -12.67 -15.94
CA GLY A 875 -11.82 -13.40 -15.55
C GLY A 875 -13.01 -12.47 -15.32
N ILE A 876 -13.67 -12.65 -14.18
CA ILE A 876 -14.87 -11.90 -13.80
C ILE A 876 -14.54 -10.52 -13.22
N ASP A 877 -15.36 -9.53 -13.54
CA ASP A 877 -15.45 -8.27 -12.81
C ASP A 877 -16.18 -8.49 -11.47
N LEU A 878 -15.50 -8.19 -10.37
CA LEU A 878 -16.02 -8.41 -9.02
C LEU A 878 -17.16 -7.46 -8.65
N SER A 879 -17.36 -6.37 -9.41
CA SER A 879 -18.43 -5.42 -9.13
C SER A 879 -19.80 -5.85 -9.67
N SER A 880 -19.81 -6.64 -10.75
CA SER A 880 -21.00 -7.13 -11.44
C SER A 880 -21.15 -8.66 -11.43
N LEU A 881 -20.08 -9.37 -11.03
CA LEU A 881 -19.94 -10.82 -11.10
C LEU A 881 -20.18 -11.43 -12.50
N GLY A 882 -20.10 -10.61 -13.54
CA GLY A 882 -20.07 -11.03 -14.94
C GLY A 882 -18.64 -11.06 -15.50
N ILE A 883 -18.47 -11.60 -16.70
CA ILE A 883 -17.20 -11.49 -17.44
C ILE A 883 -16.88 -10.00 -17.62
N VAL A 884 -15.62 -9.63 -17.36
CA VAL A 884 -15.18 -8.22 -17.47
C VAL A 884 -15.42 -7.68 -18.88
N ASN A 885 -15.95 -6.46 -19.02
CA ASN A 885 -16.23 -5.87 -20.32
C ASN A 885 -14.95 -5.40 -21.04
N ILE A 886 -14.96 -5.43 -22.37
CA ILE A 886 -13.92 -4.78 -23.19
C ILE A 886 -14.03 -3.26 -23.00
N GLY A 887 -12.91 -2.61 -22.71
CA GLY A 887 -12.85 -1.19 -22.38
C GLY A 887 -12.83 -0.89 -20.87
N GLU A 888 -13.00 -1.90 -20.00
CA GLU A 888 -12.98 -1.69 -18.55
C GLU A 888 -11.58 -1.30 -18.04
N ALA A 889 -11.50 -0.22 -17.25
CA ALA A 889 -10.26 0.34 -16.72
C ALA A 889 -9.79 -0.41 -15.45
N ILE A 890 -9.49 -1.70 -15.59
CA ILE A 890 -9.11 -2.58 -14.48
C ILE A 890 -7.86 -2.15 -13.72
N GLY A 891 -6.94 -1.39 -14.33
CA GLY A 891 -5.77 -0.85 -13.65
C GLY A 891 -6.14 0.19 -12.58
N ILE A 892 -7.12 1.05 -12.86
CA ILE A 892 -7.65 2.01 -11.89
C ILE A 892 -8.38 1.27 -10.77
N ILE A 893 -9.21 0.27 -11.13
CA ILE A 893 -9.95 -0.54 -10.16
C ILE A 893 -8.99 -1.27 -9.22
N ALA A 894 -7.92 -1.86 -9.75
CA ALA A 894 -6.90 -2.54 -8.97
C ALA A 894 -6.18 -1.58 -8.01
N ALA A 895 -5.76 -0.41 -8.50
CA ALA A 895 -5.09 0.60 -7.68
C ALA A 895 -5.98 1.09 -6.53
N GLN A 896 -7.26 1.36 -6.80
CA GLN A 896 -8.23 1.75 -5.77
C GLN A 896 -8.52 0.61 -4.79
N SER A 897 -8.65 -0.62 -5.27
CA SER A 897 -8.93 -1.81 -4.44
C SER A 897 -7.79 -2.17 -3.49
N ILE A 898 -6.57 -1.70 -3.76
CA ILE A 898 -5.39 -1.83 -2.90
C ILE A 898 -5.27 -0.60 -1.98
N GLY A 899 -5.49 0.59 -2.54
CA GLY A 899 -5.33 1.87 -1.87
C GLY A 899 -6.34 2.15 -0.77
N GLU A 900 -7.63 1.95 -1.06
CA GLU A 900 -8.72 2.26 -0.13
C GLU A 900 -8.64 1.44 1.16
N PRO A 901 -8.44 0.10 1.11
CA PRO A 901 -8.26 -0.65 2.34
C PRO A 901 -6.97 -0.25 3.05
N GLY A 902 -5.91 0.12 2.31
CA GLY A 902 -4.69 0.67 2.89
C GLY A 902 -4.94 1.90 3.77
N THR A 903 -5.87 2.78 3.37
CA THR A 903 -6.25 3.95 4.17
C THR A 903 -7.10 3.53 5.36
N GLN A 904 -8.03 2.58 5.18
CA GLN A 904 -8.81 2.02 6.29
C GLN A 904 -7.94 1.33 7.35
N LEU A 905 -6.88 0.63 6.94
CA LEU A 905 -5.93 -0.02 7.85
C LEU A 905 -5.32 0.98 8.82
N THR A 906 -4.91 2.15 8.32
CA THR A 906 -4.35 3.20 9.18
C THR A 906 -5.38 3.76 10.16
N MET A 907 -6.66 3.83 9.77
CA MET A 907 -7.75 4.32 10.61
C MET A 907 -8.25 3.29 11.64
N ARG A 908 -8.29 1.99 11.31
CA ARG A 908 -8.77 0.93 12.23
C ARG A 908 -7.89 0.74 13.47
N THR A 909 -6.62 1.13 13.37
CA THR A 909 -5.68 1.20 14.50
C THR A 909 -6.23 2.01 15.68
N PHE A 910 -7.13 2.97 15.41
CA PHE A 910 -7.79 3.81 16.41
C PHE A 910 -8.58 3.00 17.45
N HIS A 911 -9.28 1.93 17.03
CA HIS A 911 -10.15 1.16 17.93
C HIS A 911 -9.41 0.12 18.79
N ILE A 912 -8.19 -0.25 18.40
CA ILE A 912 -7.30 -1.14 19.15
C ILE A 912 -6.38 -0.31 20.07
N GLY A 913 -6.32 1.01 19.84
CA GLY A 913 -5.44 2.01 20.44
C GLY A 913 -5.03 1.74 21.88
N GLY A 914 -3.85 1.14 22.03
CA GLY A 914 -3.16 0.94 23.29
C GLY A 914 -3.22 -0.47 23.85
N VAL A 915 -4.23 -1.29 23.53
CA VAL A 915 -4.33 -2.65 24.10
C VAL A 915 -3.38 -3.59 23.37
N ALA A 916 -2.37 -4.08 24.08
CA ALA A 916 -1.43 -5.05 23.54
C ALA A 916 -2.06 -6.46 23.57
N LEU A 917 -2.14 -7.10 22.40
CA LEU A 917 -2.50 -8.51 22.29
C LEU A 917 -1.21 -9.32 22.21
N HIS A 918 -0.78 -9.85 23.36
CA HIS A 918 0.26 -10.88 23.39
C HIS A 918 -0.40 -12.22 23.08
N LYS A 919 -0.26 -12.74 21.85
CA LYS A 919 -0.64 -14.13 21.55
C LYS A 919 0.31 -15.03 22.34
N ALA A 920 -0.23 -16.00 23.07
CA ALA A 920 0.56 -16.97 23.82
C ALA A 920 1.67 -17.56 22.93
N ALA A 921 2.89 -17.65 23.47
CA ALA A 921 4.06 -18.09 22.72
C ALA A 921 3.89 -19.49 22.09
N LYS A 922 3.12 -20.37 22.74
CA LYS A 922 2.95 -21.77 22.32
C LYS A 922 2.05 -21.92 21.10
N VAL A 923 2.62 -22.43 20.00
CA VAL A 923 1.91 -22.78 18.77
C VAL A 923 1.47 -24.25 18.85
N SER A 924 0.17 -24.51 18.76
CA SER A 924 -0.36 -25.87 18.67
C SER A 924 -0.48 -26.32 17.20
N ILE A 925 0.08 -27.48 16.89
CA ILE A 925 -0.02 -28.13 15.58
C ILE A 925 -1.16 -29.13 15.65
N LYS A 926 -2.20 -28.93 14.83
CA LYS A 926 -3.45 -29.72 14.86
C LYS A 926 -3.65 -30.53 13.59
N THR A 927 -4.29 -31.70 13.71
CA THR A 927 -4.66 -32.51 12.54
C THR A 927 -5.85 -31.92 11.79
N LYS A 928 -5.87 -32.08 10.46
CA LYS A 928 -6.92 -31.54 9.55
C LYS A 928 -7.95 -32.60 9.15
N HIS A 929 -7.53 -33.85 9.11
CA HIS A 929 -8.36 -34.97 8.69
C HIS A 929 -8.24 -36.10 9.71
N LYS A 930 -9.24 -36.97 9.74
CA LYS A 930 -9.22 -38.15 10.62
C LYS A 930 -8.19 -39.13 10.13
N GLY A 931 -7.38 -39.72 11.02
CA GLY A 931 -6.56 -40.88 10.68
C GLY A 931 -5.54 -41.26 11.75
N VAL A 932 -4.52 -42.03 11.37
CA VAL A 932 -3.61 -42.70 12.33
C VAL A 932 -2.22 -42.04 12.30
N VAL A 933 -1.66 -41.77 13.47
CA VAL A 933 -0.32 -41.18 13.62
C VAL A 933 0.76 -42.21 13.30
N LYS A 934 1.73 -41.83 12.46
CA LYS A 934 2.97 -42.58 12.24
C LYS A 934 4.16 -41.61 12.31
N PHE A 935 5.25 -41.96 12.98
CA PHE A 935 6.46 -41.14 12.96
C PHE A 935 7.32 -41.52 11.73
N GLY A 936 7.99 -40.55 11.10
CA GLY A 936 8.88 -40.84 9.96
C GLY A 936 10.25 -41.33 10.41
N GLU A 937 10.99 -41.92 9.47
CA GLU A 937 12.29 -42.55 9.73
C GLU A 937 13.32 -41.54 10.24
N GLY A 938 13.93 -41.84 11.39
CA GLY A 938 14.97 -41.00 12.03
C GLY A 938 14.43 -39.92 12.98
N THR A 939 13.18 -40.04 13.46
CA THR A 939 12.61 -39.13 14.48
C THR A 939 13.14 -39.54 15.86
N GLU A 940 13.90 -38.68 16.51
CA GLU A 940 14.45 -38.91 17.85
C GLU A 940 13.65 -38.15 18.90
N ILE A 941 13.19 -38.85 19.96
CA ILE A 941 12.36 -38.29 21.03
C ILE A 941 13.11 -38.44 22.36
N LYS A 942 13.24 -37.35 23.11
CA LYS A 942 13.88 -37.32 24.44
C LYS A 942 12.87 -36.86 25.51
N GLU A 943 12.96 -37.43 26.70
CA GLU A 943 12.16 -36.98 27.84
C GLU A 943 12.90 -35.87 28.60
N ILE A 944 12.23 -34.75 28.84
CA ILE A 944 12.72 -33.65 29.67
C ILE A 944 11.78 -33.40 30.85
N THR A 945 12.31 -32.90 31.95
CA THR A 945 11.51 -32.51 33.13
C THR A 945 11.32 -31.01 33.15
N ASP A 946 10.07 -30.55 33.20
CA ASP A 946 9.71 -29.14 33.30
C ASP A 946 9.99 -28.58 34.71
N GLU A 947 9.94 -27.25 34.87
CA GLU A 947 10.20 -26.50 36.12
C GLU A 947 9.24 -26.84 37.26
N PHE A 948 8.08 -27.42 36.93
CA PHE A 948 7.08 -27.89 37.89
C PHE A 948 7.18 -29.40 38.17
N GLY A 949 8.25 -30.07 37.69
CA GLY A 949 8.47 -31.51 37.89
C GLY A 949 7.69 -32.43 36.94
N ALA A 950 7.00 -31.87 35.93
CA ALA A 950 6.25 -32.66 34.95
C ALA A 950 7.15 -33.17 33.82
N LYS A 951 7.06 -34.46 33.48
CA LYS A 951 7.80 -35.05 32.35
C LYS A 951 7.14 -34.71 31.01
N GLN A 952 7.92 -34.28 30.03
CA GLN A 952 7.48 -33.91 28.68
C GLN A 952 8.33 -34.63 27.63
N LYS A 953 7.71 -35.02 26.51
CA LYS A 953 8.40 -35.67 25.37
C LYS A 953 8.76 -34.64 24.31
N LEU A 954 10.05 -34.42 24.10
CA LEU A 954 10.61 -33.43 23.19
C LEU A 954 11.16 -34.10 21.92
N ILE A 955 10.93 -33.49 20.75
CA ILE A 955 11.55 -33.92 19.49
C ILE A 955 12.99 -33.37 19.41
N ALA A 956 14.00 -34.25 19.39
CA ALA A 956 15.40 -33.87 19.32
C ALA A 956 15.93 -33.79 17.86
N ARG A 957 15.31 -34.53 16.92
CA ARG A 957 15.64 -34.43 15.48
C ARG A 957 14.37 -34.41 14.64
N SER A 958 14.24 -33.40 13.79
CA SER A 958 13.16 -33.32 12.80
C SER A 958 13.60 -34.00 11.50
N SER A 959 13.14 -35.22 11.24
CA SER A 959 13.38 -35.91 9.97
C SER A 959 12.10 -36.19 9.18
N THR A 960 10.96 -35.65 9.64
CA THR A 960 9.57 -35.73 9.13
C THR A 960 8.68 -36.63 9.98
N VAL A 961 7.61 -36.07 10.55
CA VAL A 961 6.54 -36.84 11.19
C VAL A 961 5.35 -36.82 10.24
N TYR A 962 4.87 -37.98 9.83
CA TYR A 962 3.76 -38.06 8.88
C TYR A 962 2.57 -38.75 9.54
N VAL A 963 1.50 -38.01 9.86
CA VAL A 963 0.23 -38.63 10.20
C VAL A 963 -0.32 -39.31 8.94
N LYS A 964 0.02 -40.59 8.76
CA LYS A 964 -0.45 -41.36 7.61
C LYS A 964 -1.89 -41.77 7.83
N ILE A 965 -2.79 -40.88 7.44
CA ILE A 965 -4.19 -41.22 7.16
C ILE A 965 -4.17 -42.21 5.99
N VAL A 966 -4.61 -43.45 6.22
CA VAL A 966 -4.47 -44.59 5.29
C VAL A 966 -5.03 -44.29 3.90
N GLU A 967 -5.94 -43.32 3.77
CA GLU A 967 -6.57 -42.94 2.50
C GLU A 967 -5.96 -41.69 1.80
N LYS A 968 -5.17 -40.82 2.46
CA LYS A 968 -4.76 -39.51 1.87
C LYS A 968 -3.29 -39.07 1.99
N LYS A 969 -2.40 -39.77 2.73
CA LYS A 969 -0.95 -39.46 2.87
C LYS A 969 -0.64 -37.96 3.16
N GLU A 970 -1.05 -37.45 4.32
CA GLU A 970 -0.69 -36.09 4.76
C GLU A 970 0.57 -36.04 5.61
N GLU A 971 1.31 -34.93 5.50
CA GLU A 971 2.65 -34.77 6.05
C GLU A 971 2.76 -33.50 6.90
N TYR A 972 3.15 -33.62 8.19
CA TYR A 972 3.30 -32.49 9.12
C TYR A 972 4.75 -32.34 9.56
N LEU A 973 5.44 -31.31 9.06
CA LEU A 973 6.78 -31.00 9.56
C LEU A 973 6.68 -30.56 11.04
N LEU A 974 7.43 -31.18 11.94
CA LEU A 974 7.52 -30.77 13.34
C LEU A 974 8.92 -30.19 13.59
N PRO A 975 9.07 -28.94 14.07
CA PRO A 975 10.36 -28.38 14.40
C PRO A 975 11.04 -29.17 15.53
N GLY A 976 12.39 -29.25 15.51
CA GLY A 976 13.15 -29.68 16.68
C GLY A 976 12.83 -28.80 17.90
N GLY A 977 12.69 -29.41 19.07
CA GLY A 977 12.23 -28.75 20.28
C GLY A 977 10.71 -28.69 20.48
N SER A 978 9.92 -29.33 19.61
CA SER A 978 8.46 -29.44 19.82
C SER A 978 8.11 -30.50 20.87
N VAL A 979 7.13 -30.20 21.72
CA VAL A 979 6.59 -31.11 22.73
C VAL A 979 5.44 -31.92 22.12
N LEU A 980 5.60 -33.24 22.05
CA LEU A 980 4.59 -34.14 21.50
C LEU A 980 3.45 -34.38 22.49
N LYS A 981 2.21 -34.39 21.98
CA LYS A 981 0.99 -34.73 22.75
C LYS A 981 0.39 -36.09 22.40
N VAL A 982 0.79 -36.65 21.25
CA VAL A 982 0.27 -37.92 20.71
C VAL A 982 1.33 -39.02 20.72
N LYS A 983 0.89 -40.28 20.71
CA LYS A 983 1.75 -41.48 20.59
C LYS A 983 1.63 -42.08 19.19
N GLU A 984 2.60 -42.92 18.83
CA GLU A 984 2.55 -43.66 17.57
C GLU A 984 1.37 -44.64 17.57
N GLY A 985 0.58 -44.66 16.50
CA GLY A 985 -0.61 -45.52 16.38
C GLY A 985 -1.92 -44.92 16.92
N ASP A 986 -1.90 -43.72 17.51
CA ASP A 986 -3.12 -43.04 17.97
C ASP A 986 -4.04 -42.68 16.78
N LYS A 987 -5.35 -42.84 16.97
CA LYS A 987 -6.39 -42.38 16.02
C LYS A 987 -6.76 -40.94 16.36
N LEU A 988 -6.52 -40.02 15.43
CA LEU A 988 -6.84 -38.61 15.61
C LEU A 988 -8.14 -38.22 14.93
N GLU A 989 -8.90 -37.36 15.62
CA GLU A 989 -10.07 -36.66 15.09
C GLU A 989 -9.72 -35.27 14.55
N VAL A 990 -10.53 -34.73 13.64
CA VAL A 990 -10.28 -33.40 13.04
C VAL A 990 -10.13 -32.33 14.13
N GLY A 991 -8.99 -31.63 14.15
CA GLY A 991 -8.70 -30.54 15.09
C GLY A 991 -7.93 -30.94 16.35
N GLU A 992 -7.59 -32.22 16.53
CA GLU A 992 -6.81 -32.71 17.68
C GLU A 992 -5.33 -32.25 17.61
N VAL A 993 -4.73 -31.94 18.78
CA VAL A 993 -3.37 -31.38 18.89
C VAL A 993 -2.32 -32.49 18.83
N ILE A 994 -1.45 -32.43 17.82
CA ILE A 994 -0.34 -33.37 17.60
C ILE A 994 0.88 -32.99 18.46
N ALA A 995 1.27 -31.71 18.40
CA ALA A 995 2.44 -31.19 19.10
C ALA A 995 2.28 -29.70 19.45
N GLU A 996 3.00 -29.25 20.47
CA GLU A 996 3.13 -27.85 20.85
C GLU A 996 4.58 -27.39 20.61
N TYR A 997 4.74 -26.26 19.94
CA TYR A 997 6.05 -25.66 19.67
C TYR A 997 6.12 -24.27 20.29
N ASP A 998 7.17 -24.02 21.08
CA ASP A 998 7.46 -22.70 21.63
C ASP A 998 8.61 -22.04 20.85
N PRO A 999 8.35 -20.98 20.07
CA PRO A 999 9.36 -20.26 19.30
C PRO A 999 10.21 -19.31 20.15
N THR A 1000 9.88 -19.11 21.44
CA THR A 1000 10.60 -18.21 22.36
C THR A 1000 11.88 -18.86 22.88
N TYR A 1001 11.87 -20.18 22.99
CA TYR A 1001 12.98 -20.96 23.52
C TYR A 1001 13.54 -21.88 22.45
N GLU A 1002 14.85 -22.01 22.42
CA GLU A 1002 15.58 -22.93 21.56
C GLU A 1002 16.24 -23.99 22.43
N TYR A 1003 16.04 -25.26 22.06
CA TYR A 1003 16.70 -26.37 22.72
C TYR A 1003 18.02 -26.63 22.01
N VAL A 1004 19.13 -26.43 22.72
CA VAL A 1004 20.47 -26.80 22.25
C VAL A 1004 20.59 -28.31 22.37
N ILE A 1005 20.77 -28.98 21.24
CA ILE A 1005 20.80 -30.43 21.14
C ILE A 1005 22.18 -30.86 20.63
N SER A 1006 22.78 -31.85 21.27
CA SER A 1006 24.08 -32.37 20.84
C SER A 1006 23.96 -33.10 19.51
N SER A 1007 24.83 -32.79 18.55
CA SER A 1007 24.92 -33.48 17.25
C SER A 1007 25.67 -34.82 17.35
N SER A 1008 26.55 -34.97 18.35
CA SER A 1008 27.49 -36.09 18.49
C SER A 1008 27.57 -36.55 19.95
N ALA A 1009 27.87 -37.84 20.14
CA ALA A 1009 28.10 -38.39 21.47
C ALA A 1009 29.53 -38.07 21.95
N GLY A 1010 29.68 -37.74 23.23
CA GLY A 1010 30.97 -37.34 23.79
C GLY A 1010 30.90 -36.99 25.28
N ARG A 1011 31.92 -36.28 25.76
CA ARG A 1011 31.93 -35.61 27.06
C ARG A 1011 31.72 -34.12 26.90
N CYS A 1012 30.98 -33.54 27.82
CA CYS A 1012 30.70 -32.12 27.89
C CYS A 1012 31.80 -31.39 28.69
N MET A 1013 32.19 -30.19 28.27
CA MET A 1013 33.09 -29.30 29.00
C MET A 1013 32.53 -27.88 28.97
N PHE A 1014 32.40 -27.26 30.14
CA PHE A 1014 31.92 -25.90 30.28
C PHE A 1014 33.09 -24.91 30.17
N ILE A 1015 32.98 -23.94 29.26
CA ILE A 1015 34.06 -23.00 28.94
C ILE A 1015 33.54 -21.59 29.14
N GLY A 1016 34.10 -20.88 30.13
CA GLY A 1016 33.64 -19.53 30.47
C GLY A 1016 32.20 -19.48 30.99
N LEU A 1017 31.61 -20.64 31.34
CA LEU A 1017 30.24 -20.76 31.83
C LEU A 1017 30.25 -20.90 33.35
N ASP A 1018 29.66 -19.95 34.08
CA ASP A 1018 29.44 -20.11 35.53
C ASP A 1018 28.02 -20.60 35.77
N VAL A 1019 27.86 -21.66 36.55
CA VAL A 1019 26.56 -22.28 36.82
C VAL A 1019 26.11 -22.01 38.25
N SER A 1020 24.86 -21.61 38.43
CA SER A 1020 24.18 -21.74 39.73
C SER A 1020 23.31 -22.98 39.73
N GLU A 1021 23.45 -23.78 40.78
CA GLU A 1021 22.61 -24.94 41.02
C GLU A 1021 21.74 -24.71 42.26
N LYS A 1022 20.41 -24.66 42.08
CA LYS A 1022 19.44 -24.51 43.17
C LYS A 1022 18.19 -25.35 42.88
N ARG A 1023 17.81 -26.24 43.81
CA ARG A 1023 16.64 -27.15 43.72
C ARG A 1023 16.60 -28.05 42.46
N GLY A 1024 17.76 -28.53 42.01
CA GLY A 1024 17.85 -29.44 40.85
C GLY A 1024 17.86 -28.77 39.49
N ASP A 1025 17.73 -27.43 39.44
CA ASP A 1025 17.87 -26.64 38.23
C ASP A 1025 19.24 -25.96 38.15
N ARG A 1026 19.89 -26.13 36.99
CA ARG A 1026 21.19 -25.54 36.65
C ARG A 1026 20.98 -24.38 35.68
N ILE A 1027 21.47 -23.20 36.04
CA ILE A 1027 21.28 -21.96 35.27
C ILE A 1027 22.63 -21.30 35.02
N ALA A 1028 22.89 -20.87 33.79
CA ALA A 1028 24.09 -20.13 33.43
C ALA A 1028 24.04 -18.68 33.97
N LYS A 1029 25.04 -18.23 34.73
CA LYS A 1029 25.15 -16.86 35.25
C LYS A 1029 25.79 -15.87 34.28
N ARG A 1030 26.66 -16.37 33.39
CA ARG A 1030 27.37 -15.59 32.39
C ARG A 1030 27.32 -16.33 31.06
N ASP A 1031 27.51 -15.59 29.98
CA ASP A 1031 27.67 -16.15 28.65
C ASP A 1031 28.91 -17.04 28.64
N GLY A 1032 28.78 -18.21 28.05
CA GLY A 1032 29.85 -19.19 27.96
C GLY A 1032 29.50 -20.24 26.92
N GLU A 1033 30.26 -21.31 26.89
CA GLU A 1033 30.13 -22.34 25.87
C GLU A 1033 30.07 -23.72 26.51
N ILE A 1034 29.27 -24.58 25.91
CA ILE A 1034 29.30 -26.02 26.18
C ILE A 1034 30.03 -26.67 25.02
N PHE A 1035 31.19 -27.25 25.29
CA PHE A 1035 31.98 -27.97 24.30
C PHE A 1035 31.79 -29.48 24.46
N VAL A 1036 31.30 -30.16 23.43
CA VAL A 1036 31.13 -31.63 23.44
C VAL A 1036 32.25 -32.24 22.61
N TYR A 1037 33.12 -33.03 23.23
CA TYR A 1037 34.27 -33.66 22.58
C TYR A 1037 34.23 -35.18 22.74
N ASN A 1038 34.63 -35.91 21.71
CA ASN A 1038 34.60 -37.36 21.72
C ASN A 1038 36.01 -37.93 21.99
N LEU A 1039 36.19 -38.58 23.15
CA LEU A 1039 37.46 -39.23 23.53
C LEU A 1039 37.89 -40.36 22.59
N SER A 1040 36.95 -40.91 21.80
CA SER A 1040 37.20 -42.00 20.85
C SER A 1040 37.86 -41.51 19.55
N VAL A 1041 37.72 -40.22 19.23
CA VAL A 1041 38.32 -39.60 18.05
C VAL A 1041 39.54 -38.81 18.52
N LYS A 1042 40.74 -39.22 18.09
CA LYS A 1042 42.01 -38.58 18.47
C LYS A 1042 42.72 -38.08 17.22
N LYS A 1043 43.12 -36.81 17.24
CA LYS A 1043 44.03 -36.24 16.24
C LYS A 1043 45.38 -36.00 16.89
N GLU A 1044 46.38 -36.69 16.39
CA GLU A 1044 47.76 -36.57 16.85
C GLU A 1044 48.49 -35.51 16.04
N TYR A 1045 49.24 -34.66 16.73
CA TYR A 1045 50.08 -33.61 16.17
C TYR A 1045 51.50 -33.87 16.64
N GLU A 1046 52.39 -34.24 15.72
CA GLU A 1046 53.81 -34.45 16.00
C GLU A 1046 54.50 -33.10 16.28
N ILE A 1047 55.10 -32.99 17.47
CA ILE A 1047 55.78 -31.78 17.92
C ILE A 1047 57.25 -31.88 17.45
N PRO A 1048 57.77 -30.88 16.71
CA PRO A 1048 59.18 -30.87 16.32
C PRO A 1048 60.10 -30.91 17.53
N LYS A 1049 61.20 -31.68 17.46
CA LYS A 1049 62.18 -31.76 18.55
C LYS A 1049 62.73 -30.36 18.85
N GLU A 1050 62.68 -29.97 20.12
CA GLU A 1050 63.06 -28.63 20.66
C GLU A 1050 62.03 -27.49 20.48
N ALA A 1051 60.84 -27.75 19.92
CA ALA A 1051 59.79 -26.74 19.84
C ALA A 1051 59.14 -26.48 21.21
N ALA A 1052 58.94 -25.20 21.56
CA ALA A 1052 58.19 -24.81 22.75
C ALA A 1052 56.69 -25.14 22.56
N VAL A 1053 56.12 -25.87 23.51
CA VAL A 1053 54.69 -26.23 23.52
C VAL A 1053 53.89 -25.15 24.25
N PHE A 1054 52.85 -24.63 23.61
CA PHE A 1054 52.05 -23.52 24.14
C PHE A 1054 50.74 -23.98 24.80
N VAL A 1055 50.34 -25.24 24.60
CA VAL A 1055 49.09 -25.80 25.11
C VAL A 1055 49.32 -26.84 26.20
N LYS A 1056 48.41 -26.91 27.18
CA LYS A 1056 48.39 -27.92 28.25
C LYS A 1056 47.20 -28.87 28.08
N VAL A 1057 47.30 -30.05 28.70
CA VAL A 1057 46.17 -30.99 28.81
C VAL A 1057 44.97 -30.27 29.44
N GLY A 1058 43.80 -30.38 28.80
CA GLY A 1058 42.57 -29.68 29.19
C GLY A 1058 42.36 -28.32 28.51
N ASN A 1059 43.32 -27.78 27.74
CA ASN A 1059 43.07 -26.57 26.96
C ASN A 1059 42.20 -26.86 25.72
N LYS A 1060 41.22 -25.98 25.48
CA LYS A 1060 40.53 -25.89 24.18
C LYS A 1060 41.48 -25.22 23.19
N VAL A 1061 41.67 -25.84 22.04
CA VAL A 1061 42.39 -25.29 20.89
C VAL A 1061 41.40 -25.06 19.76
N ALA A 1062 41.42 -23.88 19.13
CA ALA A 1062 40.69 -23.59 17.92
C ALA A 1062 41.49 -24.03 16.68
N ALA A 1063 40.83 -24.18 15.54
CA ALA A 1063 41.54 -24.36 14.28
C ALA A 1063 42.32 -23.07 13.96
N GLY A 1064 43.64 -23.16 13.82
CA GLY A 1064 44.51 -22.00 13.65
C GLY A 1064 45.35 -21.63 14.88
N ASP A 1065 45.10 -22.24 16.05
CA ASP A 1065 45.93 -22.00 17.24
C ASP A 1065 47.27 -22.73 17.17
N GLU A 1066 48.35 -22.08 17.57
CA GLU A 1066 49.67 -22.71 17.68
C GLU A 1066 49.72 -23.63 18.91
N ILE A 1067 49.83 -24.94 18.65
CA ILE A 1067 50.00 -25.99 19.67
C ILE A 1067 51.45 -25.99 20.18
N ALA A 1068 52.39 -25.82 19.26
CA ALA A 1068 53.82 -25.66 19.50
C ALA A 1068 54.41 -24.73 18.43
N ALA A 1069 55.61 -24.20 18.64
CA ALA A 1069 56.26 -23.29 17.69
C ALA A 1069 56.27 -23.85 16.25
N GLY A 1070 55.53 -23.21 15.34
CA GLY A 1070 55.39 -23.61 13.93
C GLY A 1070 54.36 -24.72 13.63
N LEU A 1071 53.62 -25.20 14.64
CA LEU A 1071 52.63 -26.27 14.52
C LEU A 1071 51.23 -25.78 14.92
N VAL A 1072 50.34 -25.75 13.94
CA VAL A 1072 49.01 -25.15 14.08
C VAL A 1072 47.91 -26.24 14.13
N CYS A 1073 46.94 -26.08 15.02
CA CYS A 1073 45.81 -26.97 15.14
C CYS A 1073 44.90 -26.91 13.89
N LYS A 1074 44.50 -28.07 13.34
CA LYS A 1074 43.69 -28.15 12.11
C LYS A 1074 42.18 -28.25 12.38
N ALA A 1075 41.75 -28.49 13.61
CA ALA A 1075 40.34 -28.61 13.97
C ALA A 1075 40.13 -28.24 15.45
N PRO A 1076 39.01 -27.60 15.80
CA PRO A 1076 38.73 -27.26 17.19
C PRO A 1076 38.59 -28.53 18.05
N GLY A 1077 39.17 -28.52 19.24
CA GLY A 1077 39.18 -29.68 20.12
C GLY A 1077 39.79 -29.42 21.50
N VAL A 1078 39.73 -30.42 22.36
CA VAL A 1078 40.38 -30.40 23.68
C VAL A 1078 41.66 -31.21 23.62
N VAL A 1079 42.76 -30.65 24.13
CA VAL A 1079 44.03 -31.36 24.27
C VAL A 1079 43.88 -32.43 25.37
N ILE A 1080 43.91 -33.70 25.00
CA ILE A 1080 43.78 -34.82 25.95
C ILE A 1080 45.14 -35.25 26.49
N GLU A 1081 46.19 -35.16 25.67
CA GLU A 1081 47.51 -35.66 26.02
C GLU A 1081 48.60 -34.79 25.39
N VAL A 1082 49.63 -34.45 26.16
CA VAL A 1082 50.82 -33.74 25.67
C VAL A 1082 52.06 -34.48 26.16
N LYS A 1083 52.80 -35.07 25.23
CA LYS A 1083 54.12 -35.68 25.44
C LYS A 1083 55.19 -34.83 24.75
N LYS A 1084 56.47 -35.05 25.06
CA LYS A 1084 57.60 -34.28 24.49
C LYS A 1084 57.56 -34.17 22.95
N ASP A 1085 57.06 -35.22 22.27
CA ASP A 1085 57.10 -35.32 20.81
C ASP A 1085 55.71 -35.38 20.14
N VAL A 1086 54.61 -35.43 20.91
CA VAL A 1086 53.23 -35.55 20.37
C VAL A 1086 52.20 -34.85 21.25
N ALA A 1087 51.30 -34.06 20.64
CA ALA A 1087 50.07 -33.55 21.25
C ALA A 1087 48.85 -34.24 20.65
N VAL A 1088 47.94 -34.75 21.49
CA VAL A 1088 46.70 -35.41 21.07
C VAL A 1088 45.52 -34.52 21.39
N VAL A 1089 44.73 -34.17 20.38
CA VAL A 1089 43.53 -33.35 20.49
C VAL A 1089 42.31 -34.19 20.15
N ALA A 1090 41.31 -34.23 21.04
CA ALA A 1090 39.98 -34.72 20.68
C ALA A 1090 39.20 -33.60 20.01
N PRO A 1091 38.79 -33.75 18.74
CA PRO A 1091 37.89 -32.80 18.12
C PRO A 1091 36.54 -32.83 18.81
N GLY A 1092 35.88 -31.67 18.82
CA GLY A 1092 34.56 -31.51 19.42
C GLY A 1092 33.79 -30.36 18.80
N GLU A 1093 32.55 -30.22 19.21
CA GLU A 1093 31.63 -29.17 18.77
C GLU A 1093 31.32 -28.21 19.92
N SER A 1094 31.20 -26.93 19.59
CA SER A 1094 30.94 -25.86 20.55
C SER A 1094 29.51 -25.38 20.44
N PHE A 1095 28.80 -25.32 21.57
CA PHE A 1095 27.45 -24.79 21.67
C PHE A 1095 27.45 -23.54 22.56
N LEU A 1096 27.08 -22.39 22.00
CA LEU A 1096 27.02 -21.13 22.73
C LEU A 1096 25.83 -21.12 23.69
N ILE A 1097 26.08 -20.77 24.95
CA ILE A 1097 25.07 -20.63 25.99
C ILE A 1097 25.08 -19.20 26.52
N VAL A 1098 23.91 -18.59 26.55
CA VAL A 1098 23.72 -17.22 27.06
C VAL A 1098 23.40 -17.27 28.55
N ALA A 1099 23.80 -16.26 29.31
CA ALA A 1099 23.40 -16.06 30.69
C ALA A 1099 21.86 -16.13 30.83
N GLY A 1100 21.38 -16.83 31.85
CA GLY A 1100 19.96 -17.11 32.09
C GLY A 1100 19.46 -18.40 31.42
N SER A 1101 20.26 -19.08 30.59
CA SER A 1101 19.86 -20.35 29.98
C SER A 1101 19.80 -21.48 31.03
N ARG A 1102 18.79 -22.35 30.91
CA ARG A 1102 18.67 -23.55 31.75
C ARG A 1102 19.50 -24.66 31.14
N LEU A 1103 20.35 -25.28 31.93
CA LEU A 1103 21.27 -26.33 31.53
C LEU A 1103 20.72 -27.69 31.95
N PHE A 1104 20.73 -28.65 31.03
CA PHE A 1104 20.40 -30.04 31.29
C PHE A 1104 21.66 -30.93 31.34
N ALA A 1105 22.74 -30.53 30.65
CA ALA A 1105 24.02 -31.23 30.66
C ALA A 1105 24.88 -30.87 31.89
N GLU A 1106 25.61 -31.84 32.43
CA GLU A 1106 26.59 -31.67 33.52
C GLU A 1106 27.98 -31.37 32.96
N ASP A 1107 28.79 -30.60 33.69
CA ASP A 1107 30.20 -30.40 33.33
C ASP A 1107 30.95 -31.74 33.50
N GLU A 1108 31.80 -32.09 32.53
CA GLU A 1108 32.41 -33.42 32.36
C GLU A 1108 31.44 -34.60 32.20
N GLY A 1109 30.13 -34.32 32.13
CA GLY A 1109 29.08 -35.31 31.96
C GLY A 1109 29.15 -36.05 30.63
N LYS A 1110 28.68 -37.30 30.61
CA LYS A 1110 28.52 -38.07 29.37
C LYS A 1110 27.25 -37.62 28.65
N VAL A 1111 27.39 -37.34 27.37
CA VAL A 1111 26.31 -36.87 26.49
C VAL A 1111 26.20 -37.83 25.32
N ASP A 1112 25.02 -38.38 25.08
CA ASP A 1112 24.76 -39.17 23.89
C ASP A 1112 24.34 -38.26 22.72
N SER A 1113 24.41 -38.78 21.50
CA SER A 1113 23.92 -38.05 20.33
C SER A 1113 22.43 -37.69 20.51
N TYR A 1114 22.07 -36.45 20.18
CA TYR A 1114 20.72 -35.88 20.30
C TYR A 1114 20.23 -35.64 21.73
N ASP A 1115 21.10 -35.65 22.74
CA ASP A 1115 20.73 -35.17 24.07
C ASP A 1115 20.53 -33.66 24.10
N VAL A 1116 19.55 -33.22 24.91
CA VAL A 1116 19.26 -31.81 25.12
C VAL A 1116 20.27 -31.26 26.12
N MET A 1117 21.12 -30.33 25.69
CA MET A 1117 22.21 -29.74 26.48
C MET A 1117 21.73 -28.57 27.32
N ALA A 1118 20.94 -27.69 26.71
CA ALA A 1118 20.42 -26.49 27.34
C ALA A 1118 19.13 -26.02 26.66
N ARG A 1119 18.31 -25.25 27.38
CA ARG A 1119 17.25 -24.43 26.83
C ARG A 1119 17.71 -22.98 26.88
N VAL A 1120 17.95 -22.40 25.71
CA VAL A 1120 18.45 -21.03 25.53
C VAL A 1120 17.30 -20.14 25.07
N GLU A 1121 17.29 -18.90 25.54
CA GLU A 1121 16.33 -17.91 25.08
C GLU A 1121 16.64 -17.51 23.63
N SER A 1122 15.65 -17.60 22.74
CA SER A 1122 15.81 -17.14 21.37
C SER A 1122 15.80 -15.61 21.37
N ILE A 1123 16.96 -15.00 21.10
CA ILE A 1123 17.14 -13.54 20.94
C ILE A 1123 16.25 -12.96 19.81
N ARG A 1124 15.66 -13.84 18.98
CA ARG A 1124 15.09 -13.52 17.65
C ARG A 1124 13.70 -12.89 17.67
N ARG A 1125 12.92 -13.01 18.74
CA ARG A 1125 11.67 -12.29 18.90
C ARG A 1125 11.80 -11.47 20.14
N ASP A 1126 11.79 -10.14 20.02
CA ASP A 1126 11.63 -9.29 21.18
C ASP A 1126 10.15 -9.40 21.59
N PRO A 1127 9.81 -10.27 22.57
CA PRO A 1127 8.42 -10.49 22.95
C PRO A 1127 7.83 -9.24 23.64
N SER A 1128 8.70 -8.31 24.02
CA SER A 1128 8.34 -6.98 24.52
C SER A 1128 7.74 -6.06 23.45
N LYS A 1129 7.98 -6.36 22.17
CA LYS A 1129 7.42 -5.64 21.03
C LYS A 1129 6.26 -6.42 20.47
N THR A 1130 5.12 -5.77 20.41
CA THR A 1130 3.96 -6.29 19.69
C THR A 1130 4.37 -6.56 18.22
N ARG A 1131 3.87 -7.66 17.62
CA ARG A 1131 3.84 -7.80 16.16
C ARG A 1131 3.05 -6.60 15.66
N ASP A 1132 3.79 -5.58 15.22
CA ASP A 1132 3.24 -4.26 15.05
C ASP A 1132 2.27 -4.30 13.87
N ILE A 1133 0.98 -4.45 14.17
CA ILE A 1133 -0.15 -4.29 13.24
C ILE A 1133 0.03 -2.97 12.46
N ILE A 1134 0.70 -2.01 13.08
CA ILE A 1134 1.03 -0.66 12.61
C ILE A 1134 2.06 -0.64 11.45
N GLN A 1135 2.84 -1.70 11.20
CA GLN A 1135 3.84 -1.72 10.10
C GLN A 1135 3.31 -2.20 8.74
N GLY A 1136 2.01 -2.55 8.64
CA GLY A 1136 1.44 -3.12 7.41
C GLY A 1136 1.63 -2.25 6.17
N LEU A 1137 1.26 -0.97 6.23
CA LEU A 1137 1.31 -0.08 5.06
C LEU A 1137 2.75 0.26 4.60
N PRO A 1138 3.70 0.64 5.49
CA PRO A 1138 5.09 0.85 5.09
C PRO A 1138 5.72 -0.37 4.42
N LYS A 1139 5.37 -1.58 4.89
CA LYS A 1139 5.88 -2.81 4.28
C LYS A 1139 5.29 -3.05 2.88
N VAL A 1140 4.00 -2.77 2.70
CA VAL A 1140 3.36 -2.81 1.37
C VAL A 1140 4.00 -1.79 0.41
N GLU A 1141 4.30 -0.58 0.88
CA GLU A 1141 5.01 0.42 0.08
C GLU A 1141 6.44 -0.04 -0.28
N GLU A 1142 7.18 -0.61 0.67
CA GLU A 1142 8.52 -1.17 0.44
C GLU A 1142 8.51 -2.25 -0.67
N LEU A 1143 7.50 -3.14 -0.65
CA LEU A 1143 7.32 -4.20 -1.63
C LEU A 1143 6.95 -3.65 -3.02
N PHE A 1144 6.00 -2.70 -3.10
CA PHE A 1144 5.63 -2.08 -4.38
C PHE A 1144 6.73 -1.21 -4.99
N GLU A 1145 7.59 -0.60 -4.16
CA GLU A 1145 8.76 0.12 -4.66
C GLU A 1145 9.93 -0.82 -5.03
N GLY A 1146 9.84 -2.11 -4.69
CA GLY A 1146 10.92 -3.06 -4.90
C GLY A 1146 12.21 -2.65 -4.17
N ARG A 1147 12.10 -2.03 -2.98
CA ARG A 1147 13.27 -1.66 -2.19
C ARG A 1147 13.98 -2.90 -1.68
N ARG A 1148 15.31 -2.80 -1.53
CA ARG A 1148 16.05 -3.84 -0.80
C ARG A 1148 15.74 -3.70 0.69
N PRO A 1149 15.37 -4.78 1.38
CA PRO A 1149 15.19 -4.74 2.82
C PRO A 1149 16.50 -4.36 3.53
N LYS A 1150 16.37 -3.81 4.75
CA LYS A 1150 17.54 -3.44 5.56
C LYS A 1150 18.40 -4.66 5.91
N ASP A 1151 17.74 -5.75 6.32
CA ASP A 1151 18.35 -7.04 6.66
C ASP A 1151 17.83 -8.13 5.70
N PRO A 1152 18.45 -8.27 4.51
CA PRO A 1152 18.04 -9.25 3.51
C PRO A 1152 18.50 -10.66 3.91
N ALA A 1153 17.59 -11.63 3.80
CA ALA A 1153 17.95 -13.04 3.90
C ALA A 1153 18.76 -13.48 2.68
N ILE A 1154 19.81 -14.26 2.92
CA ILE A 1154 20.62 -14.88 1.86
C ILE A 1154 19.89 -16.14 1.38
N LEU A 1155 19.68 -16.21 0.07
CA LEU A 1155 19.06 -17.36 -0.60
C LEU A 1155 20.13 -18.20 -1.30
N SER A 1156 19.93 -19.51 -1.34
CA SER A 1156 20.79 -20.40 -2.14
C SER A 1156 20.50 -20.22 -3.63
N ASP A 1157 21.51 -19.88 -4.44
CA ASP A 1157 21.40 -19.86 -5.90
C ASP A 1157 21.45 -21.26 -6.53
N ILE A 1158 21.92 -22.29 -5.82
CA ILE A 1158 22.03 -23.68 -6.32
C ILE A 1158 21.40 -24.68 -5.33
N GLU A 1159 20.99 -25.83 -5.84
CA GLU A 1159 20.60 -26.97 -5.00
C GLU A 1159 21.84 -27.78 -4.60
N GLY A 1160 21.85 -28.34 -3.39
CA GLY A 1160 23.01 -29.08 -2.91
C GLY A 1160 23.02 -29.37 -1.42
N VAL A 1161 24.17 -29.82 -0.93
CA VAL A 1161 24.44 -30.08 0.48
C VAL A 1161 25.23 -28.92 1.06
N VAL A 1162 24.84 -28.47 2.27
CA VAL A 1162 25.47 -27.34 2.96
C VAL A 1162 26.71 -27.79 3.75
N GLU A 1163 27.81 -27.07 3.58
CA GLU A 1163 29.02 -27.13 4.40
C GLU A 1163 29.26 -25.76 5.05
N ILE A 1164 29.40 -25.71 6.37
CA ILE A 1164 29.65 -24.44 7.09
C ILE A 1164 31.11 -24.44 7.54
N SER A 1165 31.83 -23.37 7.22
CA SER A 1165 33.21 -23.13 7.69
C SER A 1165 33.36 -21.72 8.24
N GLU A 1166 34.37 -21.51 9.07
CA GLU A 1166 34.61 -20.22 9.75
C GLU A 1166 35.91 -19.59 9.24
N ARG A 1167 35.88 -18.30 8.91
CA ARG A 1167 37.06 -17.53 8.47
C ARG A 1167 36.99 -16.11 9.05
N GLU A 1168 38.02 -15.70 9.79
CA GLU A 1168 38.25 -14.30 10.21
C GLU A 1168 37.00 -13.56 10.76
N GLY A 1169 36.18 -14.23 11.59
CA GLY A 1169 34.98 -13.60 12.16
C GLY A 1169 33.80 -13.46 11.19
N ILE A 1170 33.76 -14.25 10.10
CA ILE A 1170 32.59 -14.45 9.21
C ILE A 1170 32.36 -15.96 8.99
N ARG A 1171 31.10 -16.40 8.92
CA ARG A 1171 30.73 -17.77 8.55
C ARG A 1171 30.62 -17.91 7.03
N ALA A 1172 31.34 -18.86 6.45
CA ALA A 1172 31.25 -19.22 5.05
C ALA A 1172 30.36 -20.46 4.89
N VAL A 1173 29.14 -20.25 4.37
CA VAL A 1173 28.19 -21.33 4.03
C VAL A 1173 28.44 -21.72 2.58
N THR A 1174 28.98 -22.92 2.35
CA THR A 1174 29.23 -23.46 1.01
C THR A 1174 28.17 -24.48 0.66
N VAL A 1175 27.45 -24.27 -0.44
CA VAL A 1175 26.50 -25.26 -0.97
C VAL A 1175 27.20 -26.03 -2.09
N ARG A 1176 27.26 -27.36 -1.99
CA ARG A 1176 27.83 -28.24 -3.02
C ARG A 1176 26.73 -28.98 -3.77
N GLY A 1177 26.62 -28.72 -5.06
CA GLY A 1177 25.67 -29.38 -5.96
C GLY A 1177 26.11 -30.78 -6.39
N SER A 1178 25.17 -31.55 -6.91
CA SER A 1178 25.40 -32.94 -7.36
C SER A 1178 26.33 -33.06 -8.58
N ARG A 1179 26.53 -31.96 -9.33
CA ARG A 1179 27.36 -31.89 -10.54
C ARG A 1179 28.78 -31.35 -10.30
N GLY A 1180 29.21 -31.23 -9.03
CA GLY A 1180 30.53 -30.69 -8.67
C GLY A 1180 30.63 -29.16 -8.66
N GLU A 1181 29.53 -28.46 -8.96
CA GLU A 1181 29.41 -27.01 -8.77
C GLU A 1181 29.26 -26.68 -7.27
N HIS A 1182 29.95 -25.65 -6.80
CA HIS A 1182 29.83 -25.18 -5.42
C HIS A 1182 29.71 -23.67 -5.38
N LYS A 1183 28.97 -23.15 -4.40
CA LYS A 1183 28.80 -21.72 -4.19
C LYS A 1183 28.94 -21.36 -2.72
N GLU A 1184 29.82 -20.40 -2.45
CA GLU A 1184 30.14 -19.92 -1.10
C GLU A 1184 29.36 -18.62 -0.81
N TYR A 1185 28.72 -18.57 0.35
CA TYR A 1185 27.99 -17.41 0.88
C TYR A 1185 28.65 -16.95 2.18
N LEU A 1186 29.04 -15.68 2.22
CA LEU A 1186 29.63 -15.07 3.41
C LEU A 1186 28.52 -14.49 4.28
N VAL A 1187 28.42 -14.98 5.52
CA VAL A 1187 27.38 -14.65 6.49
C VAL A 1187 28.03 -14.07 7.75
N PRO A 1188 27.71 -12.82 8.15
CA PRO A 1188 28.18 -12.26 9.42
C PRO A 1188 27.78 -13.14 10.62
N TYR A 1189 28.59 -13.19 11.67
CA TYR A 1189 28.28 -14.01 12.86
C TYR A 1189 26.99 -13.57 13.56
N GLU A 1190 26.65 -12.28 13.48
CA GLU A 1190 25.40 -11.72 14.00
C GLU A 1190 24.16 -12.30 13.30
N THR A 1191 24.28 -12.69 12.03
CA THR A 1191 23.17 -13.19 11.20
C THR A 1191 23.01 -14.70 11.35
N ARG A 1192 22.02 -15.17 12.11
CA ARG A 1192 21.83 -16.61 12.36
C ARG A 1192 21.40 -17.39 11.11
N LEU A 1193 21.92 -18.62 10.99
CA LEU A 1193 21.64 -19.57 9.90
C LEU A 1193 20.32 -20.32 10.15
N ARG A 1194 19.62 -20.67 9.06
CA ARG A 1194 18.45 -21.58 9.05
C ARG A 1194 18.81 -23.03 8.75
N VAL A 1195 20.06 -23.27 8.35
CA VAL A 1195 20.57 -24.55 7.88
C VAL A 1195 21.75 -24.98 8.74
N ILE A 1196 21.94 -26.28 8.89
CA ILE A 1196 23.09 -26.92 9.53
C ILE A 1196 23.96 -27.64 8.51
N THR A 1197 25.20 -27.96 8.88
CA THR A 1197 26.11 -28.75 8.02
C THR A 1197 25.46 -30.10 7.68
N ASN A 1198 25.57 -30.50 6.41
CA ASN A 1198 24.93 -31.67 5.79
C ASN A 1198 23.43 -31.55 5.48
N ASP A 1199 22.81 -30.38 5.68
CA ASP A 1199 21.44 -30.15 5.20
C ASP A 1199 21.37 -30.13 3.67
N LYS A 1200 20.29 -30.69 3.13
CA LYS A 1200 19.95 -30.56 1.71
C LYS A 1200 19.14 -29.30 1.50
N VAL A 1201 19.60 -28.42 0.63
CA VAL A 1201 18.92 -27.17 0.26
C VAL A 1201 18.53 -27.18 -1.20
N HIS A 1202 17.35 -26.64 -1.48
CA HIS A 1202 16.88 -26.41 -2.85
C HIS A 1202 17.25 -25.00 -3.32
N GLN A 1203 17.29 -24.81 -4.64
CA GLN A 1203 17.47 -23.50 -5.23
C GLN A 1203 16.38 -22.52 -4.74
N GLY A 1204 16.78 -21.33 -4.29
CA GLY A 1204 15.92 -20.30 -3.72
C GLY A 1204 15.57 -20.47 -2.25
N MET A 1205 16.04 -21.53 -1.58
CA MET A 1205 15.83 -21.72 -0.14
C MET A 1205 16.61 -20.70 0.68
N GLN A 1206 15.99 -20.16 1.74
CA GLN A 1206 16.66 -19.24 2.67
C GLN A 1206 17.72 -19.97 3.50
N LEU A 1207 18.96 -19.51 3.39
CA LEU A 1207 20.10 -20.01 4.17
C LEU A 1207 20.24 -19.28 5.52
N THR A 1208 19.89 -18.00 5.52
CA THR A 1208 19.89 -17.16 6.73
C THR A 1208 18.48 -16.73 7.09
N GLU A 1209 18.29 -16.32 8.34
CA GLU A 1209 17.11 -15.56 8.69
C GLU A 1209 17.15 -14.14 8.14
N GLY A 1210 15.96 -13.53 7.99
CA GLY A 1210 15.79 -12.20 7.45
C GLY A 1210 14.62 -12.11 6.47
N THR A 1211 14.40 -10.91 5.95
CA THR A 1211 13.36 -10.68 4.94
C THR A 1211 13.87 -11.05 3.55
N VAL A 1212 13.08 -11.81 2.79
CA VAL A 1212 13.45 -12.19 1.43
C VAL A 1212 13.49 -10.95 0.54
N ASN A 1213 14.58 -10.79 -0.21
CA ASN A 1213 14.73 -9.71 -1.17
C ASN A 1213 14.13 -10.11 -2.54
N PRO A 1214 13.14 -9.37 -3.08
CA PRO A 1214 12.54 -9.67 -4.38
C PRO A 1214 13.54 -9.73 -5.54
N HIS A 1215 14.62 -8.95 -5.48
CA HIS A 1215 15.67 -8.93 -6.53
C HIS A 1215 16.47 -10.23 -6.58
N ASP A 1216 16.70 -10.85 -5.42
CA ASP A 1216 17.42 -12.12 -5.35
C ASP A 1216 16.51 -13.27 -5.83
N VAL A 1217 15.22 -13.23 -5.49
CA VAL A 1217 14.21 -14.16 -6.04
C VAL A 1217 14.15 -14.07 -7.56
N LEU A 1218 14.15 -12.84 -8.11
CA LEU A 1218 14.15 -12.62 -9.56
C LEU A 1218 15.41 -13.19 -10.24
N ARG A 1219 16.58 -13.00 -9.63
CA ARG A 1219 17.86 -13.50 -10.15
C ARG A 1219 17.94 -15.02 -10.14
N ILE A 1220 17.42 -15.65 -9.08
CA ILE A 1220 17.58 -17.08 -8.82
C ILE A 1220 16.45 -17.92 -9.45
N LEU A 1221 15.20 -17.56 -9.16
CA LEU A 1221 14.01 -18.34 -9.54
C LEU A 1221 13.29 -17.76 -10.78
N GLY A 1222 13.71 -16.59 -11.25
CA GLY A 1222 13.16 -15.93 -12.43
C GLY A 1222 11.93 -15.07 -12.16
N VAL A 1223 11.40 -14.47 -13.24
CA VAL A 1223 10.34 -13.44 -13.19
C VAL A 1223 9.05 -13.97 -12.56
N LYS A 1224 8.59 -15.15 -12.98
CA LYS A 1224 7.31 -15.72 -12.50
C LYS A 1224 7.31 -15.95 -10.99
N ALA A 1225 8.40 -16.48 -10.45
CA ALA A 1225 8.55 -16.73 -9.03
C ALA A 1225 8.61 -15.41 -8.23
N ALA A 1226 9.32 -14.40 -8.74
CA ALA A 1226 9.38 -13.09 -8.09
C ALA A 1226 8.02 -12.38 -8.08
N GLN A 1227 7.24 -12.48 -9.18
CA GLN A 1227 5.89 -11.92 -9.24
C GLN A 1227 4.96 -12.61 -8.23
N LEU A 1228 4.97 -13.95 -8.19
CA LEU A 1228 4.18 -14.73 -7.22
C LEU A 1228 4.54 -14.41 -5.77
N PHE A 1229 5.84 -14.33 -5.48
CA PHE A 1229 6.34 -13.95 -4.17
C PHE A 1229 5.81 -12.59 -3.72
N LEU A 1230 5.84 -11.58 -4.60
CA LEU A 1230 5.28 -10.26 -4.30
C LEU A 1230 3.77 -10.30 -4.04
N VAL A 1231 3.02 -11.05 -4.86
CA VAL A 1231 1.57 -11.21 -4.67
C VAL A 1231 1.27 -11.85 -3.32
N ASP A 1232 1.95 -12.95 -2.99
CA ASP A 1232 1.73 -13.70 -1.75
C ASP A 1232 2.09 -12.88 -0.51
N GLU A 1233 3.23 -12.17 -0.49
CA GLU A 1233 3.64 -11.35 0.65
C GLU A 1233 2.71 -10.15 0.88
N ILE A 1234 2.31 -9.44 -0.18
CA ILE A 1234 1.37 -8.33 -0.06
C ILE A 1234 0.02 -8.84 0.45
N GLN A 1235 -0.45 -9.97 -0.08
CA GLN A 1235 -1.71 -10.57 0.31
C GLN A 1235 -1.69 -11.05 1.77
N LYS A 1236 -0.59 -11.62 2.26
CA LYS A 1236 -0.41 -11.97 3.69
C LYS A 1236 -0.58 -10.74 4.58
N ILE A 1237 0.00 -9.61 4.21
CA ILE A 1237 -0.10 -8.37 5.00
C ILE A 1237 -1.57 -7.92 5.08
N TYR A 1238 -2.28 -7.80 3.96
CA TYR A 1238 -3.70 -7.41 3.99
C TYR A 1238 -4.56 -8.40 4.78
N ARG A 1239 -4.30 -9.71 4.67
CA ARG A 1239 -5.04 -10.75 5.38
C ARG A 1239 -4.78 -10.78 6.88
N SER A 1240 -3.54 -10.56 7.30
CA SER A 1240 -3.18 -10.43 8.72
C SER A 1240 -3.96 -9.31 9.42
N GLN A 1241 -4.42 -8.34 8.63
CA GLN A 1241 -5.21 -7.20 9.08
C GLN A 1241 -6.73 -7.37 8.90
N GLY A 1242 -7.18 -8.57 8.49
CA GLY A 1242 -8.60 -8.87 8.27
C GLY A 1242 -9.20 -8.20 7.02
N VAL A 1243 -8.38 -7.72 6.09
CA VAL A 1243 -8.82 -7.16 4.81
C VAL A 1243 -8.75 -8.24 3.73
N THR A 1244 -9.85 -8.42 3.00
CA THR A 1244 -9.91 -9.37 1.88
C THR A 1244 -9.86 -8.63 0.55
N ILE A 1245 -8.79 -8.87 -0.21
CA ILE A 1245 -8.60 -8.36 -1.57
C ILE A 1245 -8.43 -9.57 -2.50
N SER A 1246 -8.89 -9.49 -3.74
CA SER A 1246 -8.61 -10.51 -4.75
C SER A 1246 -7.17 -10.39 -5.29
N ASP A 1247 -6.49 -11.52 -5.43
CA ASP A 1247 -5.12 -11.60 -5.96
C ASP A 1247 -4.99 -10.90 -7.33
N LYS A 1248 -6.05 -10.88 -8.15
CA LYS A 1248 -6.05 -10.28 -9.50
C LYS A 1248 -5.66 -8.81 -9.51
N HIS A 1249 -6.02 -8.07 -8.46
CA HIS A 1249 -5.70 -6.65 -8.35
C HIS A 1249 -4.21 -6.45 -8.10
N ILE A 1250 -3.61 -7.26 -7.23
CA ILE A 1250 -2.18 -7.21 -6.93
C ILE A 1250 -1.38 -7.67 -8.16
N GLU A 1251 -1.83 -8.74 -8.84
CA GLU A 1251 -1.24 -9.23 -10.09
C GLU A 1251 -1.18 -8.15 -11.18
N VAL A 1252 -2.22 -7.32 -11.33
CA VAL A 1252 -2.24 -6.21 -12.30
C VAL A 1252 -1.14 -5.19 -12.03
N ILE A 1253 -0.92 -4.83 -10.76
CA ILE A 1253 0.14 -3.88 -10.36
C ILE A 1253 1.53 -4.53 -10.52
N VAL A 1254 1.71 -5.75 -10.03
CA VAL A 1254 2.99 -6.48 -10.11
C VAL A 1254 3.41 -6.72 -11.57
N ARG A 1255 2.45 -6.91 -12.48
CA ARG A 1255 2.71 -6.94 -13.92
C ARG A 1255 3.32 -5.63 -14.43
N GLN A 1256 2.83 -4.47 -13.98
CA GLN A 1256 3.42 -3.18 -14.39
C GLN A 1256 4.82 -2.96 -13.81
N MET A 1257 5.11 -3.53 -12.63
CA MET A 1257 6.46 -3.47 -12.03
C MET A 1257 7.51 -4.25 -12.84
N THR A 1258 7.09 -5.26 -13.61
CA THR A 1258 7.96 -6.20 -14.32
C THR A 1258 7.93 -6.05 -15.84
N ARG A 1259 7.38 -4.91 -16.32
CA ARG A 1259 7.15 -4.62 -17.73
C ARG A 1259 8.40 -4.20 -18.51
#